data_AF-A0A0B7N077-F1
#
_entry.id   AF-A0A0B7N077-F1
#
_cell.length_a   1.000
_cell.length_b   1.000
_cell.length_c   1.000
_cell.angle_alpha   90.00
_cell.angle_beta   90.00
_cell.angle_gamma   90.00
#
_symmetry.space_group_name_H-M   'P 1'
#
loop_
_entity.id
_entity.type
_entity.pdbx_description
1 polymer ?
#
loop_
_entity_poly.entity_id
_entity_poly.type
_entity_poly.pdbx_seq_one_letter_code
_entity_poly.pdbx_strand_id
1 'polypeptide(L)'
;MVAAAQSDLNNNNNEDARSTSSTLVSGEHNIRSEQAPERTTTTGATATSSRNNNSSSPQIRHGFDQDLYEEDIIRFLYFSEKRHDTNAKPNAVVRNALKDWVCLLVVCLNIGTDPPDIVKTNPCAKLECWIDPFLLIPQKSLEAIGKSLHNQYETINGRTRFKLSLDPSVEETKKVCCQMRRNAKEERILFHYNGHGVPKPTTSGEIWVFNRNYTQYIPVSLFDLQSWLGSPVIYVWDCSAAGNIINAFNRFAEQRDSEALRLQQQQQQQQQQQQQQQQHSSTSTTQASWKDSIQLAACGPTETLPMNPDLPADVFTACLTTPIEMSLRWVVMRNPLLTSNITMDMVLQLPGRSTERRTPLGELNWIFTAVTDTIAWCVLQDQPELFKRLFRQDLTVASMFRNYLLAERIMRSYQCTPMSTPKLPETHDHPMWQAWDLAVDMCLFQLPALKAAEAGGPPHEYQSSTFFSEQLTAFEVWLSEGAVNPKIPEQLPIVLQVLLSQVHRLRALILLSRFLDLGPWAVNAALSVGIFPYVLKLLQSPAAELKPVLVFIWARILAVDRSCQNDLLKDHGYAYFINILTPNNAMLSIPHVSEHRAMSAFILSVFCTNFKMGQQACLRGNVITACLAHVKDPDPLLRQWICLCLAQVWMNNSEAKSAAIAENGHEKLCTLLSDNVPEVRASAMYALGTFLADPNKTEQIVNIEHNIAISALAVMSDGSSMVRKEFVIALSHIVDQAGPSKFLAAASQTIEEDQAQRSVFGEERGKTMRARQSEWRAALDSHFGSSSYDSVYAVLWKALLNLSVDPHPEVSSLAATVVDHINLLLLNTPLIGEYASNLARESAQQSAQDSSSIDRSHSFADDLPNAAKRPVKLTRSVSFASTLRTIYNFGNPSTESHQTQVERLIHSSGNPTTANAASGSGSSSSNNPTAKSAAKTSNAPSALDENALPLNSCFYDWSCEYFTEPQMRAAEADEPGSVVYTQRKWRRNRNEKILQESNATKGMAGTSRWDEQINSMYNDTEATLLLLHQFEPHLVAADSYNCLVVWDWKSGTPLSVIDNHNPAHSRISDLKFINEEDEALLLTGSDDGVVRLYKNYDGSDQEQALLVSSWRALKDMEKSNSRQSGLVSDWHQARGLLFTGGDARIIKVWDVHQEMPVMDIPTQSLGCVTSITSDQVNGNIIIAGFGDGSIGVYDRRLSPDEARVKKWDEHKAWVTGIHLQREGNRELVSGGFEGDIKIWDIRESHSIRTIEAHIHSEMTAVAVHDHSSVIAR
;
A
#
# COMPACT_ATOMS: atom_id res chain seq x y z
N MET A 1 3.99 46.78 -30.79
CA MET A 1 2.95 47.60 -31.49
C MET A 1 1.64 47.36 -30.76
N VAL A 2 0.92 48.33 -30.16
CA VAL A 2 1.13 49.77 -29.86
C VAL A 2 0.32 50.02 -28.57
N ALA A 3 0.95 50.24 -27.41
CA ALA A 3 1.02 51.52 -26.64
C ALA A 3 -0.27 51.89 -25.85
N ALA A 4 -0.28 52.70 -24.78
CA ALA A 4 0.73 53.54 -24.14
C ALA A 4 0.48 53.67 -22.59
N ALA A 5 1.51 53.86 -21.77
CA ALA A 5 1.88 55.10 -21.01
C ALA A 5 0.92 55.50 -19.85
N GLN A 6 1.30 55.74 -18.57
CA GLN A 6 2.47 56.31 -17.85
C GLN A 6 2.25 57.77 -17.37
N SER A 7 2.68 58.07 -16.13
CA SER A 7 2.80 59.41 -15.46
C SER A 7 1.50 60.15 -15.08
N ASP A 8 1.42 61.06 -14.08
CA ASP A 8 2.14 61.30 -12.80
C ASP A 8 1.38 62.43 -12.02
N LEU A 9 1.86 62.79 -10.80
CA LEU A 9 1.72 64.09 -10.08
C LEU A 9 0.83 64.21 -8.82
N ASN A 10 1.50 64.13 -7.66
CA ASN A 10 1.62 65.14 -6.58
C ASN A 10 0.40 65.97 -6.09
N ASN A 11 0.10 65.86 -4.78
CA ASN A 11 0.19 66.95 -3.78
C ASN A 11 -0.03 66.37 -2.35
N ASN A 12 0.94 66.47 -1.45
CA ASN A 12 1.13 67.54 -0.43
C ASN A 12 0.03 67.63 0.66
N ASN A 13 0.35 67.22 1.89
CA ASN A 13 0.60 68.15 3.02
C ASN A 13 1.05 67.45 4.33
N ASN A 14 1.86 68.16 5.11
CA ASN A 14 2.33 67.79 6.46
C ASN A 14 1.35 68.28 7.55
N GLU A 15 1.36 67.61 8.71
CA GLU A 15 1.20 68.13 10.10
C GLU A 15 1.24 66.91 11.07
N ASP A 16 1.86 66.91 12.26
CA ASP A 16 2.96 67.75 12.77
C ASP A 16 3.74 67.03 13.91
N ALA A 17 4.86 67.62 14.32
CA ALA A 17 5.84 67.20 15.35
C ALA A 17 5.26 67.19 16.82
N ARG A 18 5.89 66.76 17.94
CA ARG A 18 7.15 66.06 18.34
C ARG A 18 7.16 65.85 19.90
N SER A 19 8.00 64.95 20.44
CA SER A 19 8.64 65.01 21.80
C SER A 19 7.75 64.85 23.06
N THR A 20 8.20 64.57 24.31
CA THR A 20 9.36 63.86 24.94
C THR A 20 9.06 63.60 26.44
N SER A 21 9.46 62.44 26.98
CA SER A 21 9.78 62.09 28.39
C SER A 21 9.30 62.91 29.64
N SER A 22 8.80 62.18 30.67
CA SER A 22 9.37 62.04 32.05
C SER A 22 8.44 62.18 33.29
N THR A 23 8.34 61.06 34.06
CA THR A 23 8.50 60.87 35.55
C THR A 23 7.46 61.30 36.64
N LEU A 24 7.38 60.43 37.68
CA LEU A 24 6.94 60.58 39.11
C LEU A 24 5.43 60.46 39.47
N VAL A 25 4.98 59.97 40.66
CA VAL A 25 5.39 58.90 41.62
C VAL A 25 4.33 58.75 42.74
N SER A 26 4.36 57.62 43.50
CA SER A 26 3.73 57.32 44.82
C SER A 26 2.36 56.58 44.85
N GLY A 27 2.15 55.59 45.74
CA GLY A 27 3.11 54.99 46.69
C GLY A 27 2.59 53.81 47.54
N GLU A 28 3.55 53.15 48.24
CA GLU A 28 3.43 52.26 49.42
C GLU A 28 2.62 50.94 49.24
N HIS A 29 3.03 49.75 49.69
CA HIS A 29 4.07 49.26 50.63
C HIS A 29 4.25 47.72 50.36
N ASN A 30 5.22 46.91 50.86
CA ASN A 30 6.32 47.07 51.83
C ASN A 30 7.38 45.91 51.74
N ILE A 31 8.56 46.08 52.38
CA ILE A 31 9.37 45.11 53.21
C ILE A 31 9.44 43.60 52.80
N ARG A 32 10.60 42.89 52.68
CA ARG A 32 12.01 43.15 53.09
C ARG A 32 13.00 42.10 52.51
N SER A 33 14.29 42.45 52.44
CA SER A 33 15.53 41.66 52.68
C SER A 33 15.75 40.26 52.08
N GLU A 34 16.96 39.72 51.87
CA GLU A 34 18.38 40.14 51.74
C GLU A 34 19.20 38.82 51.88
N GLN A 35 20.46 38.81 51.41
CA GLN A 35 21.54 37.86 51.74
C GLN A 35 21.60 36.45 51.09
N ALA A 36 22.83 36.15 50.68
CA ALA A 36 23.39 34.87 50.20
C ALA A 36 23.85 34.01 51.44
N PRO A 37 24.69 32.94 51.37
CA PRO A 37 25.54 32.49 50.26
C PRO A 37 25.76 30.96 50.06
N GLU A 38 26.55 30.67 49.02
CA GLU A 38 27.60 29.63 48.90
C GLU A 38 27.61 28.32 49.74
N ARG A 39 27.85 27.22 48.98
CA ARG A 39 28.93 26.20 49.13
C ARG A 39 28.66 24.80 49.76
N THR A 40 29.46 23.89 49.19
CA THR A 40 30.07 22.66 49.75
C THR A 40 29.27 21.35 49.88
N THR A 41 29.44 20.52 48.83
CA THR A 41 30.01 19.15 48.85
C THR A 41 29.33 17.98 49.60
N THR A 42 29.27 16.88 48.84
CA THR A 42 29.50 15.45 49.21
C THR A 42 28.42 14.61 49.93
N THR A 43 28.09 13.51 49.23
CA THR A 43 27.80 12.14 49.72
C THR A 43 26.59 11.87 50.62
N GLY A 44 25.78 10.88 50.21
CA GLY A 44 24.84 10.18 51.08
C GLY A 44 23.57 9.75 50.35
N ALA A 45 23.41 8.45 50.10
CA ALA A 45 22.21 7.92 49.45
C ALA A 45 21.07 7.71 50.46
N THR A 46 19.83 7.98 50.04
CA THR A 46 18.65 7.17 50.39
C THR A 46 17.50 7.46 49.42
N ALA A 47 16.66 6.46 49.17
CA ALA A 47 15.58 6.53 48.19
C ALA A 47 14.32 7.21 48.74
N THR A 48 13.62 7.96 47.88
CA THR A 48 12.17 8.19 47.98
C THR A 48 11.57 8.40 46.59
N SER A 49 10.32 7.97 46.43
CA SER A 49 9.56 7.96 45.18
C SER A 49 9.16 9.35 44.68
N SER A 50 9.21 9.56 43.37
CA SER A 50 8.51 10.66 42.69
C SER A 50 7.75 10.15 41.47
N ARG A 51 6.58 10.74 41.22
CA ARG A 51 5.63 10.34 40.16
C ARG A 51 6.16 10.71 38.79
N ASN A 52 6.19 9.78 37.84
CA ASN A 52 6.33 10.11 36.43
C ASN A 52 4.99 10.58 35.86
N ASN A 53 4.86 11.87 35.58
CA ASN A 53 3.94 12.35 34.55
C ASN A 53 4.69 12.26 33.20
N ASN A 54 4.36 11.27 32.38
CA ASN A 54 4.73 11.26 30.96
C ASN A 54 3.47 11.51 30.12
N SER A 55 3.22 12.78 29.80
CA SER A 55 2.35 13.15 28.68
C SER A 55 3.14 13.04 27.39
N SER A 56 2.85 12.03 26.56
CA SER A 56 3.47 11.84 25.25
C SER A 56 2.92 12.85 24.24
N SER A 57 3.75 13.81 23.83
CA SER A 57 3.51 14.66 22.67
C SER A 57 3.69 13.88 21.36
N PRO A 58 3.07 14.30 20.24
CA PRO A 58 3.28 13.65 18.95
C PRO A 58 4.73 13.86 18.47
N GLN A 59 5.40 12.78 18.09
CA GLN A 59 6.76 12.81 17.57
C GLN A 59 6.78 12.87 16.04
N ILE A 60 7.63 13.72 15.48
CA ILE A 60 7.94 13.76 14.04
C ILE A 60 8.63 12.43 13.66
N ARG A 61 8.20 11.81 12.55
CA ARG A 61 8.78 10.55 12.05
C ARG A 61 10.22 10.76 11.57
N HIS A 62 11.10 9.82 11.95
CA HIS A 62 12.46 9.62 11.40
C HIS A 62 13.58 10.62 11.74
N GLY A 63 13.41 11.51 12.72
CA GLY A 63 14.54 12.07 13.47
C GLY A 63 15.56 12.89 12.66
N PHE A 64 15.12 13.56 11.58
CA PHE A 64 15.87 14.63 10.92
C PHE A 64 15.07 15.93 11.02
N ASP A 65 15.74 16.96 11.52
CA ASP A 65 15.25 18.28 11.91
C ASP A 65 14.20 18.30 13.05
N GLN A 66 14.41 19.25 13.98
CA GLN A 66 13.73 19.31 15.27
C GLN A 66 13.22 20.74 15.52
N ASP A 67 12.33 21.20 14.65
CA ASP A 67 11.69 22.51 14.81
C ASP A 67 10.49 22.42 15.77
N LEU A 68 10.55 23.26 16.81
CA LEU A 68 9.53 23.40 17.85
C LEU A 68 8.32 24.16 17.29
N TYR A 69 7.21 23.46 17.07
CA TYR A 69 5.90 24.10 16.91
C TYR A 69 5.28 24.38 18.28
N GLU A 70 4.64 25.54 18.41
CA GLU A 70 4.11 26.08 19.67
C GLU A 70 2.94 25.24 20.22
N GLU A 71 2.74 25.29 21.55
CA GLU A 71 1.70 24.55 22.28
C GLU A 71 0.27 25.11 22.06
N ASP A 72 -0.20 25.13 20.82
CA ASP A 72 -1.64 25.21 20.55
C ASP A 72 -2.32 23.90 20.93
N ILE A 73 -3.44 23.99 21.65
CA ILE A 73 -4.19 22.83 22.17
C ILE A 73 -4.49 21.85 21.03
N ILE A 74 -3.85 20.68 21.05
CA ILE A 74 -4.01 19.64 20.02
C ILE A 74 -5.46 19.13 20.04
N ARG A 75 -6.27 19.65 19.12
CA ARG A 75 -7.63 19.16 18.88
C ARG A 75 -7.53 17.98 17.91
N PHE A 76 -7.70 16.79 18.46
CA PHE A 76 -7.63 15.54 17.70
C PHE A 76 -8.83 15.41 16.74
N LEU A 77 -8.55 15.04 15.49
CA LEU A 77 -9.55 14.43 14.61
C LEU A 77 -9.61 12.93 14.88
N TYR A 78 -10.80 12.37 14.73
CA TYR A 78 -11.07 10.93 14.85
C TYR A 78 -11.59 10.37 13.53
N PHE A 79 -11.29 9.11 13.23
CA PHE A 79 -11.64 8.44 11.97
C PHE A 79 -11.04 9.11 10.71
N SER A 80 -9.85 9.69 10.83
CA SER A 80 -9.13 10.36 9.72
C SER A 80 -7.85 9.61 9.30
N GLU A 81 -7.63 8.39 9.81
CA GLU A 81 -6.51 7.53 9.45
C GLU A 81 -6.79 6.71 8.17
N LYS A 82 -5.75 6.38 7.38
CA LYS A 82 -5.84 5.69 6.08
C LYS A 82 -6.76 4.45 6.04
N ARG A 83 -6.91 3.73 7.16
CA ARG A 83 -7.82 2.56 7.25
C ARG A 83 -9.28 2.92 6.93
N HIS A 84 -9.69 4.13 7.27
CA HIS A 84 -11.04 4.68 7.10
C HIS A 84 -11.33 5.14 5.66
N ASP A 85 -10.31 5.59 4.92
CA ASP A 85 -10.46 6.00 3.51
C ASP A 85 -10.41 4.80 2.54
N THR A 86 -9.65 3.75 2.86
CA THR A 86 -9.31 2.68 1.90
C THR A 86 -9.87 1.29 2.22
N ASN A 87 -10.38 1.05 3.44
CA ASN A 87 -10.98 -0.22 3.88
C ASN A 87 -10.15 -1.49 3.54
N ALA A 88 -8.82 -1.34 3.63
CA ALA A 88 -7.80 -2.37 3.40
C ALA A 88 -7.75 -2.98 1.98
N LYS A 89 -7.77 -2.15 0.92
CA LYS A 89 -7.66 -2.59 -0.50
C LYS A 89 -6.38 -2.05 -1.18
N PRO A 90 -5.59 -2.89 -1.89
CA PRO A 90 -4.31 -2.51 -2.50
C PRO A 90 -4.35 -2.22 -4.02
N ASN A 91 -3.31 -1.55 -4.55
CA ASN A 91 -3.10 -1.25 -5.98
C ASN A 91 -2.16 -2.24 -6.72
N ALA A 92 -2.26 -2.37 -8.06
CA ALA A 92 -1.63 -3.45 -8.86
C ALA A 92 -0.45 -3.04 -9.78
N VAL A 93 0.58 -3.92 -9.93
CA VAL A 93 1.82 -3.71 -10.75
C VAL A 93 2.35 -5.03 -11.36
N VAL A 94 3.06 -4.99 -12.52
CA VAL A 94 3.59 -6.17 -13.28
C VAL A 94 5.01 -5.96 -13.86
N ARG A 95 5.88 -7.01 -13.90
CA ARG A 95 7.27 -6.99 -14.47
C ARG A 95 7.80 -8.36 -15.00
N ASN A 96 8.91 -8.35 -15.79
CA ASN A 96 9.62 -9.51 -16.40
C ASN A 96 11.16 -9.29 -16.56
N ALA A 97 11.98 -10.34 -16.83
CA ALA A 97 13.48 -10.31 -16.91
C ALA A 97 14.14 -11.25 -17.99
N LEU A 98 15.45 -11.11 -18.34
CA LEU A 98 16.16 -11.77 -19.50
C LEU A 98 17.69 -12.15 -19.32
N LYS A 99 18.39 -12.65 -20.38
CA LYS A 99 19.65 -13.51 -20.41
C LYS A 99 20.82 -13.15 -21.44
N ASP A 100 21.96 -13.90 -21.39
CA ASP A 100 23.37 -13.69 -21.93
C ASP A 100 23.79 -14.19 -23.39
N TRP A 101 24.97 -13.78 -23.96
CA TRP A 101 25.32 -13.72 -25.44
C TRP A 101 26.78 -14.10 -25.98
N VAL A 102 27.10 -13.92 -27.31
CA VAL A 102 28.33 -14.31 -28.11
C VAL A 102 28.80 -13.28 -29.22
N CYS A 103 30.03 -13.32 -29.82
CA CYS A 103 30.56 -12.35 -30.84
C CYS A 103 31.38 -12.90 -32.06
N LEU A 104 31.32 -12.21 -33.21
CA LEU A 104 32.01 -12.44 -34.50
C LEU A 104 32.55 -11.13 -35.12
N LEU A 105 33.81 -11.14 -35.62
CA LEU A 105 34.50 -9.99 -36.22
C LEU A 105 34.91 -10.30 -37.68
N VAL A 106 34.56 -9.41 -38.62
CA VAL A 106 34.88 -9.47 -40.05
C VAL A 106 35.59 -8.17 -40.46
N VAL A 107 36.77 -8.29 -41.09
CA VAL A 107 37.63 -7.15 -41.45
C VAL A 107 38.05 -7.28 -42.91
N CYS A 108 37.78 -6.26 -43.73
CA CYS A 108 38.03 -6.24 -45.17
C CYS A 108 38.87 -5.01 -45.58
N LEU A 109 40.20 -5.16 -45.64
CA LEU A 109 41.17 -4.04 -45.76
C LEU A 109 42.09 -4.08 -46.99
N ASN A 110 42.47 -5.25 -47.51
CA ASN A 110 43.34 -5.38 -48.71
C ASN A 110 44.53 -4.39 -48.74
N ILE A 111 45.32 -4.41 -47.66
CA ILE A 111 46.32 -3.38 -47.34
C ILE A 111 47.28 -3.11 -48.50
N GLY A 112 47.26 -1.88 -49.01
CA GLY A 112 48.09 -1.42 -50.13
C GLY A 112 47.35 -1.23 -51.46
N THR A 113 46.08 -1.63 -51.55
CA THR A 113 45.23 -1.39 -52.74
C THR A 113 43.95 -0.65 -52.36
N ASP A 114 43.83 0.61 -52.76
CA ASP A 114 42.65 1.42 -52.46
C ASP A 114 41.45 1.06 -53.36
N PRO A 115 40.20 1.05 -52.84
CA PRO A 115 39.01 0.78 -53.63
C PRO A 115 38.69 1.96 -54.59
N PRO A 116 38.09 1.67 -55.77
CA PRO A 116 38.00 2.61 -56.89
C PRO A 116 37.09 3.83 -56.68
N ASP A 117 36.31 3.86 -55.60
CA ASP A 117 35.27 4.84 -55.28
C ASP A 117 35.61 5.71 -54.05
N ILE A 118 36.82 5.58 -53.50
CA ILE A 118 37.34 6.40 -52.40
C ILE A 118 38.62 7.10 -52.86
N VAL A 119 38.58 8.44 -52.96
CA VAL A 119 39.75 9.26 -53.28
C VAL A 119 40.40 9.73 -51.98
N LYS A 120 41.57 9.18 -51.64
CA LYS A 120 42.33 9.58 -50.43
C LYS A 120 43.13 10.87 -50.66
N THR A 121 43.19 11.72 -49.64
CA THR A 121 44.06 12.91 -49.60
C THR A 121 45.52 12.52 -49.35
N ASN A 122 46.45 13.47 -49.54
CA ASN A 122 47.84 13.30 -49.09
C ASN A 122 48.30 14.57 -48.33
N PRO A 123 48.55 14.50 -47.01
CA PRO A 123 48.42 13.32 -46.15
C PRO A 123 46.94 12.92 -45.90
N CYS A 124 46.74 11.71 -45.39
CA CYS A 124 45.44 11.13 -45.00
C CYS A 124 45.56 10.39 -43.66
N ALA A 125 44.41 10.11 -43.04
CA ALA A 125 44.29 9.17 -41.93
C ALA A 125 44.78 7.76 -42.37
N LYS A 126 45.60 7.11 -41.52
CA LYS A 126 46.25 5.81 -41.85
C LYS A 126 46.15 4.75 -40.77
N LEU A 127 46.11 5.13 -39.49
CA LEU A 127 46.12 4.15 -38.39
C LEU A 127 44.81 3.36 -38.40
N GLU A 128 44.89 2.05 -38.28
CA GLU A 128 43.73 1.18 -38.02
C GLU A 128 43.96 0.35 -36.76
N CYS A 129 43.00 0.38 -35.84
CA CYS A 129 43.09 -0.23 -34.51
C CYS A 129 44.39 0.15 -33.78
N TRP A 130 44.78 1.43 -33.94
CA TRP A 130 46.01 2.08 -33.45
C TRP A 130 47.34 1.55 -34.03
N ILE A 131 47.29 0.84 -35.16
CA ILE A 131 48.47 0.32 -35.87
C ILE A 131 48.59 1.03 -37.23
N ASP A 132 49.79 1.47 -37.61
CA ASP A 132 50.06 1.92 -38.98
C ASP A 132 50.22 0.68 -39.90
N PRO A 133 49.31 0.47 -40.87
CA PRO A 133 49.34 -0.72 -41.73
C PRO A 133 50.55 -0.76 -42.66
N PHE A 134 51.26 0.35 -42.86
CA PHE A 134 52.41 0.47 -43.78
C PHE A 134 53.77 0.26 -43.09
N LEU A 135 53.83 0.17 -41.76
CA LEU A 135 55.07 -0.14 -41.03
C LEU A 135 55.47 -1.62 -41.09
N LEU A 136 54.54 -2.51 -41.44
CA LEU A 136 54.74 -3.96 -41.56
C LEU A 136 54.36 -4.45 -42.97
N ILE A 137 54.74 -5.68 -43.29
CA ILE A 137 54.33 -6.36 -44.53
C ILE A 137 52.81 -6.59 -44.47
N PRO A 138 52.01 -6.29 -45.52
CA PRO A 138 50.54 -6.26 -45.50
C PRO A 138 49.85 -7.42 -44.75
N GLN A 139 50.28 -8.67 -44.97
CA GLN A 139 49.70 -9.83 -44.30
C GLN A 139 49.93 -9.81 -42.77
N LYS A 140 51.12 -9.38 -42.32
CA LYS A 140 51.42 -9.22 -40.89
C LYS A 140 50.73 -7.99 -40.30
N SER A 141 50.57 -6.92 -41.08
CA SER A 141 49.76 -5.75 -40.69
C SER A 141 48.31 -6.16 -40.40
N LEU A 142 47.70 -6.93 -41.31
CA LEU A 142 46.32 -7.40 -41.20
C LEU A 142 46.11 -8.33 -39.98
N GLU A 143 47.04 -9.26 -39.73
CA GLU A 143 47.02 -10.10 -38.53
C GLU A 143 47.18 -9.28 -37.23
N ALA A 144 48.03 -8.25 -37.24
CA ALA A 144 48.25 -7.38 -36.09
C ALA A 144 47.02 -6.49 -35.80
N ILE A 145 46.41 -5.90 -36.82
CA ILE A 145 45.16 -5.12 -36.72
C ILE A 145 44.03 -6.00 -36.19
N GLY A 146 43.82 -7.18 -36.76
CA GLY A 146 42.79 -8.12 -36.31
C GLY A 146 42.97 -8.59 -34.85
N LYS A 147 44.23 -8.76 -34.41
CA LYS A 147 44.55 -9.07 -33.01
C LYS A 147 44.37 -7.87 -32.08
N SER A 148 44.68 -6.65 -32.53
CA SER A 148 44.41 -5.42 -31.79
C SER A 148 42.89 -5.27 -31.55
N LEU A 149 42.08 -5.35 -32.61
CA LEU A 149 40.62 -5.26 -32.55
C LEU A 149 40.00 -6.32 -31.63
N HIS A 150 40.51 -7.57 -31.67
CA HIS A 150 40.11 -8.62 -30.73
C HIS A 150 40.34 -8.19 -29.28
N ASN A 151 41.56 -7.76 -28.94
CA ASN A 151 41.92 -7.37 -27.58
C ASN A 151 41.12 -6.14 -27.08
N GLN A 152 40.80 -5.22 -27.98
CA GLN A 152 39.96 -4.06 -27.64
C GLN A 152 38.52 -4.50 -27.28
N TYR A 153 37.90 -5.37 -28.07
CA TYR A 153 36.58 -5.94 -27.73
C TYR A 153 36.60 -6.86 -26.49
N GLU A 154 37.69 -7.59 -26.28
CA GLU A 154 37.91 -8.39 -25.06
C GLU A 154 38.01 -7.50 -23.81
N THR A 155 38.54 -6.28 -23.95
CA THR A 155 38.57 -5.27 -22.87
C THR A 155 37.17 -4.76 -22.52
N ILE A 156 36.23 -4.72 -23.48
CA ILE A 156 34.81 -4.40 -23.23
C ILE A 156 34.10 -5.57 -22.52
N ASN A 157 34.31 -6.81 -22.97
CA ASN A 157 33.68 -7.99 -22.36
C ASN A 157 34.54 -9.27 -22.52
N GLY A 158 35.39 -9.53 -21.52
CA GLY A 158 36.30 -10.68 -21.48
C GLY A 158 35.66 -12.05 -21.24
N ARG A 159 34.33 -12.16 -21.18
CA ARG A 159 33.63 -13.47 -21.18
C ARG A 159 33.19 -13.94 -22.57
N THR A 160 33.28 -13.05 -23.55
CA THR A 160 32.77 -13.27 -24.90
C THR A 160 33.66 -14.24 -25.67
N ARG A 161 33.05 -15.19 -26.40
CA ARG A 161 33.78 -16.02 -27.37
C ARG A 161 33.86 -15.26 -28.68
N PHE A 162 35.08 -14.94 -29.12
CA PHE A 162 35.35 -14.24 -30.37
C PHE A 162 35.69 -15.20 -31.51
N LYS A 163 35.32 -14.81 -32.73
CA LYS A 163 35.82 -15.40 -33.96
C LYS A 163 36.26 -14.28 -34.91
N LEU A 164 37.51 -14.30 -35.34
CA LEU A 164 38.08 -13.34 -36.28
C LEU A 164 38.07 -13.92 -37.71
N SER A 165 37.77 -13.07 -38.69
CA SER A 165 37.76 -13.35 -40.12
C SER A 165 38.40 -12.18 -40.88
N LEU A 166 39.56 -12.40 -41.48
CA LEU A 166 40.37 -11.37 -42.17
C LEU A 166 40.28 -11.58 -43.68
N ASP A 167 39.96 -10.51 -44.42
CA ASP A 167 39.73 -10.48 -45.87
C ASP A 167 38.99 -11.72 -46.44
N PRO A 168 37.85 -12.16 -45.88
CA PRO A 168 37.27 -13.47 -46.21
C PRO A 168 36.62 -13.54 -47.59
N SER A 169 36.48 -14.76 -48.11
CA SER A 169 35.60 -15.04 -49.26
C SER A 169 34.10 -15.06 -48.87
N VAL A 170 33.21 -15.01 -49.86
CA VAL A 170 31.75 -15.21 -49.64
C VAL A 170 31.45 -16.57 -48.99
N GLU A 171 32.10 -17.65 -49.45
CA GLU A 171 31.86 -18.99 -48.89
C GLU A 171 32.35 -19.09 -47.44
N GLU A 172 33.46 -18.43 -47.12
CA GLU A 172 34.02 -18.38 -45.76
C GLU A 172 33.13 -17.55 -44.84
N THR A 173 32.71 -16.36 -45.28
CA THR A 173 31.77 -15.50 -44.56
C THR A 173 30.48 -16.26 -44.23
N LYS A 174 29.87 -16.94 -45.22
CA LYS A 174 28.68 -17.79 -45.03
C LYS A 174 28.93 -18.92 -44.04
N LYS A 175 30.06 -19.64 -44.19
CA LYS A 175 30.42 -20.77 -43.31
C LYS A 175 30.57 -20.32 -41.86
N VAL A 176 31.25 -19.21 -41.62
CA VAL A 176 31.50 -18.66 -40.28
C VAL A 176 30.20 -18.14 -39.65
N CYS A 177 29.38 -17.37 -40.38
CA CYS A 177 28.08 -16.89 -39.88
C CYS A 177 27.17 -18.06 -39.43
N CYS A 178 26.97 -19.04 -40.31
CA CYS A 178 26.16 -20.23 -40.01
C CYS A 178 26.78 -21.13 -38.92
N GLN A 179 28.10 -21.07 -38.69
CA GLN A 179 28.74 -21.76 -37.56
C GLN A 179 28.48 -21.03 -36.24
N MET A 180 28.58 -19.70 -36.22
CA MET A 180 28.38 -18.90 -35.01
C MET A 180 26.92 -18.98 -34.51
N ARG A 181 25.91 -18.90 -35.39
CA ARG A 181 24.50 -19.12 -34.97
C ARG A 181 24.23 -20.52 -34.45
N ARG A 182 24.81 -21.57 -35.04
CA ARG A 182 24.68 -22.94 -34.52
C ARG A 182 25.30 -23.10 -33.12
N ASN A 183 26.36 -22.37 -32.82
CA ASN A 183 27.00 -22.38 -31.50
C ASN A 183 26.21 -21.57 -30.46
N ALA A 184 25.68 -20.40 -30.83
CA ALA A 184 24.96 -19.47 -29.95
C ALA A 184 23.51 -19.89 -29.67
N LYS A 185 22.85 -20.64 -30.56
CA LYS A 185 21.41 -20.96 -30.47
C LYS A 185 20.56 -19.68 -30.37
N GLU A 186 19.95 -19.42 -29.21
CA GLU A 186 19.10 -18.25 -28.91
C GLU A 186 19.90 -17.06 -28.34
N GLU A 187 21.17 -17.26 -27.98
CA GLU A 187 22.07 -16.21 -27.51
C GLU A 187 22.30 -15.16 -28.62
N ARG A 188 22.49 -13.89 -28.25
CA ARG A 188 22.73 -12.83 -29.25
C ARG A 188 24.11 -12.98 -29.88
N ILE A 189 24.25 -12.58 -31.14
CA ILE A 189 25.53 -12.49 -31.84
C ILE A 189 25.87 -11.02 -32.05
N LEU A 190 27.08 -10.58 -31.71
CA LEU A 190 27.66 -9.34 -32.25
C LEU A 190 28.37 -9.66 -33.58
N PHE A 191 28.10 -8.89 -34.63
CA PHE A 191 28.73 -8.94 -35.94
C PHE A 191 29.37 -7.59 -36.26
N HIS A 192 30.70 -7.53 -36.24
CA HIS A 192 31.44 -6.34 -36.66
C HIS A 192 31.92 -6.49 -38.11
N TYR A 193 31.72 -5.47 -38.93
CA TYR A 193 32.23 -5.38 -40.31
C TYR A 193 32.96 -4.06 -40.52
N ASN A 194 34.28 -4.15 -40.73
CA ASN A 194 35.10 -3.06 -41.26
C ASN A 194 35.29 -3.28 -42.77
N GLY A 195 34.95 -2.26 -43.57
CA GLY A 195 34.95 -2.30 -45.03
C GLY A 195 35.80 -1.24 -45.71
N HIS A 196 36.93 -0.80 -45.14
CA HIS A 196 37.75 0.27 -45.74
C HIS A 196 38.52 -0.12 -47.01
N GLY A 197 38.80 -1.42 -47.20
CA GLY A 197 39.54 -1.93 -48.38
C GLY A 197 38.67 -2.31 -49.57
N VAL A 198 37.35 -2.06 -49.49
CA VAL A 198 36.34 -2.49 -50.46
C VAL A 198 35.43 -1.32 -50.86
N PRO A 199 34.67 -1.42 -51.96
CA PRO A 199 33.76 -0.35 -52.38
C PRO A 199 32.64 -0.07 -51.37
N LYS A 200 32.04 1.12 -51.48
CA LYS A 200 30.89 1.54 -50.66
C LYS A 200 29.69 0.58 -50.81
N PRO A 201 28.88 0.39 -49.75
CA PRO A 201 27.65 -0.40 -49.81
C PRO A 201 26.64 0.19 -50.80
N THR A 202 25.95 -0.69 -51.53
CA THR A 202 24.98 -0.31 -52.55
C THR A 202 23.62 0.09 -51.94
N THR A 203 22.85 0.92 -52.65
CA THR A 203 21.46 1.27 -52.27
C THR A 203 20.48 0.10 -52.41
N SER A 204 20.87 -0.96 -53.13
CA SER A 204 20.20 -2.27 -53.20
C SER A 204 20.40 -3.12 -51.93
N GLY A 205 21.37 -2.79 -51.06
CA GLY A 205 21.64 -3.53 -49.83
C GLY A 205 22.63 -4.67 -49.99
N GLU A 206 23.76 -4.40 -50.63
CA GLU A 206 24.90 -5.32 -50.74
C GLU A 206 26.13 -4.74 -50.03
N ILE A 207 26.84 -5.59 -49.29
CA ILE A 207 28.19 -5.32 -48.75
C ILE A 207 29.22 -6.07 -49.58
N TRP A 208 30.47 -5.65 -49.55
CA TRP A 208 31.52 -6.23 -50.40
C TRP A 208 32.51 -7.08 -49.59
N VAL A 209 32.88 -8.22 -50.15
CA VAL A 209 33.97 -9.09 -49.67
C VAL A 209 34.85 -9.52 -50.86
N PHE A 210 35.86 -10.34 -50.63
CA PHE A 210 36.80 -10.73 -51.69
C PHE A 210 36.43 -12.04 -52.38
N ASN A 211 36.98 -12.28 -53.57
CA ASN A 211 37.15 -13.63 -54.10
C ASN A 211 38.43 -14.26 -53.52
N ARG A 212 38.58 -15.59 -53.62
CA ARG A 212 39.73 -16.33 -53.05
C ARG A 212 41.12 -15.90 -53.55
N ASN A 213 41.18 -15.14 -54.64
CA ASN A 213 42.42 -14.71 -55.28
C ASN A 213 42.67 -13.19 -55.10
N TYR A 214 41.81 -12.47 -54.35
CA TYR A 214 41.84 -11.03 -54.15
C TYR A 214 41.85 -10.18 -55.45
N THR A 215 41.30 -10.72 -56.55
CA THR A 215 41.27 -10.03 -57.85
C THR A 215 39.96 -9.29 -58.13
N GLN A 216 38.89 -9.59 -57.38
CA GLN A 216 37.57 -8.99 -57.56
C GLN A 216 36.87 -8.84 -56.22
N TYR A 217 36.14 -7.73 -56.08
CA TYR A 217 35.15 -7.53 -55.03
C TYR A 217 33.86 -8.27 -55.40
N ILE A 218 33.31 -9.04 -54.47
CA ILE A 218 32.09 -9.83 -54.65
C ILE A 218 30.99 -9.29 -53.73
N PRO A 219 29.80 -8.98 -54.24
CA PRO A 219 28.70 -8.48 -53.42
C PRO A 219 28.04 -9.60 -52.61
N VAL A 220 27.69 -9.29 -51.37
CA VAL A 220 26.91 -10.14 -50.45
C VAL A 220 25.64 -9.39 -50.09
N SER A 221 24.48 -9.98 -50.43
CA SER A 221 23.17 -9.42 -50.08
C SER A 221 22.93 -9.46 -48.57
N LEU A 222 22.43 -8.36 -48.01
CA LEU A 222 22.01 -8.29 -46.61
C LEU A 222 20.88 -9.28 -46.27
N PHE A 223 20.04 -9.65 -47.26
CA PHE A 223 19.00 -10.66 -47.11
C PHE A 223 19.58 -12.07 -46.85
N ASP A 224 20.71 -12.40 -47.49
CA ASP A 224 21.43 -13.64 -47.25
C ASP A 224 22.13 -13.60 -45.88
N LEU A 225 22.76 -12.48 -45.53
CA LEU A 225 23.42 -12.30 -44.23
C LEU A 225 22.44 -12.45 -43.05
N GLN A 226 21.24 -11.84 -43.15
CA GLN A 226 20.12 -12.04 -42.20
C GLN A 226 19.73 -13.51 -42.04
N SER A 227 19.82 -14.29 -43.12
CA SER A 227 19.53 -15.73 -43.11
C SER A 227 20.62 -16.55 -42.43
N TRP A 228 21.89 -16.16 -42.58
CA TRP A 228 23.03 -16.89 -42.01
C TRP A 228 23.18 -16.64 -40.51
N LEU A 229 22.84 -15.44 -40.04
CA LEU A 229 23.01 -15.01 -38.64
C LEU A 229 21.72 -15.08 -37.80
N GLY A 230 20.53 -15.13 -38.41
CA GLY A 230 19.25 -15.23 -37.68
C GLY A 230 18.94 -14.03 -36.77
N SER A 231 18.17 -14.27 -35.70
CA SER A 231 17.83 -13.30 -34.64
C SER A 231 18.04 -13.97 -33.27
N PRO A 232 18.46 -13.26 -32.21
CA PRO A 232 18.81 -11.83 -32.16
C PRO A 232 20.30 -11.58 -32.52
N VAL A 233 20.59 -10.42 -33.13
CA VAL A 233 21.94 -10.01 -33.59
C VAL A 233 22.16 -8.51 -33.35
N ILE A 234 23.43 -8.11 -33.18
CA ILE A 234 23.93 -6.73 -33.22
C ILE A 234 24.88 -6.59 -34.39
N TYR A 235 24.77 -5.51 -35.15
CA TYR A 235 25.66 -5.20 -36.25
C TYR A 235 26.44 -3.90 -36.00
N VAL A 236 27.73 -3.89 -36.31
CA VAL A 236 28.58 -2.70 -36.38
C VAL A 236 29.11 -2.58 -37.80
N TRP A 237 28.85 -1.44 -38.43
CA TRP A 237 29.19 -1.14 -39.82
C TRP A 237 30.19 0.01 -39.88
N ASP A 238 31.49 -0.29 -39.96
CA ASP A 238 32.55 0.70 -40.15
C ASP A 238 32.97 0.76 -41.63
N CYS A 239 32.34 1.68 -42.36
CA CYS A 239 32.61 1.95 -43.77
C CYS A 239 31.99 3.31 -44.18
N SER A 240 32.42 3.83 -45.34
CA SER A 240 31.75 4.98 -45.96
C SER A 240 30.38 4.59 -46.53
N ALA A 241 29.42 5.51 -46.56
CA ALA A 241 28.03 5.31 -46.97
C ALA A 241 27.26 4.21 -46.16
N ALA A 242 27.66 3.93 -44.92
CA ALA A 242 27.11 2.85 -44.10
C ALA A 242 25.58 2.97 -43.85
N GLY A 243 25.00 4.17 -43.90
CA GLY A 243 23.55 4.39 -43.83
C GLY A 243 22.75 3.65 -44.92
N ASN A 244 23.35 3.32 -46.07
CA ASN A 244 22.71 2.48 -47.09
C ASN A 244 22.43 1.06 -46.57
N ILE A 245 23.33 0.53 -45.72
CA ILE A 245 23.17 -0.79 -45.10
C ILE A 245 21.94 -0.80 -44.19
N ILE A 246 21.83 0.13 -43.25
CA ILE A 246 20.69 0.20 -42.32
C ILE A 246 19.35 0.32 -43.08
N ASN A 247 19.29 1.22 -44.07
CA ASN A 247 18.07 1.46 -44.85
C ASN A 247 17.60 0.23 -45.64
N ALA A 248 18.53 -0.56 -46.19
CA ALA A 248 18.19 -1.79 -46.89
C ALA A 248 17.92 -2.97 -45.93
N PHE A 249 18.71 -3.10 -44.86
CA PHE A 249 18.55 -4.14 -43.85
C PHE A 249 17.16 -4.08 -43.21
N ASN A 250 16.74 -2.89 -42.78
CA ASN A 250 15.43 -2.70 -42.15
C ASN A 250 14.31 -3.08 -43.12
N ARG A 251 14.38 -2.64 -44.38
CA ARG A 251 13.41 -3.00 -45.44
C ARG A 251 13.27 -4.53 -45.61
N PHE A 252 14.39 -5.26 -45.64
CA PHE A 252 14.37 -6.73 -45.75
C PHE A 252 13.83 -7.41 -44.48
N ALA A 253 14.12 -6.87 -43.29
CA ALA A 253 13.58 -7.38 -42.03
C ALA A 253 12.05 -7.20 -41.94
N GLU A 254 11.52 -6.04 -42.37
CA GLU A 254 10.08 -5.79 -42.38
C GLU A 254 9.32 -6.70 -43.34
N GLN A 255 9.89 -6.98 -44.52
CA GLN A 255 9.33 -7.92 -45.48
C GLN A 255 9.25 -9.33 -44.86
N ARG A 256 10.33 -9.80 -44.23
CA ARG A 256 10.40 -11.14 -43.61
C ARG A 256 9.42 -11.33 -42.46
N ASP A 257 9.34 -10.40 -41.52
CA ASP A 257 8.39 -10.48 -40.41
C ASP A 257 6.94 -10.53 -40.93
N SER A 258 6.64 -9.77 -42.00
CA SER A 258 5.32 -9.75 -42.65
C SER A 258 4.98 -11.06 -43.36
N GLU A 259 5.95 -11.69 -44.02
CA GLU A 259 5.78 -13.01 -44.67
C GLU A 259 5.62 -14.13 -43.62
N ALA A 260 6.40 -14.09 -42.54
CA ALA A 260 6.30 -15.04 -41.43
C ALA A 260 4.94 -14.98 -40.74
N LEU A 261 4.43 -13.77 -40.45
CA LEU A 261 3.11 -13.56 -39.85
C LEU A 261 1.98 -14.14 -40.73
N ARG A 262 2.05 -13.94 -42.05
CA ARG A 262 1.08 -14.50 -43.01
C ARG A 262 1.10 -16.03 -43.03
N LEU A 263 2.28 -16.65 -43.00
CA LEU A 263 2.43 -18.11 -42.92
C LEU A 263 1.88 -18.66 -41.61
N GLN A 264 2.11 -17.98 -40.49
CA GLN A 264 1.61 -18.39 -39.18
C GLN A 264 0.06 -18.30 -39.10
N GLN A 265 -0.54 -17.25 -39.68
CA GLN A 265 -1.99 -17.12 -39.81
C GLN A 265 -2.60 -18.22 -40.71
N GLN A 266 -1.95 -18.57 -41.82
CA GLN A 266 -2.37 -19.69 -42.67
C GLN A 266 -2.30 -21.05 -41.94
N GLN A 267 -1.25 -21.28 -41.14
CA GLN A 267 -1.14 -22.51 -40.33
C GLN A 267 -2.20 -22.58 -39.23
N GLN A 268 -2.52 -21.46 -38.56
CA GLN A 268 -3.61 -21.41 -37.58
C GLN A 268 -4.98 -21.69 -38.22
N GLN A 269 -5.26 -21.15 -39.42
CA GLN A 269 -6.49 -21.45 -40.16
C GLN A 269 -6.60 -22.93 -40.58
N GLN A 270 -5.48 -23.57 -40.93
CA GLN A 270 -5.46 -25.01 -41.22
C GLN A 270 -5.62 -25.87 -39.96
N GLN A 271 -5.03 -25.49 -38.82
CA GLN A 271 -5.18 -26.22 -37.56
C GLN A 271 -6.60 -26.13 -36.99
N GLN A 272 -7.31 -24.99 -37.16
CA GLN A 272 -8.72 -24.87 -36.78
C GLN A 272 -9.66 -25.82 -37.55
N GLN A 273 -9.25 -26.36 -38.71
CA GLN A 273 -10.03 -27.36 -39.45
C GLN A 273 -9.77 -28.81 -39.02
N GLN A 274 -8.82 -29.09 -38.11
CA GLN A 274 -8.45 -30.48 -37.74
C GLN A 274 -8.50 -30.83 -36.25
N GLN A 275 -8.86 -29.91 -35.34
CA GLN A 275 -8.94 -30.23 -33.89
C GLN A 275 -10.36 -30.52 -33.39
N GLN A 276 -10.81 -31.75 -33.63
CA GLN A 276 -11.53 -32.51 -32.60
C GLN A 276 -10.65 -33.69 -32.17
N GLN A 277 -10.43 -33.81 -30.86
CA GLN A 277 -9.59 -34.78 -30.15
C GLN A 277 -8.11 -34.40 -29.96
N GLN A 278 -7.64 -34.67 -28.72
CA GLN A 278 -6.29 -34.51 -28.16
C GLN A 278 -5.84 -33.07 -27.81
N GLN A 279 -6.11 -32.68 -26.57
CA GLN A 279 -5.35 -31.66 -25.86
C GLN A 279 -3.95 -32.20 -25.53
N HIS A 280 -2.92 -31.59 -26.08
CA HIS A 280 -1.58 -31.62 -25.50
C HIS A 280 -0.98 -30.22 -25.56
N SER A 281 -0.34 -29.83 -24.46
CA SER A 281 0.32 -28.54 -24.28
C SER A 281 1.50 -28.39 -25.25
N SER A 282 1.34 -27.60 -26.30
CA SER A 282 2.45 -27.06 -27.07
C SER A 282 2.74 -25.64 -26.62
N THR A 283 3.92 -25.43 -26.02
CA THR A 283 4.44 -24.10 -25.74
C THR A 283 4.64 -23.37 -27.07
N SER A 284 3.97 -22.23 -27.26
CA SER A 284 4.16 -21.39 -28.45
C SER A 284 5.53 -20.71 -28.39
N THR A 285 6.52 -21.31 -29.05
CA THR A 285 7.84 -20.66 -29.21
C THR A 285 7.69 -19.41 -30.05
N THR A 286 7.66 -18.23 -29.41
CA THR A 286 7.57 -16.95 -30.09
C THR A 286 8.84 -16.73 -30.90
N GLN A 287 8.74 -16.79 -32.23
CA GLN A 287 9.88 -16.58 -33.11
C GLN A 287 10.31 -15.11 -33.03
N ALA A 288 11.55 -14.83 -32.61
CA ALA A 288 12.04 -13.47 -32.41
C ALA A 288 12.06 -12.69 -33.73
N SER A 289 11.46 -11.50 -33.74
CA SER A 289 11.39 -10.58 -34.88
C SER A 289 12.79 -10.23 -35.41
N TRP A 290 12.92 -10.04 -36.72
CA TRP A 290 14.14 -9.51 -37.33
C TRP A 290 14.25 -7.97 -37.20
N LYS A 291 13.13 -7.26 -37.01
CA LYS A 291 13.12 -5.82 -36.66
C LYS A 291 13.77 -5.53 -35.30
N ASP A 292 13.86 -6.52 -34.40
CA ASP A 292 14.48 -6.36 -33.09
C ASP A 292 16.03 -6.42 -33.07
N SER A 293 16.65 -6.54 -34.25
CA SER A 293 18.09 -6.42 -34.42
C SER A 293 18.61 -5.02 -34.07
N ILE A 294 19.79 -4.96 -33.47
CA ILE A 294 20.46 -3.70 -33.12
C ILE A 294 21.53 -3.42 -34.19
N GLN A 295 21.67 -2.17 -34.63
CA GLN A 295 22.66 -1.79 -35.64
C GLN A 295 23.31 -0.46 -35.28
N LEU A 296 24.62 -0.35 -35.49
CA LEU A 296 25.43 0.87 -35.36
C LEU A 296 26.21 1.06 -36.66
N ALA A 297 26.08 2.22 -37.32
CA ALA A 297 26.76 2.55 -38.56
C ALA A 297 27.55 3.84 -38.44
N ALA A 298 28.74 3.87 -39.04
CA ALA A 298 29.69 4.98 -38.90
C ALA A 298 29.22 6.30 -39.50
N CYS A 299 28.43 6.28 -40.59
CA CYS A 299 28.06 7.49 -41.32
C CYS A 299 26.73 7.34 -42.09
N GLY A 300 26.18 8.47 -42.53
CA GLY A 300 24.98 8.57 -43.36
C GLY A 300 25.14 7.96 -44.77
N PRO A 301 24.02 7.79 -45.51
CA PRO A 301 24.00 7.07 -46.80
C PRO A 301 24.77 7.76 -47.93
N THR A 302 25.08 9.04 -47.79
CA THR A 302 25.82 9.86 -48.77
C THR A 302 27.17 10.37 -48.24
N GLU A 303 27.53 10.02 -47.01
CA GLU A 303 28.71 10.54 -46.32
C GLU A 303 29.93 9.62 -46.50
N THR A 304 31.11 10.21 -46.30
CA THR A 304 32.40 9.49 -46.29
C THR A 304 33.10 9.70 -44.96
N LEU A 305 33.91 8.72 -44.55
CA LEU A 305 34.65 8.79 -43.30
C LEU A 305 35.71 9.92 -43.30
N PRO A 306 36.06 10.49 -42.12
CA PRO A 306 37.06 11.55 -42.03
C PRO A 306 38.44 11.12 -42.54
N MET A 307 39.13 12.01 -43.27
CA MET A 307 40.47 11.76 -43.81
C MET A 307 41.59 12.57 -43.14
N ASN A 308 41.31 13.23 -42.01
CA ASN A 308 42.27 14.05 -41.27
C ASN A 308 43.47 13.17 -40.80
N PRO A 309 44.72 13.47 -41.20
CA PRO A 309 45.90 12.66 -40.85
C PRO A 309 46.18 12.53 -39.36
N ASP A 310 45.68 13.45 -38.53
CA ASP A 310 45.87 13.40 -37.08
C ASP A 310 44.93 12.40 -36.38
N LEU A 311 43.93 11.87 -37.09
CA LEU A 311 43.01 10.84 -36.64
C LEU A 311 43.39 9.46 -37.20
N PRO A 312 42.98 8.34 -36.55
CA PRO A 312 42.96 7.04 -37.20
C PRO A 312 41.94 7.01 -38.34
N ALA A 313 42.09 6.05 -39.27
CA ALA A 313 41.12 5.80 -40.32
C ALA A 313 39.84 5.15 -39.79
N ASP A 314 39.97 4.30 -38.75
CA ASP A 314 38.85 3.63 -38.07
C ASP A 314 38.27 4.47 -36.91
N VAL A 315 37.99 5.76 -37.15
CA VAL A 315 37.47 6.71 -36.13
C VAL A 315 36.27 6.14 -35.38
N PHE A 316 35.33 5.51 -36.09
CA PHE A 316 34.11 4.95 -35.50
C PHE A 316 34.41 3.76 -34.60
N THR A 317 35.17 2.78 -35.09
CA THR A 317 35.64 1.64 -34.28
C THR A 317 36.43 2.12 -33.06
N ALA A 318 37.40 3.01 -33.24
CA ALA A 318 38.22 3.56 -32.17
C ALA A 318 37.41 4.33 -31.10
N CYS A 319 36.32 5.02 -31.49
CA CYS A 319 35.36 5.58 -30.53
C CYS A 319 34.63 4.48 -29.75
N LEU A 320 34.13 3.44 -30.45
CA LEU A 320 33.37 2.34 -29.86
C LEU A 320 34.21 1.44 -28.94
N THR A 321 35.50 1.27 -29.21
CA THR A 321 36.37 0.29 -28.52
C THR A 321 37.40 0.91 -27.59
N THR A 322 37.87 2.13 -27.88
CA THR A 322 38.91 2.85 -27.13
C THR A 322 38.53 4.32 -26.84
N PRO A 323 37.37 4.56 -26.19
CA PRO A 323 36.78 5.89 -26.08
C PRO A 323 37.66 6.91 -25.34
N ILE A 324 38.40 6.50 -24.31
CA ILE A 324 39.25 7.42 -23.52
C ILE A 324 40.44 7.92 -24.34
N GLU A 325 41.11 7.03 -25.08
CA GLU A 325 42.26 7.40 -25.92
C GLU A 325 41.84 8.34 -27.06
N MET A 326 40.73 8.02 -27.73
CA MET A 326 40.18 8.84 -28.81
C MET A 326 39.67 10.21 -28.31
N SER A 327 38.94 10.25 -27.18
CA SER A 327 38.43 11.51 -26.63
C SER A 327 39.55 12.45 -26.17
N LEU A 328 40.56 11.93 -25.47
CA LEU A 328 41.72 12.72 -25.07
C LEU A 328 42.50 13.27 -26.27
N ARG A 329 42.71 12.45 -27.30
CA ARG A 329 43.31 12.88 -28.58
C ARG A 329 42.54 14.05 -29.19
N TRP A 330 41.22 13.92 -29.30
CA TRP A 330 40.35 14.93 -29.89
C TRP A 330 40.29 16.24 -29.08
N VAL A 331 40.24 16.17 -27.74
CA VAL A 331 40.25 17.37 -26.87
C VAL A 331 41.56 18.14 -27.03
N VAL A 332 42.72 17.45 -27.00
CA VAL A 332 44.03 18.09 -27.15
C VAL A 332 44.20 18.72 -28.53
N MET A 333 43.71 18.07 -29.60
CA MET A 333 43.70 18.65 -30.95
C MET A 333 42.83 19.91 -31.06
N ARG A 334 41.78 20.02 -30.23
CA ARG A 334 40.80 21.12 -30.30
C ARG A 334 41.13 22.31 -29.39
N ASN A 335 41.83 22.10 -28.26
CA ASN A 335 42.10 23.14 -27.27
C ASN A 335 43.55 23.67 -27.37
N PRO A 336 43.79 24.86 -27.96
CA PRO A 336 45.14 25.40 -28.17
C PRO A 336 45.86 25.83 -26.89
N LEU A 337 45.17 25.89 -25.75
CA LEU A 337 45.77 26.26 -24.47
C LEU A 337 46.57 25.08 -23.88
N LEU A 338 46.07 23.84 -24.05
CA LEU A 338 46.73 22.62 -23.57
C LEU A 338 48.02 22.30 -24.35
N THR A 339 48.02 22.52 -25.66
CA THR A 339 49.13 22.17 -26.56
C THR A 339 50.40 23.00 -26.35
N SER A 340 50.35 24.04 -25.51
CA SER A 340 51.50 24.86 -25.16
C SER A 340 52.54 24.15 -24.27
N ASN A 341 52.09 23.25 -23.38
CA ASN A 341 52.93 22.54 -22.40
C ASN A 341 52.71 21.02 -22.36
N ILE A 342 51.70 20.49 -23.07
CA ILE A 342 51.34 19.07 -23.04
C ILE A 342 51.45 18.49 -24.45
N THR A 343 52.29 17.48 -24.64
CA THR A 343 52.42 16.77 -25.93
C THR A 343 51.51 15.53 -25.99
N MET A 344 51.18 15.08 -27.20
CA MET A 344 50.35 13.89 -27.41
C MET A 344 50.93 12.63 -26.73
N ASP A 345 52.27 12.46 -26.79
CA ASP A 345 52.98 11.36 -26.14
C ASP A 345 52.90 11.41 -24.60
N MET A 346 52.72 12.59 -24.00
CA MET A 346 52.46 12.68 -22.56
C MET A 346 51.09 12.12 -22.21
N VAL A 347 50.07 12.44 -23.02
CA VAL A 347 48.67 12.07 -22.80
C VAL A 347 48.42 10.57 -23.02
N LEU A 348 49.07 9.96 -24.01
CA LEU A 348 49.04 8.50 -24.25
C LEU A 348 49.72 7.69 -23.13
N GLN A 349 50.49 8.36 -22.26
CA GLN A 349 51.19 7.77 -21.12
C GLN A 349 50.64 8.32 -19.79
N LEU A 350 49.31 8.42 -19.67
CA LEU A 350 48.64 8.76 -18.42
C LEU A 350 48.91 7.69 -17.35
N PRO A 351 49.27 8.07 -16.10
CA PRO A 351 49.57 7.10 -15.05
C PRO A 351 48.37 6.23 -14.66
N GLY A 352 48.65 4.95 -14.38
CA GLY A 352 47.71 4.00 -13.79
C GLY A 352 47.02 3.05 -14.78
N ARG A 353 45.81 2.60 -14.42
CA ARG A 353 45.04 1.61 -15.17
C ARG A 353 43.56 1.97 -15.19
N SER A 354 42.87 1.68 -16.29
CA SER A 354 41.45 1.99 -16.51
C SER A 354 40.49 1.36 -15.48
N THR A 355 40.92 0.32 -14.76
CA THR A 355 40.18 -0.34 -13.66
C THR A 355 40.43 0.29 -12.29
N GLU A 356 41.52 1.04 -12.11
CA GLU A 356 41.99 1.56 -10.82
C GLU A 356 41.55 3.02 -10.64
N ARG A 357 40.31 3.22 -10.16
CA ARG A 357 39.62 4.52 -10.00
C ARG A 357 40.34 5.62 -9.19
N ARG A 358 41.43 5.28 -8.48
CA ARG A 358 42.26 6.25 -7.74
C ARG A 358 43.42 6.81 -8.58
N THR A 359 43.62 6.26 -9.77
CA THR A 359 44.63 6.71 -10.74
C THR A 359 43.99 7.66 -11.76
N PRO A 360 44.74 8.61 -12.34
CA PRO A 360 44.21 9.56 -13.33
C PRO A 360 43.44 8.89 -14.47
N LEU A 361 44.01 7.82 -15.05
CA LEU A 361 43.37 7.09 -16.15
C LEU A 361 42.10 6.35 -15.72
N GLY A 362 42.10 5.77 -14.51
CA GLY A 362 40.96 5.04 -13.96
C GLY A 362 39.82 5.96 -13.48
N GLU A 363 40.15 7.16 -12.98
CA GLU A 363 39.16 8.18 -12.60
C GLU A 363 38.48 8.75 -13.86
N LEU A 364 39.25 9.13 -14.89
CA LEU A 364 38.68 9.60 -16.16
C LEU A 364 37.76 8.55 -16.81
N ASN A 365 38.15 7.27 -16.82
CA ASN A 365 37.29 6.19 -17.35
C ASN A 365 35.96 6.04 -16.58
N TRP A 366 35.99 6.32 -15.27
CA TRP A 366 34.81 6.27 -14.40
C TRP A 366 33.91 7.50 -14.57
N ILE A 367 34.48 8.70 -14.71
CA ILE A 367 33.74 9.93 -15.03
C ILE A 367 33.13 9.84 -16.43
N PHE A 368 33.86 9.36 -17.44
CA PHE A 368 33.34 9.12 -18.79
C PHE A 368 32.13 8.18 -18.78
N THR A 369 32.21 7.10 -18.00
CA THR A 369 31.11 6.17 -17.77
C THR A 369 29.91 6.88 -17.13
N ALA A 370 30.11 7.71 -16.12
CA ALA A 370 29.03 8.46 -15.47
C ALA A 370 28.36 9.48 -16.41
N VAL A 371 29.15 10.24 -17.17
CA VAL A 371 28.66 11.26 -18.12
C VAL A 371 27.86 10.62 -19.25
N THR A 372 28.41 9.60 -19.94
CA THR A 372 27.72 8.95 -21.07
C THR A 372 26.43 8.25 -20.66
N ASP A 373 26.42 7.61 -19.49
CA ASP A 373 25.23 6.95 -18.93
C ASP A 373 24.16 7.97 -18.49
N THR A 374 24.58 9.16 -18.05
CA THR A 374 23.69 10.28 -17.72
C THR A 374 23.07 10.90 -18.96
N ILE A 375 23.86 11.16 -20.01
CA ILE A 375 23.35 11.68 -21.29
C ILE A 375 22.31 10.71 -21.87
N ALA A 376 22.60 9.41 -21.85
CA ALA A 376 21.66 8.38 -22.29
C ALA A 376 20.34 8.40 -21.51
N TRP A 377 20.39 8.59 -20.20
CA TRP A 377 19.22 8.65 -19.33
C TRP A 377 18.37 9.90 -19.61
N CYS A 378 19.00 11.07 -19.69
CA CYS A 378 18.31 12.34 -19.95
C CYS A 378 17.64 12.36 -21.34
N VAL A 379 18.33 11.82 -22.36
CA VAL A 379 17.83 11.81 -23.75
C VAL A 379 16.74 10.75 -23.99
N LEU A 380 16.75 9.64 -23.23
CA LEU A 380 15.78 8.55 -23.37
C LEU A 380 14.71 8.52 -22.26
N GLN A 381 14.53 9.61 -21.52
CA GLN A 381 13.58 9.68 -20.39
C GLN A 381 12.14 9.33 -20.81
N ASP A 382 11.70 9.75 -22.00
CA ASP A 382 10.38 9.45 -22.57
C ASP A 382 10.26 8.00 -23.11
N GLN A 383 11.36 7.24 -23.16
CA GLN A 383 11.42 5.87 -23.68
C GLN A 383 12.19 4.93 -22.72
N PRO A 384 11.70 4.74 -21.48
CA PRO A 384 12.42 3.99 -20.45
C PRO A 384 12.69 2.52 -20.83
N GLU A 385 11.81 1.89 -21.61
CA GLU A 385 12.04 0.54 -22.13
C GLU A 385 13.15 0.49 -23.20
N LEU A 386 13.33 1.55 -23.98
CA LEU A 386 14.47 1.66 -24.90
C LEU A 386 15.78 1.90 -24.13
N PHE A 387 15.76 2.76 -23.11
CA PHE A 387 16.91 2.93 -22.22
C PHE A 387 17.31 1.60 -21.58
N LYS A 388 16.36 0.86 -20.98
CA LYS A 388 16.63 -0.47 -20.40
C LYS A 388 17.23 -1.43 -21.44
N ARG A 389 16.62 -1.53 -22.62
CA ARG A 389 17.05 -2.40 -23.72
C ARG A 389 18.48 -2.13 -24.20
N LEU A 390 18.90 -0.87 -24.25
CA LEU A 390 20.20 -0.47 -24.78
C LEU A 390 21.29 -0.31 -23.70
N PHE A 391 20.95 0.26 -22.55
CA PHE A 391 21.91 0.67 -21.52
C PHE A 391 21.92 -0.22 -20.27
N ARG A 392 21.01 -1.21 -20.14
CA ARG A 392 20.93 -2.07 -18.94
C ARG A 392 20.78 -3.55 -19.20
N GLN A 393 20.09 -3.95 -20.27
CA GLN A 393 19.81 -5.36 -20.55
C GLN A 393 21.07 -6.19 -20.82
N ASP A 394 22.09 -5.58 -21.42
CA ASP A 394 23.39 -6.21 -21.68
C ASP A 394 24.52 -5.20 -21.51
N LEU A 395 25.58 -5.61 -20.80
CA LEU A 395 26.74 -4.78 -20.46
C LEU A 395 27.57 -4.38 -21.69
N THR A 396 27.60 -5.24 -22.72
CA THR A 396 28.30 -4.99 -23.99
C THR A 396 27.57 -3.93 -24.79
N VAL A 397 26.24 -4.03 -24.92
CA VAL A 397 25.42 -3.00 -25.59
C VAL A 397 25.48 -1.68 -24.84
N ALA A 398 25.34 -1.73 -23.52
CA ALA A 398 25.47 -0.53 -22.70
C ALA A 398 26.82 0.14 -22.88
N SER A 399 27.91 -0.62 -23.04
CA SER A 399 29.23 -0.09 -23.35
C SER A 399 29.31 0.48 -24.77
N MET A 400 28.86 -0.27 -25.78
CA MET A 400 28.89 0.16 -27.17
C MET A 400 28.01 1.39 -27.42
N PHE A 401 26.85 1.50 -26.79
CA PHE A 401 25.96 2.66 -26.91
C PHE A 401 26.47 3.89 -26.14
N ARG A 402 27.05 3.73 -24.94
CA ARG A 402 27.78 4.81 -24.25
C ARG A 402 28.91 5.36 -25.12
N ASN A 403 29.69 4.46 -25.71
CA ASN A 403 30.81 4.81 -26.59
C ASN A 403 30.34 5.38 -27.94
N TYR A 404 29.16 4.97 -28.43
CA TYR A 404 28.50 5.56 -29.61
C TYR A 404 28.10 7.03 -29.39
N LEU A 405 27.74 7.45 -28.17
CA LEU A 405 27.48 8.88 -27.89
C LEU A 405 28.74 9.73 -28.12
N LEU A 406 29.91 9.20 -27.75
CA LEU A 406 31.19 9.84 -28.06
C LEU A 406 31.46 9.84 -29.57
N ALA A 407 31.15 8.75 -30.26
CA ALA A 407 31.27 8.69 -31.72
C ALA A 407 30.38 9.75 -32.41
N GLU A 408 29.13 9.93 -31.98
CA GLU A 408 28.24 10.98 -32.49
C GLU A 408 28.87 12.37 -32.29
N ARG A 409 29.41 12.65 -31.10
CA ARG A 409 30.06 13.92 -30.77
C ARG A 409 31.31 14.20 -31.61
N ILE A 410 32.22 13.23 -31.71
CA ILE A 410 33.48 13.40 -32.45
C ILE A 410 33.23 13.46 -33.95
N MET A 411 32.44 12.53 -34.51
CA MET A 411 32.28 12.42 -35.95
C MET A 411 31.48 13.59 -36.55
N ARG A 412 30.49 14.15 -35.83
CA ARG A 412 29.79 15.36 -36.28
C ARG A 412 30.72 16.57 -36.43
N SER A 413 31.77 16.69 -35.62
CA SER A 413 32.77 17.75 -35.77
C SER A 413 33.55 17.66 -37.10
N TYR A 414 33.50 16.51 -37.78
CA TYR A 414 34.08 16.24 -39.09
C TYR A 414 33.03 15.97 -40.19
N GLN A 415 31.82 16.54 -40.05
CA GLN A 415 30.71 16.44 -41.02
C GLN A 415 30.26 14.99 -41.32
N CYS A 416 30.38 14.10 -40.33
CA CYS A 416 30.06 12.69 -40.46
C CYS A 416 29.05 12.31 -39.36
N THR A 417 27.92 11.70 -39.73
CA THR A 417 26.76 11.48 -38.87
C THR A 417 26.53 9.98 -38.64
N PRO A 418 26.98 9.42 -37.50
CA PRO A 418 26.67 8.04 -37.16
C PRO A 418 25.17 7.77 -37.10
N MET A 419 24.76 6.54 -37.43
CA MET A 419 23.37 6.10 -37.41
C MET A 419 23.18 4.86 -36.55
N SER A 420 22.12 4.82 -35.74
CA SER A 420 21.74 3.66 -34.92
C SER A 420 20.37 3.10 -35.30
N THR A 421 20.16 1.81 -35.07
CA THR A 421 18.84 1.17 -35.01
C THR A 421 18.75 0.38 -33.70
N PRO A 422 17.81 0.67 -32.79
CA PRO A 422 16.86 1.79 -32.81
C PRO A 422 17.55 3.17 -32.90
N LYS A 423 16.87 4.15 -33.52
CA LYS A 423 17.41 5.51 -33.70
C LYS A 423 17.37 6.27 -32.37
N LEU A 424 18.51 6.81 -31.94
CA LEU A 424 18.57 7.74 -30.81
C LEU A 424 18.22 9.18 -31.24
N PRO A 425 17.72 10.02 -30.33
CA PRO A 425 17.78 11.48 -30.47
C PRO A 425 19.23 11.99 -30.45
N GLU A 426 19.44 13.24 -30.83
CA GLU A 426 20.80 13.81 -30.95
C GLU A 426 21.45 14.07 -29.57
N THR A 427 22.69 13.62 -29.38
CA THR A 427 23.37 13.65 -28.06
C THR A 427 24.66 14.48 -28.01
N HIS A 428 25.16 14.93 -29.16
CA HIS A 428 26.47 15.57 -29.32
C HIS A 428 26.65 16.90 -28.56
N ASP A 429 25.59 17.72 -28.48
CA ASP A 429 25.60 19.05 -27.84
C ASP A 429 25.04 19.05 -26.40
N HIS A 430 24.85 17.87 -25.78
CA HIS A 430 24.29 17.76 -24.43
C HIS A 430 25.18 18.44 -23.36
N PRO A 431 24.63 19.25 -22.41
CA PRO A 431 25.43 20.02 -21.45
C PRO A 431 26.43 19.21 -20.61
N MET A 432 26.10 17.97 -20.24
CA MET A 432 27.02 17.06 -19.50
C MET A 432 28.36 16.80 -20.21
N TRP A 433 28.46 17.03 -21.53
CA TRP A 433 29.75 17.00 -22.21
C TRP A 433 30.71 18.11 -21.77
N GLN A 434 30.20 19.26 -21.32
CA GLN A 434 31.03 20.34 -20.76
C GLN A 434 31.64 19.92 -19.40
N ALA A 435 30.90 19.13 -18.61
CA ALA A 435 31.43 18.56 -17.36
C ALA A 435 32.51 17.50 -17.62
N TRP A 436 32.40 16.73 -18.71
CA TRP A 436 33.47 15.85 -19.18
C TRP A 436 34.71 16.64 -19.61
N ASP A 437 34.54 17.68 -20.43
CA ASP A 437 35.66 18.50 -20.92
C ASP A 437 36.40 19.16 -19.73
N LEU A 438 35.68 19.70 -18.75
CA LEU A 438 36.26 20.25 -17.52
C LEU A 438 37.04 19.21 -16.70
N ALA A 439 36.50 17.99 -16.54
CA ALA A 439 37.19 16.92 -15.82
C ALA A 439 38.47 16.46 -16.54
N VAL A 440 38.47 16.44 -17.88
CA VAL A 440 39.66 16.20 -18.69
C VAL A 440 40.68 17.32 -18.52
N ASP A 441 40.29 18.58 -18.62
CA ASP A 441 41.18 19.74 -18.45
C ASP A 441 41.85 19.73 -17.07
N MET A 442 41.08 19.49 -15.99
CA MET A 442 41.62 19.36 -14.61
C MET A 442 42.63 18.22 -14.45
N CYS A 443 42.43 17.10 -15.15
CA CYS A 443 43.34 15.97 -15.11
C CYS A 443 44.62 16.24 -15.92
N LEU A 444 44.47 16.79 -17.14
CA LEU A 444 45.59 17.07 -18.03
C LEU A 444 46.49 18.20 -17.52
N PHE A 445 45.93 19.20 -16.82
CA PHE A 445 46.72 20.28 -16.21
C PHE A 445 47.70 19.78 -15.14
N GLN A 446 47.38 18.70 -14.43
CA GLN A 446 48.26 18.07 -13.43
C GLN A 446 49.38 17.21 -14.07
N LEU A 447 49.20 16.76 -15.32
CA LEU A 447 50.08 15.77 -15.97
C LEU A 447 51.56 16.19 -16.08
N PRO A 448 51.94 17.45 -16.39
CA PRO A 448 53.34 17.86 -16.39
C PRO A 448 53.99 17.77 -15.00
N ALA A 449 53.25 18.10 -13.93
CA ALA A 449 53.74 18.03 -12.56
C ALA A 449 53.90 16.57 -12.08
N LEU A 450 52.95 15.69 -12.44
CA LEU A 450 53.03 14.25 -12.16
C LEU A 450 54.26 13.62 -12.84
N LYS A 451 54.48 13.88 -14.14
CA LYS A 451 55.66 13.35 -14.86
C LYS A 451 56.98 13.94 -14.34
N ALA A 452 56.98 15.21 -13.91
CA ALA A 452 58.16 15.80 -13.26
C ALA A 452 58.49 15.12 -11.93
N ALA A 453 57.48 14.76 -11.13
CA ALA A 453 57.66 14.00 -9.89
C ALA A 453 58.19 12.57 -10.15
N GLU A 454 57.63 11.85 -11.13
CA GLU A 454 58.12 10.53 -11.56
C GLU A 454 59.59 10.58 -12.06
N ALA A 455 60.00 11.68 -12.70
CA ALA A 455 61.36 11.91 -13.17
C ALA A 455 62.36 12.37 -12.07
N GLY A 456 61.96 12.38 -10.79
CA GLY A 456 62.82 12.75 -9.66
C GLY A 456 62.75 14.23 -9.27
N GLY A 457 61.73 14.96 -9.71
CA GLY A 457 61.41 16.32 -9.28
C GLY A 457 60.73 16.39 -7.90
N PRO A 458 60.15 17.55 -7.52
CA PRO A 458 59.43 17.67 -6.25
C PRO A 458 58.21 16.74 -6.21
N PRO A 459 57.91 16.11 -5.06
CA PRO A 459 56.81 15.16 -4.96
C PRO A 459 55.47 15.87 -5.16
N HIS A 460 54.66 15.36 -6.09
CA HIS A 460 53.33 15.85 -6.40
C HIS A 460 52.35 14.67 -6.38
N GLU A 461 51.39 14.69 -5.46
CA GLU A 461 50.33 13.69 -5.36
C GLU A 461 49.11 14.13 -6.18
N TYR A 462 48.49 13.18 -6.88
CA TYR A 462 47.34 13.44 -7.75
C TYR A 462 46.12 13.90 -6.95
N GLN A 463 45.48 14.98 -7.40
CA GLN A 463 44.24 15.49 -6.82
C GLN A 463 43.06 15.01 -7.65
N SER A 464 42.21 14.18 -7.03
CA SER A 464 40.96 13.69 -7.61
C SER A 464 40.00 14.80 -8.01
N SER A 465 39.21 14.55 -9.05
CA SER A 465 38.20 15.50 -9.55
C SER A 465 37.08 15.76 -8.53
N THR A 466 36.62 17.01 -8.45
CA THR A 466 35.45 17.42 -7.66
C THR A 466 34.11 16.98 -8.26
N PHE A 467 34.10 16.49 -9.50
CA PHE A 467 32.92 16.09 -10.29
C PHE A 467 31.85 15.36 -9.46
N PHE A 468 32.20 14.26 -8.78
CA PHE A 468 31.20 13.48 -8.03
C PHE A 468 30.62 14.23 -6.82
N SER A 469 31.38 15.12 -6.19
CA SER A 469 30.89 15.92 -5.05
C SER A 469 29.93 17.02 -5.51
N GLU A 470 30.24 17.67 -6.63
CA GLU A 470 29.40 18.68 -7.27
C GLU A 470 28.07 18.07 -7.75
N GLN A 471 28.12 16.91 -8.43
CA GLN A 471 26.92 16.23 -8.92
C GLN A 471 26.03 15.69 -7.80
N LEU A 472 26.59 15.20 -6.69
CA LEU A 472 25.79 14.88 -5.49
C LEU A 472 25.13 16.13 -4.89
N THR A 473 25.78 17.29 -4.97
CA THR A 473 25.24 18.56 -4.45
C THR A 473 24.12 19.09 -5.34
N ALA A 474 24.24 18.97 -6.66
CA ALA A 474 23.15 19.26 -7.60
C ALA A 474 21.93 18.35 -7.36
N PHE A 475 22.15 17.05 -7.11
CA PHE A 475 21.09 16.11 -6.75
C PHE A 475 20.41 16.45 -5.40
N GLU A 476 21.18 16.92 -4.42
CA GLU A 476 20.68 17.39 -3.13
C GLU A 476 19.84 18.67 -3.24
N VAL A 477 20.24 19.62 -4.10
CA VAL A 477 19.44 20.80 -4.44
C VAL A 477 18.13 20.39 -5.12
N TRP A 478 18.16 19.49 -6.10
CA TRP A 478 16.96 18.97 -6.76
C TRP A 478 15.98 18.32 -5.75
N LEU A 479 16.51 17.57 -4.77
CA LEU A 479 15.70 17.00 -3.68
C LEU A 479 15.10 18.05 -2.74
N SER A 480 15.74 19.22 -2.60
CA SER A 480 15.27 20.32 -1.75
C SER A 480 14.17 21.17 -2.38
N GLU A 481 14.14 21.31 -3.71
CA GLU A 481 13.06 22.01 -4.43
C GLU A 481 11.77 21.18 -4.55
N GLY A 482 11.84 19.88 -4.23
CA GLY A 482 10.68 19.01 -4.08
C GLY A 482 10.02 18.60 -5.39
N ALA A 483 8.83 18.01 -5.28
CA ALA A 483 8.13 17.35 -6.40
C ALA A 483 7.46 18.34 -7.40
N VAL A 484 7.81 19.63 -7.31
CA VAL A 484 7.28 20.69 -8.20
C VAL A 484 7.75 20.49 -9.65
N ASN A 485 8.89 19.83 -9.86
CA ASN A 485 9.38 19.43 -11.18
C ASN A 485 9.04 17.96 -11.47
N PRO A 486 8.18 17.65 -12.45
CA PRO A 486 7.83 16.27 -12.82
C PRO A 486 8.94 15.53 -13.60
N LYS A 487 10.13 16.14 -13.75
CA LYS A 487 11.27 15.55 -14.46
C LYS A 487 12.16 14.78 -13.49
N ILE A 488 12.50 13.55 -13.88
CA ILE A 488 13.43 12.70 -13.15
C ILE A 488 14.80 13.43 -13.06
N PRO A 489 15.48 13.40 -11.90
CA PRO A 489 16.78 14.05 -11.74
C PRO A 489 17.84 13.45 -12.69
N GLU A 490 18.52 14.33 -13.41
CA GLU A 490 19.59 13.98 -14.34
C GLU A 490 20.73 13.22 -13.66
N GLN A 491 21.04 13.56 -12.40
CA GLN A 491 22.15 13.00 -11.64
C GLN A 491 21.92 11.56 -11.13
N LEU A 492 20.73 10.97 -11.34
CA LEU A 492 20.38 9.64 -10.81
C LEU A 492 21.36 8.51 -11.25
N PRO A 493 21.84 8.44 -12.51
CA PRO A 493 22.88 7.50 -12.91
C PRO A 493 24.24 7.80 -12.27
N ILE A 494 24.54 9.08 -11.99
CA ILE A 494 25.77 9.49 -11.29
C ILE A 494 25.75 8.99 -9.84
N VAL A 495 24.62 9.11 -9.14
CA VAL A 495 24.45 8.55 -7.77
C VAL A 495 24.78 7.05 -7.74
N LEU A 496 24.30 6.28 -8.73
CA LEU A 496 24.64 4.86 -8.88
C LEU A 496 26.16 4.65 -9.05
N GLN A 497 26.81 5.45 -9.90
CA GLN A 497 28.27 5.37 -10.04
C GLN A 497 29.01 5.72 -8.74
N VAL A 498 28.48 6.65 -7.93
CA VAL A 498 29.09 7.04 -6.65
C VAL A 498 28.95 5.95 -5.57
N LEU A 499 27.91 5.11 -5.59
CA LEU A 499 27.78 3.97 -4.66
C LEU A 499 29.00 3.01 -4.72
N LEU A 500 29.65 2.95 -5.87
CA LEU A 500 30.87 2.16 -6.12
C LEU A 500 32.14 2.78 -5.50
N SER A 501 32.09 4.06 -5.09
CA SER A 501 33.10 4.68 -4.24
C SER A 501 33.04 4.14 -2.81
N GLN A 502 34.09 4.38 -2.02
CA GLN A 502 34.01 4.29 -0.56
C GLN A 502 33.79 5.67 0.08
N VAL A 503 34.42 6.72 -0.45
CA VAL A 503 34.50 8.06 0.17
C VAL A 503 33.14 8.75 0.25
N HIS A 504 32.36 8.72 -0.83
CA HIS A 504 31.08 9.41 -0.92
C HIS A 504 29.86 8.48 -0.75
N ARG A 505 30.08 7.21 -0.40
CA ARG A 505 29.03 6.18 -0.38
C ARG A 505 27.89 6.51 0.60
N LEU A 506 28.22 6.92 1.82
CA LEU A 506 27.22 7.22 2.85
C LEU A 506 26.32 8.39 2.41
N ARG A 507 26.91 9.49 1.93
CA ARG A 507 26.16 10.64 1.37
C ARG A 507 25.28 10.22 0.19
N ALA A 508 25.82 9.44 -0.75
CA ALA A 508 25.05 8.95 -1.90
C ALA A 508 23.88 8.03 -1.50
N LEU A 509 24.05 7.18 -0.48
CA LEU A 509 22.97 6.34 0.05
C LEU A 509 21.89 7.17 0.78
N ILE A 510 22.26 8.20 1.54
CA ILE A 510 21.31 9.09 2.24
C ILE A 510 20.49 9.91 1.24
N LEU A 511 21.14 10.44 0.19
CA LEU A 511 20.42 11.14 -0.88
C LEU A 511 19.55 10.17 -1.68
N LEU A 512 19.99 8.93 -1.90
CA LEU A 512 19.18 7.88 -2.50
C LEU A 512 17.97 7.51 -1.64
N SER A 513 18.09 7.38 -0.31
CA SER A 513 16.91 7.10 0.53
C SER A 513 15.91 8.24 0.46
N ARG A 514 16.35 9.51 0.50
CA ARG A 514 15.49 10.68 0.28
C ARG A 514 14.81 10.69 -1.09
N PHE A 515 15.47 10.18 -2.14
CA PHE A 515 14.88 10.04 -3.47
C PHE A 515 13.85 8.90 -3.54
N LEU A 516 14.16 7.72 -3.00
CA LEU A 516 13.24 6.58 -2.97
C LEU A 516 12.00 6.84 -2.08
N ASP A 517 12.11 7.76 -1.12
CA ASP A 517 11.00 8.23 -0.29
C ASP A 517 9.94 8.99 -1.11
N LEU A 518 10.25 9.52 -2.29
CA LEU A 518 9.29 10.22 -3.15
C LEU A 518 8.19 9.31 -3.75
N GLY A 519 8.24 8.00 -3.47
CA GLY A 519 7.19 7.03 -3.81
C GLY A 519 7.56 6.04 -4.93
N PRO A 520 6.62 5.21 -5.38
CA PRO A 520 6.90 4.07 -6.26
C PRO A 520 7.52 4.45 -7.61
N TRP A 521 7.21 5.64 -8.14
CA TRP A 521 7.79 6.14 -9.38
C TRP A 521 9.31 6.32 -9.27
N ALA A 522 9.80 6.81 -8.12
CA ALA A 522 11.22 7.03 -7.86
C ALA A 522 11.97 5.71 -7.65
N VAL A 523 11.34 4.75 -6.94
CA VAL A 523 11.84 3.37 -6.86
C VAL A 523 11.92 2.73 -8.25
N ASN A 524 10.89 2.91 -9.08
CA ASN A 524 10.87 2.42 -10.46
C ASN A 524 11.95 3.07 -11.33
N ALA A 525 12.20 4.38 -11.17
CA ALA A 525 13.29 5.07 -11.83
C ALA A 525 14.66 4.52 -11.39
N ALA A 526 14.92 4.39 -10.09
CA ALA A 526 16.19 3.88 -9.56
C ALA A 526 16.46 2.41 -9.96
N LEU A 527 15.42 1.57 -9.97
CA LEU A 527 15.52 0.19 -10.47
C LEU A 527 15.76 0.16 -11.99
N SER A 528 15.14 1.07 -12.76
CA SER A 528 15.40 1.22 -14.21
C SER A 528 16.81 1.74 -14.50
N VAL A 529 17.35 2.60 -13.64
CA VAL A 529 18.77 3.02 -13.64
C VAL A 529 19.71 1.88 -13.20
N GLY A 530 19.19 0.76 -12.69
CA GLY A 530 19.97 -0.46 -12.44
C GLY A 530 20.66 -0.50 -11.08
N ILE A 531 20.09 0.16 -10.06
CA ILE A 531 20.73 0.29 -8.73
C ILE A 531 20.80 -1.02 -7.93
N PHE A 532 19.94 -1.98 -8.25
CA PHE A 532 19.70 -3.19 -7.48
C PHE A 532 20.95 -4.06 -7.19
N PRO A 533 21.82 -4.41 -8.17
CA PRO A 533 22.96 -5.29 -7.91
C PRO A 533 23.99 -4.64 -6.97
N TYR A 534 24.07 -3.31 -6.95
CA TYR A 534 24.98 -2.56 -6.08
C TYR A 534 24.49 -2.56 -4.64
N VAL A 535 23.20 -2.30 -4.43
CA VAL A 535 22.55 -2.31 -3.12
C VAL A 535 22.53 -3.72 -2.52
N LEU A 536 22.34 -4.77 -3.33
CA LEU A 536 22.47 -6.17 -2.91
C LEU A 536 23.88 -6.50 -2.41
N LYS A 537 24.91 -6.11 -3.17
CA LYS A 537 26.31 -6.33 -2.78
C LYS A 537 26.70 -5.56 -1.49
N LEU A 538 26.05 -4.42 -1.20
CA LEU A 538 26.30 -3.65 0.01
C LEU A 538 25.79 -4.34 1.30
N LEU A 539 24.86 -5.31 1.23
CA LEU A 539 24.45 -6.12 2.39
C LEU A 539 25.61 -6.96 2.97
N GLN A 540 26.64 -7.26 2.16
CA GLN A 540 27.84 -7.96 2.61
C GLN A 540 28.84 -7.04 3.33
N SER A 541 28.54 -5.74 3.47
CA SER A 541 29.43 -4.77 4.11
C SER A 541 29.36 -4.84 5.65
N PRO A 542 30.49 -4.89 6.36
CA PRO A 542 30.51 -4.90 7.83
C PRO A 542 30.27 -3.51 8.45
N ALA A 543 30.18 -2.44 7.65
CA ALA A 543 30.07 -1.07 8.15
C ALA A 543 28.72 -0.81 8.83
N ALA A 544 28.74 -0.48 10.13
CA ALA A 544 27.54 -0.25 10.94
C ALA A 544 26.70 0.93 10.43
N GLU A 545 27.37 2.00 10.00
CA GLU A 545 26.80 3.26 9.51
C GLU A 545 25.85 3.08 8.31
N LEU A 546 26.02 2.00 7.54
CA LEU A 546 25.19 1.72 6.37
C LEU A 546 23.87 1.05 6.73
N LYS A 547 23.73 0.45 7.92
CA LYS A 547 22.56 -0.36 8.31
C LYS A 547 21.22 0.39 8.23
N PRO A 548 21.06 1.61 8.81
CA PRO A 548 19.77 2.31 8.79
C PRO A 548 19.30 2.58 7.35
N VAL A 549 20.23 3.07 6.53
CA VAL A 549 19.97 3.50 5.16
C VAL A 549 19.73 2.30 4.23
N LEU A 550 20.48 1.21 4.38
CA LEU A 550 20.27 -0.01 3.61
C LEU A 550 18.95 -0.70 3.95
N VAL A 551 18.55 -0.75 5.23
CA VAL A 551 17.23 -1.26 5.64
C VAL A 551 16.12 -0.44 4.98
N PHE A 552 16.20 0.89 5.03
CA PHE A 552 15.22 1.77 4.40
C PHE A 552 15.14 1.56 2.87
N ILE A 553 16.27 1.56 2.17
CA ILE A 553 16.34 1.33 0.71
C ILE A 553 15.72 -0.03 0.36
N TRP A 554 16.02 -1.09 1.12
CA TRP A 554 15.47 -2.43 0.86
C TRP A 554 13.97 -2.53 1.11
N ALA A 555 13.44 -1.84 2.13
CA ALA A 555 12.01 -1.73 2.33
C ALA A 555 11.34 -1.05 1.11
N ARG A 556 11.87 0.10 0.65
CA ARG A 556 11.36 0.79 -0.54
C ARG A 556 11.40 -0.07 -1.81
N ILE A 557 12.48 -0.83 -2.03
CA ILE A 557 12.60 -1.73 -3.19
C ILE A 557 11.57 -2.87 -3.11
N LEU A 558 11.47 -3.57 -1.99
CA LEU A 558 10.59 -4.75 -1.86
C LEU A 558 9.10 -4.40 -1.78
N ALA A 559 8.76 -3.19 -1.34
CA ALA A 559 7.39 -2.67 -1.42
C ALA A 559 6.88 -2.55 -2.87
N VAL A 560 7.78 -2.33 -3.84
CA VAL A 560 7.45 -2.10 -5.24
C VAL A 560 7.78 -3.31 -6.14
N ASP A 561 8.84 -4.06 -5.84
CA ASP A 561 9.27 -5.22 -6.62
C ASP A 561 9.57 -6.44 -5.73
N ARG A 562 8.58 -7.34 -5.62
CA ARG A 562 8.68 -8.58 -4.84
C ARG A 562 9.56 -9.65 -5.51
N SER A 563 9.98 -9.49 -6.77
CA SER A 563 10.75 -10.52 -7.49
C SER A 563 12.16 -10.74 -6.93
N CYS A 564 12.69 -9.74 -6.21
CA CYS A 564 14.01 -9.69 -5.58
C CYS A 564 14.25 -10.79 -4.50
N GLN A 565 13.21 -11.50 -4.07
CA GLN A 565 13.28 -12.67 -3.18
C GLN A 565 14.40 -13.67 -3.57
N ASN A 566 14.48 -14.01 -4.86
CA ASN A 566 15.40 -15.03 -5.35
C ASN A 566 16.87 -14.62 -5.19
N ASP A 567 17.17 -13.33 -5.34
CA ASP A 567 18.54 -12.81 -5.28
C ASP A 567 19.00 -12.58 -3.83
N LEU A 568 18.08 -12.18 -2.95
CA LEU A 568 18.31 -12.18 -1.50
C LEU A 568 18.63 -13.57 -0.94
N LEU A 569 18.05 -14.64 -1.49
CA LEU A 569 18.36 -16.00 -1.10
C LEU A 569 19.76 -16.44 -1.58
N LYS A 570 20.09 -16.18 -2.85
CA LYS A 570 21.37 -16.59 -3.47
C LYS A 570 22.58 -16.00 -2.74
N ASP A 571 22.54 -14.72 -2.40
CA ASP A 571 23.66 -13.99 -1.78
C ASP A 571 23.60 -14.00 -0.24
N HIS A 572 22.71 -14.81 0.35
CA HIS A 572 22.42 -14.87 1.79
C HIS A 572 22.06 -13.52 2.45
N GLY A 573 21.54 -12.56 1.65
CA GLY A 573 21.21 -11.20 2.09
C GLY A 573 20.15 -11.15 3.20
N TYR A 574 19.23 -12.13 3.25
CA TYR A 574 18.21 -12.21 4.29
C TYR A 574 18.79 -12.24 5.73
N ALA A 575 19.97 -12.82 5.93
CA ALA A 575 20.62 -12.90 7.24
C ALA A 575 20.99 -11.52 7.82
N TYR A 576 21.19 -10.52 6.95
CA TYR A 576 21.45 -9.13 7.36
C TYR A 576 20.31 -8.56 8.21
N PHE A 577 19.06 -8.78 7.78
CA PHE A 577 17.86 -8.26 8.43
C PHE A 577 17.51 -9.04 9.72
N ILE A 578 17.73 -10.37 9.72
CA ILE A 578 17.60 -11.21 10.92
C ILE A 578 18.54 -10.73 12.05
N ASN A 579 19.77 -10.37 11.70
CA ASN A 579 20.76 -9.85 12.64
C ASN A 579 20.37 -8.49 13.26
N ILE A 580 19.53 -7.69 12.58
CA ILE A 580 19.01 -6.40 13.07
C ILE A 580 17.75 -6.60 13.93
N LEU A 581 16.91 -7.57 13.56
CA LEU A 581 15.72 -7.95 14.32
C LEU A 581 16.06 -8.59 15.67
N THR A 582 17.19 -9.30 15.79
CA THR A 582 17.56 -10.03 17.01
C THR A 582 17.86 -9.07 18.19
N PRO A 583 17.18 -9.21 19.37
CA PRO A 583 17.24 -8.23 20.46
C PRO A 583 18.62 -8.03 21.11
N ASN A 584 19.47 -9.06 21.16
CA ASN A 584 20.74 -9.05 21.91
C ASN A 584 21.95 -8.52 21.10
N ASN A 585 21.74 -7.99 19.89
CA ASN A 585 22.85 -7.56 19.04
C ASN A 585 23.30 -6.13 19.38
N ALA A 586 24.26 -6.00 20.31
CA ALA A 586 24.73 -4.75 20.93
C ALA A 586 25.42 -3.73 19.98
N MET A 587 25.30 -3.89 18.66
CA MET A 587 25.99 -3.12 17.62
C MET A 587 25.12 -1.98 17.04
N LEU A 588 23.91 -1.76 17.56
CA LEU A 588 22.93 -0.80 17.02
C LEU A 588 22.75 0.41 17.95
N SER A 589 23.73 1.31 17.97
CA SER A 589 23.56 2.68 18.50
C SER A 589 22.80 3.56 17.50
N ILE A 590 21.66 3.07 17.01
CA ILE A 590 20.86 3.68 15.95
C ILE A 590 19.66 4.39 16.60
N PRO A 591 19.33 5.64 16.23
CA PRO A 591 18.05 6.26 16.61
C PRO A 591 16.85 5.42 16.17
N HIS A 592 15.72 5.46 16.88
CA HIS A 592 14.47 4.81 16.46
C HIS A 592 14.60 3.31 16.09
N VAL A 593 15.29 2.52 16.92
CA VAL A 593 15.58 1.09 16.65
C VAL A 593 14.33 0.27 16.30
N SER A 594 13.18 0.52 16.93
CA SER A 594 11.94 -0.24 16.67
C SER A 594 11.43 -0.06 15.23
N GLU A 595 11.51 1.15 14.66
CA GLU A 595 11.12 1.43 13.27
C GLU A 595 11.99 0.64 12.27
N HIS A 596 13.30 0.63 12.48
CA HIS A 596 14.23 -0.16 11.64
C HIS A 596 14.05 -1.68 11.82
N ARG A 597 13.61 -2.14 13.00
CA ARG A 597 13.19 -3.53 13.21
C ARG A 597 11.87 -3.83 12.49
N ALA A 598 10.92 -2.89 12.45
CA ALA A 598 9.65 -3.05 11.73
C ALA A 598 9.89 -3.15 10.22
N MET A 599 10.74 -2.28 9.65
CA MET A 599 11.21 -2.38 8.27
C MET A 599 11.92 -3.73 8.00
N SER A 600 12.72 -4.22 8.95
CA SER A 600 13.40 -5.52 8.83
C SER A 600 12.41 -6.69 8.86
N ALA A 601 11.37 -6.63 9.71
CA ALA A 601 10.29 -7.60 9.75
C ALA A 601 9.45 -7.60 8.47
N PHE A 602 9.18 -6.43 7.89
CA PHE A 602 8.55 -6.30 6.57
C PHE A 602 9.40 -6.90 5.44
N ILE A 603 10.70 -6.59 5.39
CA ILE A 603 11.63 -7.17 4.41
C ILE A 603 11.62 -8.71 4.49
N LEU A 604 11.61 -9.26 5.71
CA LEU A 604 11.51 -10.69 5.95
C LEU A 604 10.12 -11.27 5.62
N SER A 605 9.03 -10.54 5.87
CA SER A 605 7.67 -10.97 5.50
C SER A 605 7.55 -11.09 3.98
N VAL A 606 7.96 -10.05 3.24
CA VAL A 606 7.97 -10.07 1.77
C VAL A 606 8.92 -11.13 1.23
N PHE A 607 10.06 -11.36 1.89
CA PHE A 607 10.97 -12.46 1.53
C PHE A 607 10.34 -13.85 1.66
N CYS A 608 9.40 -14.04 2.59
CA CYS A 608 8.68 -15.31 2.79
C CYS A 608 7.43 -15.47 1.93
N THR A 609 6.77 -14.39 1.50
CA THR A 609 5.49 -14.42 0.78
C THR A 609 5.54 -15.33 -0.46
N ASN A 610 4.74 -16.40 -0.44
CA ASN A 610 4.67 -17.43 -1.50
C ASN A 610 6.02 -18.11 -1.85
N PHE A 611 7.04 -18.01 -0.99
CA PHE A 611 8.40 -18.48 -1.30
C PHE A 611 8.94 -19.47 -0.25
N LYS A 612 8.64 -20.76 -0.45
CA LYS A 612 9.01 -21.86 0.49
C LYS A 612 10.50 -21.93 0.82
N MET A 613 11.39 -21.62 -0.13
CA MET A 613 12.84 -21.60 0.15
C MET A 613 13.23 -20.46 1.10
N GLY A 614 12.58 -19.29 0.98
CA GLY A 614 12.76 -18.16 1.91
C GLY A 614 12.18 -18.46 3.30
N GLN A 615 11.01 -19.11 3.37
CA GLN A 615 10.43 -19.59 4.64
C GLN A 615 11.39 -20.56 5.37
N GLN A 616 11.95 -21.56 4.68
CA GLN A 616 12.93 -22.48 5.26
C GLN A 616 14.24 -21.78 5.69
N ALA A 617 14.69 -20.77 4.94
CA ALA A 617 15.86 -19.97 5.30
C ALA A 617 15.62 -19.14 6.58
N CYS A 618 14.43 -18.54 6.73
CA CYS A 618 14.05 -17.79 7.93
C CYS A 618 13.83 -18.70 9.14
N LEU A 619 13.27 -19.89 8.95
CA LEU A 619 13.12 -20.89 10.01
C LEU A 619 14.49 -21.30 10.57
N ARG A 620 15.47 -21.61 9.71
CA ARG A 620 16.86 -21.89 10.12
C ARG A 620 17.57 -20.70 10.75
N GLY A 621 17.12 -19.48 10.46
CA GLY A 621 17.62 -18.24 11.06
C GLY A 621 16.96 -17.88 12.40
N ASN A 622 16.09 -18.73 12.95
CA ASN A 622 15.34 -18.48 14.20
C ASN A 622 14.52 -17.18 14.18
N VAL A 623 13.96 -16.81 13.01
CA VAL A 623 13.13 -15.60 12.86
C VAL A 623 11.91 -15.63 13.77
N ILE A 624 11.32 -16.80 14.01
CA ILE A 624 10.17 -16.96 14.92
C ILE A 624 10.53 -16.47 16.33
N THR A 625 11.65 -16.94 16.88
CA THR A 625 12.16 -16.51 18.19
C THR A 625 12.48 -15.02 18.25
N ALA A 626 13.11 -14.49 17.20
CA ALA A 626 13.45 -13.07 17.11
C ALA A 626 12.19 -12.17 17.06
N CYS A 627 11.17 -12.57 16.29
CA CYS A 627 9.86 -11.92 16.24
C CYS A 627 9.13 -11.99 17.59
N LEU A 628 9.02 -13.18 18.19
CA LEU A 628 8.28 -13.40 19.44
C LEU A 628 8.87 -12.69 20.65
N ALA A 629 10.14 -12.28 20.61
CA ALA A 629 10.78 -11.47 21.66
C ALA A 629 10.21 -10.03 21.75
N HIS A 630 9.68 -9.50 20.64
CA HIS A 630 9.25 -8.09 20.52
C HIS A 630 7.71 -7.92 20.53
N VAL A 631 6.95 -8.97 20.85
CA VAL A 631 5.47 -8.93 20.93
C VAL A 631 4.96 -7.85 21.91
N LYS A 632 5.77 -7.45 22.89
CA LYS A 632 5.44 -6.40 23.87
C LYS A 632 6.24 -5.10 23.69
N ASP A 633 6.80 -4.85 22.50
CA ASP A 633 7.49 -3.60 22.20
C ASP A 633 6.49 -2.41 22.22
N PRO A 634 6.87 -1.23 22.75
CA PRO A 634 5.98 -0.07 22.77
C PRO A 634 5.55 0.42 21.38
N ASP A 635 6.37 0.23 20.34
CA ASP A 635 6.05 0.69 18.98
C ASP A 635 4.97 -0.20 18.31
N PRO A 636 3.80 0.35 17.95
CA PRO A 636 2.74 -0.43 17.31
C PRO A 636 3.12 -0.90 15.89
N LEU A 637 3.95 -0.15 15.15
CA LEU A 637 4.37 -0.53 13.80
C LEU A 637 5.22 -1.82 13.84
N LEU A 638 6.14 -1.91 14.79
CA LEU A 638 6.89 -3.14 15.05
C LEU A 638 5.96 -4.30 15.45
N ARG A 639 5.02 -4.10 16.38
CA ARG A 639 4.06 -5.17 16.78
C ARG A 639 3.23 -5.68 15.60
N GLN A 640 2.75 -4.77 14.74
CA GLN A 640 2.04 -5.09 13.50
C GLN A 640 2.90 -5.98 12.57
N TRP A 641 4.11 -5.52 12.23
CA TRP A 641 4.97 -6.22 11.27
C TRP A 641 5.59 -7.51 11.80
N ILE A 642 5.72 -7.68 13.11
CA ILE A 642 6.03 -8.97 13.73
C ILE A 642 4.94 -10.00 13.42
N CYS A 643 3.68 -9.63 13.64
CA CYS A 643 2.54 -10.53 13.38
C CYS A 643 2.48 -10.90 11.88
N LEU A 644 2.59 -9.91 10.99
CA LEU A 644 2.60 -10.13 9.54
C LEU A 644 3.81 -10.96 9.08
N CYS A 645 5.01 -10.73 9.64
CA CYS A 645 6.18 -11.55 9.33
C CYS A 645 6.01 -13.01 9.78
N LEU A 646 5.50 -13.23 10.99
CA LEU A 646 5.21 -14.58 11.51
C LEU A 646 4.20 -15.31 10.61
N ALA A 647 3.12 -14.62 10.22
CA ALA A 647 2.11 -15.12 9.29
C ALA A 647 2.73 -15.65 7.98
N GLN A 648 3.58 -14.86 7.33
CA GLN A 648 4.23 -15.23 6.07
C GLN A 648 5.25 -16.37 6.22
N VAL A 649 5.91 -16.50 7.38
CA VAL A 649 6.88 -17.58 7.64
C VAL A 649 6.22 -18.95 7.75
N TRP A 650 5.03 -19.04 8.38
CA TRP A 650 4.31 -20.31 8.58
C TRP A 650 3.14 -20.57 7.62
N MET A 651 2.77 -19.60 6.78
CA MET A 651 1.75 -19.76 5.75
C MET A 651 2.05 -21.01 4.90
N ASN A 652 1.14 -21.98 4.92
CA ASN A 652 1.25 -23.27 4.22
C ASN A 652 2.53 -24.08 4.55
N ASN A 653 3.06 -23.94 5.78
CA ASN A 653 4.30 -24.59 6.24
C ASN A 653 4.21 -25.17 7.67
N SER A 654 3.89 -26.47 7.78
CA SER A 654 3.71 -27.17 9.05
C SER A 654 4.96 -27.26 9.94
N GLU A 655 6.18 -27.23 9.38
CA GLU A 655 7.42 -27.19 10.19
C GLU A 655 7.51 -25.88 10.98
N ALA A 656 7.23 -24.75 10.32
CA ALA A 656 7.23 -23.44 10.96
C ALA A 656 6.08 -23.28 11.98
N LYS A 657 4.90 -23.86 11.70
CA LYS A 657 3.80 -23.94 12.69
C LYS A 657 4.24 -24.73 13.94
N SER A 658 4.86 -25.89 13.75
CA SER A 658 5.38 -26.73 14.84
C SER A 658 6.43 -26.01 15.69
N ALA A 659 7.35 -25.27 15.07
CA ALA A 659 8.33 -24.44 15.77
C ALA A 659 7.67 -23.31 16.59
N ALA A 660 6.65 -22.64 16.03
CA ALA A 660 5.89 -21.62 16.75
C ALA A 660 5.04 -22.20 17.92
N ILE A 661 4.57 -23.45 17.83
CA ILE A 661 3.95 -24.15 18.96
C ILE A 661 4.95 -24.34 20.10
N ALA A 662 6.17 -24.80 19.78
CA ALA A 662 7.22 -25.06 20.78
C ALA A 662 7.68 -23.80 21.56
N GLU A 663 7.46 -22.60 21.02
CA GLU A 663 7.76 -21.32 21.68
C GLU A 663 6.53 -20.59 22.25
N ASN A 664 5.37 -21.26 22.33
CA ASN A 664 4.08 -20.69 22.73
C ASN A 664 3.71 -19.42 21.93
N GLY A 665 4.02 -19.38 20.63
CA GLY A 665 3.76 -18.24 19.75
C GLY A 665 2.28 -17.90 19.63
N HIS A 666 1.41 -18.92 19.60
CA HIS A 666 -0.04 -18.76 19.52
C HIS A 666 -0.62 -18.07 20.77
N GLU A 667 -0.23 -18.48 21.97
CA GLU A 667 -0.66 -17.83 23.23
C GLU A 667 -0.23 -16.35 23.28
N LYS A 668 1.01 -16.06 22.86
CA LYS A 668 1.54 -14.69 22.78
C LYS A 668 0.74 -13.83 21.80
N LEU A 669 0.38 -14.36 20.62
CA LEU A 669 -0.44 -13.64 19.65
C LEU A 669 -1.87 -13.42 20.14
N CYS A 670 -2.47 -14.35 20.88
CA CYS A 670 -3.79 -14.13 21.49
C CYS A 670 -3.81 -12.91 22.42
N THR A 671 -2.70 -12.56 23.08
CA THR A 671 -2.64 -11.34 23.93
C THR A 671 -2.68 -10.03 23.12
N LEU A 672 -2.41 -10.06 21.81
CA LEU A 672 -2.51 -8.90 20.93
C LEU A 672 -3.93 -8.69 20.36
N LEU A 673 -4.85 -9.63 20.59
CA LEU A 673 -6.27 -9.44 20.21
C LEU A 673 -6.98 -8.37 21.06
N SER A 674 -6.35 -7.92 22.15
CA SER A 674 -6.78 -6.78 22.97
C SER A 674 -5.77 -5.62 22.95
N ASP A 675 -4.96 -5.50 21.89
CA ASP A 675 -4.08 -4.34 21.70
C ASP A 675 -4.90 -3.06 21.46
N ASN A 676 -4.41 -1.93 21.95
CA ASN A 676 -5.07 -0.63 21.78
C ASN A 676 -5.20 -0.23 20.30
N VAL A 677 -4.30 -0.70 19.41
CA VAL A 677 -4.25 -0.30 18.00
C VAL A 677 -4.96 -1.32 17.08
N PRO A 678 -6.01 -0.91 16.32
CA PRO A 678 -6.76 -1.82 15.44
C PRO A 678 -5.92 -2.56 14.40
N GLU A 679 -4.91 -1.91 13.82
CA GLU A 679 -3.96 -2.49 12.86
C GLU A 679 -3.16 -3.65 13.46
N VAL A 680 -2.82 -3.57 14.75
CA VAL A 680 -2.13 -4.65 15.47
C VAL A 680 -3.10 -5.81 15.75
N ARG A 681 -4.34 -5.51 16.18
CA ARG A 681 -5.38 -6.54 16.38
C ARG A 681 -5.70 -7.30 15.08
N ALA A 682 -5.86 -6.59 13.96
CA ALA A 682 -6.08 -7.18 12.64
C ALA A 682 -4.88 -8.03 12.20
N SER A 683 -3.65 -7.57 12.46
CA SER A 683 -2.43 -8.32 12.14
C SER A 683 -2.25 -9.58 12.99
N ALA A 684 -2.62 -9.54 14.27
CA ALA A 684 -2.66 -10.71 15.15
C ALA A 684 -3.73 -11.70 14.67
N MET A 685 -4.91 -11.21 14.27
CA MET A 685 -5.99 -12.05 13.73
C MET A 685 -5.61 -12.70 12.39
N TYR A 686 -4.96 -11.98 11.48
CA TYR A 686 -4.39 -12.51 10.23
C TYR A 686 -3.32 -13.58 10.49
N ALA A 687 -2.40 -13.32 11.44
CA ALA A 687 -1.36 -14.26 11.82
C ALA A 687 -1.92 -15.55 12.44
N LEU A 688 -2.94 -15.43 13.30
CA LEU A 688 -3.66 -16.58 13.84
C LEU A 688 -4.49 -17.29 12.75
N GLY A 689 -5.15 -16.57 11.85
CA GLY A 689 -5.92 -17.11 10.72
C GLY A 689 -5.09 -17.99 9.79
N THR A 690 -3.85 -17.57 9.48
CA THR A 690 -2.87 -18.33 8.69
C THR A 690 -2.16 -19.45 9.48
N PHE A 691 -2.12 -19.33 10.82
CA PHE A 691 -1.57 -20.34 11.71
C PHE A 691 -2.52 -21.54 11.88
N LEU A 692 -3.83 -21.28 11.99
CA LEU A 692 -4.88 -22.29 11.82
C LEU A 692 -4.71 -23.03 10.48
N ALA A 693 -5.38 -24.17 10.31
CA ALA A 693 -5.43 -24.91 9.05
C ALA A 693 -4.15 -25.70 8.69
N ASP A 694 -3.61 -26.51 9.62
CA ASP A 694 -2.52 -27.46 9.30
C ASP A 694 -3.07 -28.76 8.66
N PRO A 695 -2.57 -29.23 7.50
CA PRO A 695 -2.95 -30.54 6.95
C PRO A 695 -2.58 -31.73 7.88
N ASN A 696 -1.57 -31.59 8.73
CA ASN A 696 -1.09 -32.66 9.63
C ASN A 696 -1.86 -32.67 10.96
N LYS A 697 -3.14 -33.07 10.91
CA LYS A 697 -4.04 -33.04 12.07
C LYS A 697 -3.66 -34.06 13.16
N THR A 698 -3.05 -33.57 14.23
CA THR A 698 -2.95 -34.27 15.52
C THR A 698 -4.01 -33.73 16.48
N GLU A 699 -4.42 -34.55 17.47
CA GLU A 699 -5.38 -34.14 18.51
C GLU A 699 -4.89 -32.91 19.30
N GLN A 700 -3.58 -32.80 19.53
CA GLN A 700 -2.95 -31.64 20.17
C GLN A 700 -3.13 -30.36 19.34
N ILE A 701 -2.94 -30.42 18.02
CA ILE A 701 -3.14 -29.27 17.13
C ILE A 701 -4.61 -28.84 17.15
N VAL A 702 -5.55 -29.78 17.05
CA VAL A 702 -6.99 -29.46 17.09
C VAL A 702 -7.40 -28.75 18.38
N ASN A 703 -6.86 -29.16 19.54
CA ASN A 703 -7.11 -28.48 20.81
C ASN A 703 -6.52 -27.05 20.83
N ILE A 704 -5.35 -26.82 20.22
CA ILE A 704 -4.77 -25.48 20.07
C ILE A 704 -5.63 -24.62 19.15
N GLU A 705 -6.09 -25.15 18.02
CA GLU A 705 -7.00 -24.45 17.09
C GLU A 705 -8.32 -24.05 17.79
N HIS A 706 -8.88 -24.91 18.65
CA HIS A 706 -10.05 -24.59 19.46
C HIS A 706 -9.78 -23.46 20.47
N ASN A 707 -8.65 -23.49 21.18
CA ASN A 707 -8.29 -22.44 22.14
C ASN A 707 -8.11 -21.07 21.45
N ILE A 708 -7.47 -21.04 20.27
CA ILE A 708 -7.35 -19.84 19.43
C ILE A 708 -8.73 -19.35 19.01
N ALA A 709 -9.58 -20.23 18.48
CA ALA A 709 -10.90 -19.86 17.98
C ALA A 709 -11.82 -19.32 19.10
N ILE A 710 -11.74 -19.87 20.31
CA ILE A 710 -12.47 -19.37 21.49
C ILE A 710 -11.94 -18.00 21.93
N SER A 711 -10.61 -17.81 21.98
CA SER A 711 -10.00 -16.52 22.33
C SER A 711 -10.36 -15.42 21.33
N ALA A 712 -10.47 -15.76 20.05
CA ALA A 712 -10.85 -14.83 18.99
C ALA A 712 -12.33 -14.39 19.04
N LEU A 713 -13.22 -15.06 19.80
CA LEU A 713 -14.64 -14.67 19.89
C LEU A 713 -14.85 -13.24 20.44
N ALA A 714 -13.91 -12.71 21.23
CA ALA A 714 -13.97 -11.32 21.72
C ALA A 714 -13.96 -10.29 20.56
N VAL A 715 -13.25 -10.61 19.47
CA VAL A 715 -13.09 -9.78 18.26
C VAL A 715 -14.41 -9.58 17.50
N MET A 716 -15.41 -10.46 17.70
CA MET A 716 -16.76 -10.30 17.14
C MET A 716 -17.41 -8.96 17.52
N SER A 717 -16.94 -8.31 18.59
CA SER A 717 -17.44 -7.01 19.06
C SER A 717 -16.42 -5.88 19.06
N ASP A 718 -15.36 -6.02 18.27
CA ASP A 718 -14.45 -4.93 17.94
C ASP A 718 -15.21 -3.80 17.22
N GLY A 719 -14.92 -2.53 17.54
CA GLY A 719 -15.49 -1.41 16.81
C GLY A 719 -15.02 -1.40 15.35
N SER A 720 -13.79 -1.86 15.10
CA SER A 720 -13.18 -1.81 13.79
C SER A 720 -13.72 -2.88 12.84
N SER A 721 -14.21 -2.45 11.67
CA SER A 721 -14.68 -3.35 10.60
C SER A 721 -13.55 -4.23 10.07
N MET A 722 -12.33 -3.70 9.99
CA MET A 722 -11.13 -4.38 9.52
C MET A 722 -10.77 -5.62 10.37
N VAL A 723 -10.85 -5.50 11.70
CA VAL A 723 -10.51 -6.62 12.60
C VAL A 723 -11.60 -7.71 12.54
N ARG A 724 -12.89 -7.32 12.48
CA ARG A 724 -14.01 -8.25 12.26
C ARG A 724 -13.94 -8.97 10.90
N LYS A 725 -13.50 -8.27 9.84
CA LYS A 725 -13.27 -8.83 8.50
C LYS A 725 -12.22 -9.94 8.50
N GLU A 726 -11.07 -9.72 9.15
CA GLU A 726 -10.03 -10.75 9.31
C GLU A 726 -10.50 -11.93 10.16
N PHE A 727 -11.33 -11.70 11.18
CA PHE A 727 -11.93 -12.79 11.96
C PHE A 727 -12.87 -13.68 11.12
N VAL A 728 -13.71 -13.09 10.24
CA VAL A 728 -14.54 -13.86 9.29
C VAL A 728 -13.68 -14.72 8.35
N ILE A 729 -12.56 -14.19 7.87
CA ILE A 729 -11.64 -14.91 6.99
C ILE A 729 -10.99 -16.08 7.73
N ALA A 730 -10.53 -15.88 8.97
CA ALA A 730 -10.02 -16.95 9.82
C ALA A 730 -11.06 -18.05 10.11
N LEU A 731 -12.33 -17.67 10.35
CA LEU A 731 -13.43 -18.64 10.49
C LEU A 731 -13.68 -19.42 9.19
N SER A 732 -13.53 -18.79 8.02
CA SER A 732 -13.66 -19.47 6.72
C SER A 732 -12.64 -20.60 6.53
N HIS A 733 -11.40 -20.40 7.01
CA HIS A 733 -10.38 -21.45 7.05
C HIS A 733 -10.78 -22.60 7.99
N ILE A 734 -11.34 -22.32 9.17
CA ILE A 734 -11.82 -23.36 10.10
C ILE A 734 -12.97 -24.16 9.48
N VAL A 735 -13.88 -23.52 8.74
CA VAL A 735 -15.01 -24.19 8.06
C VAL A 735 -14.52 -25.17 7.00
N ASP A 736 -13.64 -24.72 6.10
CA ASP A 736 -13.03 -25.56 5.06
C ASP A 736 -12.26 -26.75 5.69
N GLN A 737 -11.47 -26.47 6.74
CA GLN A 737 -10.67 -27.46 7.45
C GLN A 737 -11.45 -28.50 8.24
N ALA A 738 -12.47 -28.09 8.99
CA ALA A 738 -13.18 -28.99 9.90
C ALA A 738 -14.02 -30.04 9.15
N GLY A 739 -14.27 -29.79 7.87
CA GLY A 739 -15.24 -30.50 7.04
C GLY A 739 -16.67 -30.03 7.33
N PRO A 740 -17.56 -30.07 6.34
CA PRO A 740 -18.91 -29.52 6.50
C PRO A 740 -19.73 -30.27 7.54
N SER A 741 -19.48 -31.56 7.81
CA SER A 741 -20.28 -32.39 8.73
C SER A 741 -20.47 -31.78 10.13
N LYS A 742 -19.41 -31.20 10.71
CA LYS A 742 -19.48 -30.60 12.07
C LYS A 742 -20.30 -29.31 12.08
N PHE A 743 -20.14 -28.48 11.06
CA PHE A 743 -20.92 -27.25 10.90
C PHE A 743 -22.36 -27.49 10.45
N LEU A 744 -22.63 -28.56 9.69
CA LEU A 744 -23.97 -29.01 9.32
C LEU A 744 -24.76 -29.53 10.53
N ALA A 745 -24.10 -30.24 11.46
CA ALA A 745 -24.70 -30.62 12.74
C ALA A 745 -25.04 -29.38 13.59
N ALA A 746 -24.11 -28.42 13.72
CA ALA A 746 -24.35 -27.14 14.42
C ALA A 746 -25.48 -26.29 13.79
N ALA A 747 -25.54 -26.24 12.45
CA ALA A 747 -26.60 -25.55 11.72
C ALA A 747 -27.98 -26.21 11.97
N SER A 748 -28.02 -27.55 11.94
CA SER A 748 -29.22 -28.33 12.23
C SER A 748 -29.70 -28.12 13.67
N GLN A 749 -28.80 -28.16 14.65
CA GLN A 749 -29.11 -27.85 16.06
C GLN A 749 -29.71 -26.44 16.22
N THR A 750 -29.15 -25.45 15.52
CA THR A 750 -29.63 -24.06 15.61
C THR A 750 -31.06 -23.93 15.09
N ILE A 751 -31.43 -24.71 14.06
CA ILE A 751 -32.81 -24.79 13.55
C ILE A 751 -33.76 -25.42 14.59
N GLU A 752 -33.33 -26.42 15.35
CA GLU A 752 -34.12 -26.97 16.45
C GLU A 752 -34.34 -25.97 17.59
N GLU A 753 -33.30 -25.23 17.96
CA GLU A 753 -33.35 -24.25 19.05
C GLU A 753 -34.34 -23.11 18.75
N ASP A 754 -34.35 -22.59 17.52
CA ASP A 754 -35.31 -21.57 17.07
C ASP A 754 -36.75 -22.12 17.04
N GLN A 755 -36.97 -23.33 16.51
CA GLN A 755 -38.28 -23.98 16.58
C GLN A 755 -38.76 -24.21 18.02
N ALA A 756 -37.87 -24.64 18.91
CA ALA A 756 -38.20 -24.86 20.32
C ALA A 756 -38.70 -23.56 20.96
N GLN A 757 -38.02 -22.43 20.71
CA GLN A 757 -38.44 -21.10 21.19
C GLN A 757 -39.80 -20.69 20.62
N ARG A 758 -40.03 -20.85 19.30
CA ARG A 758 -41.32 -20.55 18.66
C ARG A 758 -42.46 -21.43 19.20
N SER A 759 -42.17 -22.67 19.59
CA SER A 759 -43.17 -23.62 20.10
C SER A 759 -43.73 -23.29 21.50
N VAL A 760 -43.02 -22.48 22.30
CA VAL A 760 -43.45 -22.06 23.64
C VAL A 760 -44.71 -21.18 23.59
N PHE A 761 -45.02 -20.57 22.45
CA PHE A 761 -46.15 -19.64 22.27
C PHE A 761 -47.40 -20.27 21.61
N GLY A 762 -47.48 -21.60 21.40
CA GLY A 762 -48.63 -22.22 20.72
C GLY A 762 -48.90 -23.69 21.07
N GLU A 763 -49.82 -23.93 22.02
CA GLU A 763 -49.99 -25.25 22.65
C GLU A 763 -50.62 -26.38 21.77
N GLU A 764 -51.31 -26.08 20.67
CA GLU A 764 -52.08 -27.13 19.94
C GLU A 764 -51.36 -27.81 18.75
N ARG A 765 -50.28 -27.24 18.19
CA ARG A 765 -49.61 -27.82 16.99
C ARG A 765 -48.51 -28.87 17.28
N GLY A 766 -48.11 -29.06 18.54
CA GLY A 766 -46.87 -29.78 18.87
C GLY A 766 -46.85 -31.31 18.66
N LYS A 767 -47.99 -31.99 18.50
CA LYS A 767 -48.05 -33.47 18.52
C LYS A 767 -47.60 -34.14 17.21
N THR A 768 -47.95 -33.60 16.05
CA THR A 768 -47.55 -34.14 14.74
C THR A 768 -46.12 -33.75 14.35
N MET A 769 -45.60 -32.61 14.82
CA MET A 769 -44.20 -32.22 14.60
C MET A 769 -43.20 -33.13 15.35
N ARG A 770 -43.49 -33.51 16.60
CA ARG A 770 -42.57 -34.33 17.42
C ARG A 770 -42.22 -35.69 16.79
N ALA A 771 -43.11 -36.29 16.00
CA ALA A 771 -42.83 -37.54 15.29
C ALA A 771 -41.78 -37.36 14.19
N ARG A 772 -41.96 -36.34 13.32
CA ARG A 772 -40.99 -35.99 12.27
C ARG A 772 -39.66 -35.51 12.84
N GLN A 773 -39.67 -34.82 13.98
CA GLN A 773 -38.46 -34.38 14.67
C GLN A 773 -37.60 -35.57 15.13
N SER A 774 -38.21 -36.68 15.55
CA SER A 774 -37.48 -37.91 15.91
C SER A 774 -36.88 -38.64 14.70
N GLU A 775 -37.60 -38.70 13.57
CA GLU A 775 -37.08 -39.27 12.32
C GLU A 775 -35.90 -38.45 11.78
N TRP A 776 -36.03 -37.12 11.82
CA TRP A 776 -34.99 -36.20 11.36
C TRP A 776 -33.76 -36.17 12.29
N ARG A 777 -33.92 -36.29 13.62
CA ARG A 777 -32.78 -36.51 14.55
C ARG A 777 -32.06 -37.82 14.28
N ALA A 778 -32.80 -38.91 14.05
CA ALA A 778 -32.21 -40.20 13.67
C ALA A 778 -31.45 -40.13 12.33
N ALA A 779 -31.92 -39.32 11.37
CA ALA A 779 -31.18 -39.03 10.13
C ALA A 779 -29.92 -38.19 10.40
N LEU A 780 -29.96 -37.22 11.33
CA LEU A 780 -28.81 -36.40 11.70
C LEU A 780 -27.71 -37.22 12.39
N ASP A 781 -28.07 -38.00 13.41
CA ASP A 781 -27.14 -38.87 14.15
C ASP A 781 -26.51 -39.96 13.25
N SER A 782 -27.23 -40.42 12.22
CA SER A 782 -26.71 -41.41 11.26
C SER A 782 -25.88 -40.82 10.12
N HIS A 783 -26.09 -39.56 9.72
CA HIS A 783 -25.29 -38.89 8.70
C HIS A 783 -24.04 -38.17 9.23
N PHE A 784 -24.07 -37.63 10.45
CA PHE A 784 -22.99 -36.79 10.98
C PHE A 784 -22.38 -37.30 12.30
N GLY A 785 -23.01 -38.28 12.95
CA GLY A 785 -22.59 -38.81 14.25
C GLY A 785 -23.07 -37.94 15.42
N SER A 786 -23.14 -38.54 16.61
CA SER A 786 -23.65 -37.85 17.80
C SER A 786 -22.64 -36.82 18.33
N SER A 787 -22.90 -35.54 18.06
CA SER A 787 -22.14 -34.41 18.60
C SER A 787 -22.84 -33.81 19.82
N SER A 788 -22.09 -33.45 20.86
CA SER A 788 -22.64 -32.79 22.05
C SER A 788 -23.19 -31.38 21.74
N TYR A 789 -24.30 -31.03 22.40
CA TYR A 789 -25.00 -29.75 22.26
C TYR A 789 -24.13 -28.50 22.57
N ASP A 790 -23.01 -28.68 23.30
CA ASP A 790 -22.03 -27.63 23.67
C ASP A 790 -20.71 -27.72 22.86
N SER A 791 -20.74 -28.18 21.60
CA SER A 791 -19.50 -28.23 20.80
C SER A 791 -18.97 -26.84 20.42
N VAL A 792 -17.64 -26.68 20.36
CA VAL A 792 -16.97 -25.43 19.93
C VAL A 792 -17.50 -24.94 18.57
N TYR A 793 -17.76 -25.87 17.64
CA TYR A 793 -18.32 -25.59 16.32
C TYR A 793 -19.71 -24.94 16.36
N ALA A 794 -20.54 -25.25 17.37
CA ALA A 794 -21.84 -24.60 17.55
C ALA A 794 -21.69 -23.12 17.98
N VAL A 795 -20.69 -22.80 18.80
CA VAL A 795 -20.37 -21.41 19.18
C VAL A 795 -19.83 -20.63 17.99
N LEU A 796 -18.91 -21.22 17.22
CA LEU A 796 -18.37 -20.59 16.00
C LEU A 796 -19.43 -20.39 14.91
N TRP A 797 -20.38 -21.33 14.77
CA TRP A 797 -21.52 -21.16 13.87
C TRP A 797 -22.43 -20.01 14.29
N LYS A 798 -22.74 -19.89 15.59
CA LYS A 798 -23.52 -18.75 16.13
C LYS A 798 -22.79 -17.41 15.94
N ALA A 799 -21.46 -17.40 16.04
CA ALA A 799 -20.65 -16.21 15.70
C ALA A 799 -20.69 -15.84 14.21
N LEU A 800 -20.60 -16.83 13.30
CA LEU A 800 -20.77 -16.60 11.85
C LEU A 800 -22.17 -16.06 11.50
N LEU A 801 -23.23 -16.56 12.17
CA LEU A 801 -24.58 -16.02 11.99
C LEU A 801 -24.67 -14.56 12.42
N ASN A 802 -24.10 -14.19 13.57
CA ASN A 802 -24.05 -12.80 14.03
C ASN A 802 -23.30 -11.89 13.04
N LEU A 803 -22.11 -12.30 12.60
CA LEU A 803 -21.29 -11.54 11.63
C LEU A 803 -21.95 -11.45 10.25
N SER A 804 -22.86 -12.37 9.90
CA SER A 804 -23.64 -12.26 8.66
C SER A 804 -24.76 -11.22 8.69
N VAL A 805 -25.04 -10.65 9.87
CA VAL A 805 -25.92 -9.49 10.08
C VAL A 805 -25.12 -8.37 10.77
N ASP A 806 -23.84 -8.26 10.42
CA ASP A 806 -22.97 -7.17 10.82
C ASP A 806 -23.41 -5.84 10.17
N PRO A 807 -23.38 -4.71 10.89
CA PRO A 807 -23.78 -3.42 10.32
C PRO A 807 -22.85 -2.90 9.22
N HIS A 808 -21.63 -3.43 9.08
CA HIS A 808 -20.73 -3.09 7.99
C HIS A 808 -20.92 -4.03 6.78
N PRO A 809 -21.22 -3.51 5.57
CA PRO A 809 -21.64 -4.34 4.44
C PRO A 809 -20.57 -5.32 3.95
N GLU A 810 -19.28 -4.97 4.03
CA GLU A 810 -18.21 -5.90 3.63
C GLU A 810 -18.11 -7.11 4.58
N VAL A 811 -18.22 -6.88 5.90
CA VAL A 811 -18.17 -7.95 6.91
C VAL A 811 -19.38 -8.87 6.76
N SER A 812 -20.59 -8.29 6.64
CA SER A 812 -21.81 -9.07 6.47
C SER A 812 -21.84 -9.86 5.17
N SER A 813 -21.32 -9.31 4.07
CA SER A 813 -21.20 -10.00 2.78
C SER A 813 -20.26 -11.21 2.86
N LEU A 814 -19.05 -11.04 3.41
CA LEU A 814 -18.08 -12.13 3.55
C LEU A 814 -18.60 -13.24 4.48
N ALA A 815 -19.20 -12.87 5.62
CA ALA A 815 -19.80 -13.84 6.53
C ALA A 815 -21.05 -14.51 5.92
N ALA A 816 -21.84 -13.78 5.13
CA ALA A 816 -22.97 -14.34 4.40
C ALA A 816 -22.52 -15.41 3.40
N THR A 817 -21.42 -15.21 2.67
CA THR A 817 -20.84 -16.22 1.74
C THR A 817 -20.48 -17.53 2.46
N VAL A 818 -19.83 -17.45 3.62
CA VAL A 818 -19.49 -18.66 4.42
C VAL A 818 -20.75 -19.38 4.93
N VAL A 819 -21.74 -18.63 5.43
CA VAL A 819 -23.00 -19.19 5.93
C VAL A 819 -23.86 -19.76 4.81
N ASP A 820 -23.92 -19.11 3.64
CA ASP A 820 -24.67 -19.59 2.47
C ASP A 820 -24.03 -20.85 1.89
N HIS A 821 -22.70 -20.99 1.91
CA HIS A 821 -22.02 -22.23 1.55
C HIS A 821 -22.51 -23.41 2.42
N ILE A 822 -22.53 -23.25 3.75
CA ILE A 822 -23.01 -24.29 4.67
C ILE A 822 -24.52 -24.55 4.50
N ASN A 823 -25.34 -23.51 4.34
CA ASN A 823 -26.77 -23.66 4.12
C ASN A 823 -27.10 -24.37 2.79
N LEU A 824 -26.35 -24.11 1.72
CA LEU A 824 -26.51 -24.82 0.44
C LEU A 824 -26.15 -26.30 0.57
N LEU A 825 -25.09 -26.64 1.33
CA LEU A 825 -24.76 -28.03 1.64
C LEU A 825 -25.87 -28.71 2.48
N LEU A 826 -26.47 -27.99 3.43
CA LEU A 826 -27.59 -28.49 4.23
C LEU A 826 -28.83 -28.76 3.37
N LEU A 827 -29.17 -27.84 2.46
CA LEU A 827 -30.30 -27.97 1.53
C LEU A 827 -30.09 -29.08 0.49
N ASN A 828 -28.85 -29.35 0.10
CA ASN A 828 -28.49 -30.45 -0.81
C ASN A 828 -28.40 -31.82 -0.10
N THR A 829 -28.49 -31.87 1.23
CA THR A 829 -28.46 -33.13 1.99
C THR A 829 -29.84 -33.81 1.94
N PRO A 830 -29.98 -35.07 1.48
CA PRO A 830 -31.27 -35.75 1.40
C PRO A 830 -32.02 -35.81 2.74
N LEU A 831 -33.36 -35.75 2.71
CA LEU A 831 -34.29 -35.68 3.86
C LEU A 831 -34.16 -34.41 4.72
N ILE A 832 -32.94 -34.02 5.09
CA ILE A 832 -32.64 -32.81 5.88
C ILE A 832 -32.95 -31.55 5.07
N GLY A 833 -32.59 -31.52 3.79
CA GLY A 833 -32.84 -30.39 2.89
C GLY A 833 -34.32 -30.18 2.57
N GLU A 834 -35.12 -31.24 2.48
CA GLU A 834 -36.58 -31.13 2.33
C GLU A 834 -37.21 -30.54 3.59
N TYR A 835 -36.78 -30.99 4.77
CA TYR A 835 -37.24 -30.46 6.05
C TYR A 835 -36.89 -28.97 6.22
N ALA A 836 -35.64 -28.59 5.97
CA ALA A 836 -35.18 -27.21 6.00
C ALA A 836 -35.89 -26.32 4.97
N SER A 837 -36.13 -26.82 3.75
CA SER A 837 -36.87 -26.10 2.70
C SER A 837 -38.34 -25.86 3.06
N ASN A 838 -38.98 -26.80 3.75
CA ASN A 838 -40.35 -26.63 4.23
C ASN A 838 -40.42 -25.57 5.35
N LEU A 839 -39.49 -25.59 6.31
CA LEU A 839 -39.40 -24.57 7.36
C LEU A 839 -39.11 -23.16 6.81
N ALA A 840 -38.27 -23.06 5.77
CA ALA A 840 -37.99 -21.82 5.05
C ALA A 840 -39.27 -21.22 4.46
N ARG A 841 -40.11 -22.07 3.84
CA ARG A 841 -41.40 -21.67 3.26
C ARG A 841 -42.42 -21.28 4.33
N GLU A 842 -42.48 -21.99 5.45
CA GLU A 842 -43.36 -21.67 6.57
C GLU A 842 -42.98 -20.31 7.21
N SER A 843 -41.68 -20.07 7.44
CA SER A 843 -41.22 -18.78 7.98
C SER A 843 -41.50 -17.61 7.02
N ALA A 844 -41.25 -17.80 5.71
CA ALA A 844 -41.56 -16.78 4.70
C ALA A 844 -43.07 -16.46 4.62
N GLN A 845 -43.93 -17.47 4.82
CA GLN A 845 -45.39 -17.29 4.88
C GLN A 845 -45.84 -16.56 6.14
N GLN A 846 -45.20 -16.78 7.29
CA GLN A 846 -45.49 -16.05 8.52
C GLN A 846 -45.09 -14.57 8.42
N SER A 847 -43.89 -14.25 7.91
CA SER A 847 -43.48 -12.87 7.67
C SER A 847 -44.40 -12.11 6.68
N ALA A 848 -45.06 -12.82 5.76
CA ALA A 848 -46.05 -12.25 4.86
C ALA A 848 -47.45 -12.09 5.49
N GLN A 849 -47.74 -12.77 6.61
CA GLN A 849 -48.98 -12.61 7.38
C GLN A 849 -48.85 -11.50 8.42
N ASP A 850 -47.72 -11.41 9.13
CA ASP A 850 -47.48 -10.33 10.11
C ASP A 850 -47.52 -8.95 9.43
N SER A 851 -46.91 -8.81 8.25
CA SER A 851 -47.01 -7.58 7.45
C SER A 851 -48.44 -7.21 7.06
N SER A 852 -49.35 -8.18 6.90
CA SER A 852 -50.76 -7.91 6.57
C SER A 852 -51.63 -7.52 7.79
N SER A 853 -51.06 -7.57 9.00
CA SER A 853 -51.79 -7.30 10.25
C SER A 853 -51.71 -5.84 10.72
N ILE A 854 -50.72 -5.08 10.22
CA ILE A 854 -50.45 -3.69 10.62
C ILE A 854 -51.25 -2.68 9.78
N ASP A 855 -51.60 -3.01 8.53
CA ASP A 855 -52.33 -2.15 7.56
C ASP A 855 -53.83 -1.91 7.87
N ARG A 856 -54.28 -2.03 9.13
CA ARG A 856 -55.70 -1.77 9.51
C ARG A 856 -55.96 -0.44 10.21
N SER A 857 -54.97 0.44 10.30
CA SER A 857 -55.15 1.81 10.77
C SER A 857 -54.33 2.83 9.98
N HIS A 858 -54.70 3.06 8.72
CA HIS A 858 -55.00 4.39 8.14
C HIS A 858 -55.25 4.24 6.63
N SER A 859 -56.43 4.64 6.17
CA SER A 859 -56.89 4.42 4.80
C SER A 859 -56.75 5.66 3.91
N PHE A 860 -55.85 5.62 2.92
CA PHE A 860 -55.98 6.34 1.64
C PHE A 860 -55.33 5.50 0.53
N ALA A 861 -55.82 5.64 -0.70
CA ALA A 861 -55.74 4.59 -1.74
C ALA A 861 -54.86 4.93 -2.95
N ASP A 862 -54.35 3.87 -3.58
CA ASP A 862 -54.05 3.66 -5.01
C ASP A 862 -53.41 4.79 -5.85
N ASP A 863 -52.15 4.60 -6.25
CA ASP A 863 -51.79 4.14 -7.61
C ASP A 863 -50.26 4.19 -7.85
N LEU A 864 -49.61 3.05 -8.18
CA LEU A 864 -48.31 2.98 -8.90
C LEU A 864 -47.98 1.51 -9.29
N PRO A 865 -47.39 1.22 -10.47
CA PRO A 865 -47.35 -0.15 -11.00
C PRO A 865 -46.02 -0.90 -10.82
N ASN A 866 -46.15 -2.16 -10.37
CA ASN A 866 -45.39 -3.32 -10.85
C ASN A 866 -43.86 -3.33 -10.66
N ALA A 867 -43.40 -3.38 -9.40
CA ALA A 867 -42.01 -3.77 -9.08
C ALA A 867 -41.78 -5.29 -9.23
N ALA A 868 -40.64 -5.68 -9.81
CA ALA A 868 -40.34 -7.07 -10.16
C ALA A 868 -40.15 -7.98 -8.93
N LYS A 869 -40.71 -9.20 -9.01
CA LYS A 869 -40.55 -10.26 -7.99
C LYS A 869 -39.07 -10.65 -7.85
N ARG A 870 -38.41 -10.20 -6.78
CA ARG A 870 -37.09 -10.70 -6.35
C ARG A 870 -37.24 -12.12 -5.75
N PRO A 871 -36.24 -13.01 -5.91
CA PRO A 871 -36.27 -14.34 -5.32
C PRO A 871 -36.24 -14.29 -3.78
N VAL A 872 -36.92 -15.23 -3.14
CA VAL A 872 -37.02 -15.33 -1.67
C VAL A 872 -35.65 -15.68 -1.08
N LYS A 873 -35.01 -14.71 -0.41
CA LYS A 873 -33.90 -15.00 0.51
C LYS A 873 -34.46 -15.48 1.86
N LEU A 874 -33.83 -16.48 2.44
CA LEU A 874 -34.05 -16.90 3.83
C LEU A 874 -33.76 -15.71 4.77
N THR A 875 -34.79 -15.14 5.39
CA THR A 875 -34.66 -14.04 6.34
C THR A 875 -34.09 -14.55 7.67
N ARG A 876 -32.83 -14.21 7.95
CA ARG A 876 -32.10 -14.66 9.14
C ARG A 876 -32.52 -13.86 10.37
N SER A 877 -33.52 -14.35 11.10
CA SER A 877 -33.89 -13.84 12.43
C SER A 877 -33.32 -14.78 13.51
N VAL A 878 -32.26 -14.34 14.20
CA VAL A 878 -31.74 -15.06 15.37
C VAL A 878 -32.29 -14.38 16.61
N SER A 879 -33.08 -15.13 17.40
CA SER A 879 -33.56 -14.69 18.71
C SER A 879 -32.36 -14.46 19.65
N PHE A 880 -32.08 -13.19 19.93
CA PHE A 880 -30.83 -12.76 20.54
C PHE A 880 -30.62 -13.26 21.99
N ALA A 881 -31.70 -13.51 22.73
CA ALA A 881 -31.66 -13.73 24.18
C ALA A 881 -31.12 -15.11 24.65
N SER A 882 -31.06 -16.13 23.79
CA SER A 882 -30.66 -17.49 24.22
C SER A 882 -29.16 -17.77 24.09
N THR A 883 -28.48 -17.16 23.11
CA THR A 883 -27.10 -17.51 22.74
C THR A 883 -26.06 -17.13 23.81
N LEU A 884 -26.32 -16.08 24.61
CA LEU A 884 -25.34 -15.57 25.58
C LEU A 884 -25.29 -16.36 26.90
N ARG A 885 -26.38 -17.01 27.34
CA ARG A 885 -26.39 -17.78 28.60
C ARG A 885 -25.45 -18.98 28.59
N THR A 886 -25.21 -19.59 27.43
CA THR A 886 -24.28 -20.73 27.30
C THR A 886 -22.82 -20.26 27.29
N ILE A 887 -22.53 -19.09 26.73
CA ILE A 887 -21.15 -18.60 26.52
C ILE A 887 -20.52 -18.04 27.80
N TYR A 888 -21.28 -17.31 28.63
CA TYR A 888 -20.75 -16.70 29.86
C TYR A 888 -20.38 -17.68 30.99
N ASN A 889 -20.91 -18.91 30.98
CA ASN A 889 -20.70 -19.87 32.07
C ASN A 889 -19.35 -20.61 32.06
N PHE A 890 -18.49 -20.40 31.05
CA PHE A 890 -17.16 -21.03 30.98
C PHE A 890 -16.07 -20.29 31.77
N GLY A 891 -16.38 -19.16 32.41
CA GLY A 891 -15.36 -18.18 32.83
C GLY A 891 -15.09 -17.98 34.33
N ASN A 892 -15.83 -18.57 35.29
CA ASN A 892 -15.61 -18.24 36.71
C ASN A 892 -16.02 -19.33 37.73
N PRO A 893 -15.09 -19.92 38.50
CA PRO A 893 -15.39 -20.91 39.53
C PRO A 893 -15.28 -20.35 40.97
N SER A 894 -16.32 -19.64 41.46
CA SER A 894 -16.53 -19.48 42.92
C SER A 894 -17.87 -18.82 43.28
N THR A 895 -18.80 -19.57 43.89
CA THR A 895 -19.42 -19.27 45.21
C THR A 895 -20.46 -20.36 45.56
N GLU A 896 -20.58 -20.69 46.84
CA GLU A 896 -21.41 -21.79 47.33
C GLU A 896 -22.87 -21.36 47.57
N SER A 897 -23.85 -22.24 47.30
CA SER A 897 -24.99 -22.46 48.22
C SER A 897 -25.81 -23.74 47.93
N HIS A 898 -25.78 -24.66 48.90
CA HIS A 898 -26.85 -25.58 49.34
C HIS A 898 -27.65 -26.50 48.38
N GLN A 899 -27.25 -27.78 48.40
CA GLN A 899 -28.05 -29.01 48.57
C GLN A 899 -29.60 -28.97 48.50
N THR A 900 -30.18 -29.86 47.69
CA THR A 900 -31.07 -30.94 48.18
C THR A 900 -30.99 -32.21 47.29
N GLN A 901 -31.37 -33.38 47.83
CA GLN A 901 -31.21 -34.73 47.26
C GLN A 901 -32.36 -35.12 46.29
N VAL A 902 -32.29 -36.15 45.41
CA VAL A 902 -32.55 -37.59 45.72
C VAL A 902 -32.10 -38.54 44.57
N GLU A 903 -31.34 -39.57 44.96
CA GLU A 903 -31.17 -40.99 44.51
C GLU A 903 -31.25 -41.51 43.03
N ARG A 904 -30.07 -41.97 42.55
CA ARG A 904 -29.65 -43.27 41.94
C ARG A 904 -30.63 -44.24 41.21
N LEU A 905 -30.13 -44.82 40.09
CA LEU A 905 -29.76 -46.28 39.88
C LEU A 905 -29.53 -46.56 38.37
N ILE A 906 -28.30 -46.54 37.81
CA ILE A 906 -27.31 -47.64 37.59
C ILE A 906 -27.86 -49.00 37.08
N HIS A 907 -27.56 -49.35 35.80
CA HIS A 907 -26.88 -50.58 35.28
C HIS A 907 -27.20 -50.79 33.77
N SER A 908 -26.23 -50.68 32.83
CA SER A 908 -25.35 -51.75 32.26
C SER A 908 -26.12 -52.90 31.58
N SER A 909 -25.77 -53.47 30.41
CA SER A 909 -24.57 -53.45 29.55
C SER A 909 -24.82 -54.30 28.29
N GLY A 910 -24.10 -54.13 27.16
CA GLY A 910 -24.13 -55.14 26.08
C GLY A 910 -23.58 -54.74 24.71
N ASN A 911 -22.28 -54.97 24.48
CA ASN A 911 -21.58 -55.02 23.17
C ASN A 911 -21.41 -56.51 22.75
N PRO A 912 -20.79 -56.92 21.60
CA PRO A 912 -20.55 -56.27 20.29
C PRO A 912 -20.68 -57.24 19.04
N THR A 913 -20.23 -56.80 17.84
CA THR A 913 -19.84 -57.58 16.61
C THR A 913 -20.96 -58.24 15.75
N THR A 914 -20.84 -58.60 14.45
CA THR A 914 -19.73 -58.83 13.46
C THR A 914 -20.12 -58.39 12.00
N ALA A 915 -19.20 -58.48 11.02
CA ALA A 915 -19.36 -58.08 9.60
C ALA A 915 -19.73 -59.21 8.60
N ASN A 916 -20.24 -58.87 7.38
CA ASN A 916 -19.63 -59.24 6.05
C ASN A 916 -20.50 -59.04 4.76
N ALA A 917 -19.82 -58.52 3.70
CA ALA A 917 -19.78 -58.96 2.28
C ALA A 917 -20.98 -58.98 1.27
N ALA A 918 -20.87 -58.08 0.26
CA ALA A 918 -20.67 -58.37 -1.20
C ALA A 918 -21.84 -58.64 -2.22
N SER A 919 -21.52 -58.32 -3.51
CA SER A 919 -22.32 -58.42 -4.78
C SER A 919 -23.52 -57.43 -4.94
N GLY A 920 -24.06 -57.04 -6.11
CA GLY A 920 -23.69 -57.20 -7.54
C GLY A 920 -24.95 -57.29 -8.45
N SER A 921 -25.04 -56.78 -9.70
CA SER A 921 -24.18 -55.84 -10.47
C SER A 921 -24.78 -55.48 -11.87
N GLY A 922 -24.84 -54.20 -12.27
CA GLY A 922 -24.86 -53.75 -13.70
C GLY A 922 -26.17 -53.31 -14.37
N SER A 923 -26.12 -52.18 -15.13
CA SER A 923 -26.52 -52.02 -16.56
C SER A 923 -27.19 -50.68 -16.99
N SER A 924 -26.71 -50.22 -18.15
CA SER A 924 -27.24 -49.33 -19.23
C SER A 924 -28.78 -49.21 -19.42
N SER A 925 -29.38 -48.22 -20.10
CA SER A 925 -28.90 -47.08 -20.94
C SER A 925 -30.02 -46.10 -21.37
N SER A 926 -29.64 -44.85 -21.71
CA SER A 926 -30.20 -43.95 -22.75
C SER A 926 -31.73 -43.74 -22.94
N ASN A 927 -32.21 -42.49 -22.85
CA ASN A 927 -32.66 -41.73 -24.05
C ASN A 927 -32.93 -40.22 -23.80
N ASN A 928 -32.67 -39.43 -24.83
CA ASN A 928 -32.84 -37.97 -24.99
C ASN A 928 -34.11 -37.69 -25.87
N PRO A 929 -34.45 -36.45 -26.29
CA PRO A 929 -34.37 -35.11 -25.65
C PRO A 929 -35.68 -34.27 -25.84
N THR A 930 -35.74 -33.00 -25.43
CA THR A 930 -36.42 -31.94 -26.22
C THR A 930 -36.05 -30.49 -25.86
N ALA A 931 -35.64 -29.75 -26.91
CA ALA A 931 -35.89 -28.32 -27.22
C ALA A 931 -35.79 -27.25 -26.10
N LYS A 932 -34.69 -26.48 -26.02
CA LYS A 932 -34.40 -25.24 -26.79
C LYS A 932 -35.24 -24.00 -26.43
N SER A 933 -34.60 -23.03 -25.78
CA SER A 933 -34.68 -21.61 -26.16
C SER A 933 -33.28 -20.99 -26.02
N ALA A 934 -32.87 -20.16 -26.96
CA ALA A 934 -31.54 -19.55 -27.00
C ALA A 934 -31.65 -18.04 -27.20
N ALA A 935 -31.02 -17.25 -26.33
CA ALA A 935 -30.95 -15.80 -26.46
C ALA A 935 -29.57 -15.27 -26.03
N LYS A 936 -28.69 -15.16 -27.03
CA LYS A 936 -27.64 -14.14 -27.20
C LYS A 936 -26.71 -13.83 -26.00
N THR A 937 -25.55 -14.45 -26.11
CA THR A 937 -24.25 -14.02 -25.55
C THR A 937 -23.98 -12.51 -25.65
N SER A 938 -23.60 -11.91 -24.53
CA SER A 938 -22.63 -10.81 -24.48
C SER A 938 -21.51 -11.25 -23.54
N ASN A 939 -20.24 -11.09 -23.95
CA ASN A 939 -19.11 -11.58 -23.17
C ASN A 939 -18.83 -10.63 -22.00
N ALA A 940 -19.34 -10.96 -20.82
CA ALA A 940 -18.78 -10.56 -19.54
C ALA A 940 -18.06 -11.77 -18.92
N PRO A 941 -16.94 -11.59 -18.20
CA PRO A 941 -16.30 -12.69 -17.47
C PRO A 941 -17.29 -13.26 -16.44
N SER A 942 -17.32 -14.59 -16.33
CA SER A 942 -18.28 -15.30 -15.48
C SER A 942 -17.93 -15.15 -14.00
N ALA A 943 -18.66 -14.28 -13.29
CA ALA A 943 -18.56 -14.04 -11.84
C ALA A 943 -19.09 -15.21 -10.99
N LEU A 944 -18.72 -16.45 -11.33
CA LEU A 944 -19.14 -17.69 -10.64
C LEU A 944 -17.96 -18.43 -9.97
N ASP A 945 -16.70 -18.06 -10.28
CA ASP A 945 -15.50 -18.65 -9.65
C ASP A 945 -14.98 -17.85 -8.42
N GLU A 946 -15.55 -16.69 -8.08
CA GLU A 946 -15.11 -15.88 -6.92
C GLU A 946 -15.56 -16.41 -5.56
N ASN A 947 -16.42 -17.44 -5.51
CA ASN A 947 -17.03 -17.96 -4.27
C ASN A 947 -16.41 -19.27 -3.74
N ALA A 948 -15.15 -19.55 -4.08
CA ALA A 948 -14.44 -20.69 -3.50
C ALA A 948 -13.97 -20.39 -2.07
N LEU A 949 -14.19 -21.32 -1.13
CA LEU A 949 -13.56 -21.29 0.19
C LEU A 949 -12.14 -21.89 0.11
N PRO A 950 -11.20 -21.47 0.99
CA PRO A 950 -11.33 -20.40 1.97
C PRO A 950 -11.24 -18.99 1.35
N LEU A 951 -11.74 -17.98 2.08
CA LEU A 951 -11.65 -16.58 1.67
C LEU A 951 -10.20 -16.08 1.73
N ASN A 952 -9.84 -15.14 0.85
CA ASN A 952 -8.52 -14.50 0.85
C ASN A 952 -8.59 -13.12 1.51
N SER A 953 -7.57 -12.77 2.31
CA SER A 953 -7.40 -11.44 2.90
C SER A 953 -6.53 -10.54 2.03
N CYS A 954 -6.96 -9.27 1.88
CA CYS A 954 -6.20 -8.20 1.23
C CYS A 954 -5.37 -7.36 2.22
N PHE A 955 -5.53 -7.58 3.52
CA PHE A 955 -4.98 -6.71 4.57
C PHE A 955 -3.45 -6.69 4.62
N TYR A 956 -2.79 -7.81 4.29
CA TYR A 956 -1.32 -7.87 4.16
C TYR A 956 -0.81 -6.96 3.04
N ASP A 957 -1.45 -7.01 1.86
CA ASP A 957 -1.05 -6.21 0.71
C ASP A 957 -1.33 -4.72 0.93
N TRP A 958 -2.45 -4.38 1.58
CA TRP A 958 -2.72 -3.00 2.01
C TRP A 958 -1.69 -2.51 3.04
N SER A 959 -1.33 -3.34 4.02
CA SER A 959 -0.29 -2.98 5.00
C SER A 959 1.05 -2.68 4.32
N CYS A 960 1.40 -3.42 3.25
CA CYS A 960 2.61 -3.18 2.46
C CYS A 960 2.65 -1.77 1.82
N GLU A 961 1.50 -1.14 1.54
CA GLU A 961 1.45 0.21 0.95
C GLU A 961 2.05 1.28 1.87
N TYR A 962 2.11 1.05 3.19
CA TYR A 962 2.82 1.94 4.13
C TYR A 962 4.28 2.19 3.69
N PHE A 963 4.94 1.17 3.13
CA PHE A 963 6.31 1.27 2.60
C PHE A 963 6.37 1.69 1.12
N THR A 964 5.24 2.05 0.51
CA THR A 964 5.18 2.74 -0.78
C THR A 964 5.01 4.25 -0.64
N GLU A 965 4.37 4.72 0.44
CA GLU A 965 4.11 6.15 0.73
C GLU A 965 5.34 6.88 1.30
N PRO A 966 5.55 8.18 1.01
CA PRO A 966 6.61 8.98 1.63
C PRO A 966 6.55 8.96 3.17
N GLN A 967 7.71 8.89 3.83
CA GLN A 967 7.81 8.85 5.28
C GLN A 967 8.79 9.89 5.84
N MET A 968 9.70 10.43 5.03
CA MET A 968 10.66 11.48 5.44
C MET A 968 10.11 12.91 5.29
N ARG A 969 8.83 13.06 4.97
CA ARG A 969 8.11 14.35 4.92
C ARG A 969 7.02 14.39 5.99
N ALA A 970 6.67 15.60 6.41
CA ALA A 970 5.44 15.83 7.17
C ALA A 970 4.21 15.36 6.38
N ALA A 971 3.13 15.01 7.07
CA ALA A 971 1.85 14.75 6.41
C ALA A 971 1.33 16.03 5.75
N GLU A 972 0.67 15.93 4.60
CA GLU A 972 0.18 17.11 3.86
C GLU A 972 -0.72 18.01 4.72
N ALA A 973 -1.51 17.44 5.64
CA ALA A 973 -2.37 18.18 6.56
C ALA A 973 -1.63 19.11 7.55
N ASP A 974 -0.33 18.88 7.76
CA ASP A 974 0.54 19.64 8.67
C ASP A 974 1.62 20.44 7.91
N GLU A 975 1.80 20.22 6.60
CA GLU A 975 2.77 20.94 5.76
C GLU A 975 2.29 22.36 5.39
N PRO A 976 2.95 23.44 5.84
CA PRO A 976 2.50 24.80 5.58
C PRO A 976 2.54 25.15 4.08
N GLY A 977 1.37 25.42 3.51
CA GLY A 977 1.20 25.76 2.08
C GLY A 977 0.66 24.62 1.22
N SER A 978 0.46 23.42 1.77
CA SER A 978 -0.34 22.38 1.12
C SER A 978 -1.80 22.84 0.96
N VAL A 979 -2.55 22.19 0.05
CA VAL A 979 -3.98 22.48 -0.14
C VAL A 979 -4.77 22.13 1.12
N VAL A 980 -4.52 20.95 1.70
CA VAL A 980 -5.20 20.45 2.92
C VAL A 980 -4.93 21.37 4.11
N TYR A 981 -3.68 21.73 4.36
CA TYR A 981 -3.29 22.68 5.42
C TYR A 981 -3.98 24.05 5.23
N THR A 982 -4.03 24.54 3.99
CA THR A 982 -4.64 25.84 3.66
C THR A 982 -6.17 25.82 3.87
N GLN A 983 -6.84 24.76 3.45
CA GLN A 983 -8.27 24.54 3.71
C GLN A 983 -8.56 24.45 5.21
N ARG A 984 -7.80 23.62 5.94
CA ARG A 984 -7.90 23.46 7.39
C ARG A 984 -7.70 24.78 8.14
N LYS A 985 -6.70 25.58 7.75
CA LYS A 985 -6.46 26.92 8.29
C LYS A 985 -7.61 27.89 7.99
N TRP A 986 -8.19 27.83 6.79
CA TRP A 986 -9.38 28.60 6.44
C TRP A 986 -10.60 28.22 7.29
N ARG A 987 -10.87 26.91 7.48
CA ARG A 987 -11.95 26.41 8.34
C ARG A 987 -11.80 26.91 9.78
N ARG A 988 -10.60 26.80 10.38
CA ARG A 988 -10.31 27.34 11.73
C ARG A 988 -10.61 28.83 11.83
N ASN A 989 -10.07 29.64 10.93
CA ASN A 989 -10.28 31.10 10.93
C ASN A 989 -11.76 31.48 10.80
N ARG A 990 -12.52 30.76 9.97
CA ARG A 990 -13.97 30.93 9.82
C ARG A 990 -14.70 30.55 11.12
N ASN A 991 -14.36 29.41 11.70
CA ASN A 991 -15.00 28.86 12.88
C ASN A 991 -14.77 29.77 14.11
N GLU A 992 -13.54 30.30 14.26
CA GLU A 992 -13.23 31.31 15.27
C GLU A 992 -14.08 32.58 15.10
N LYS A 993 -14.20 33.08 13.86
CA LYS A 993 -15.05 34.25 13.58
C LYS A 993 -16.52 34.01 13.93
N ILE A 994 -17.07 32.84 13.59
CA ILE A 994 -18.45 32.45 13.96
C ILE A 994 -18.61 32.40 15.49
N LEU A 995 -17.63 31.86 16.21
CA LEU A 995 -17.62 31.84 17.68
C LEU A 995 -17.55 33.25 18.29
N GLN A 996 -16.74 34.15 17.73
CA GLN A 996 -16.66 35.54 18.18
C GLN A 996 -17.99 36.29 17.95
N GLU A 997 -18.61 36.14 16.78
CA GLU A 997 -19.91 36.74 16.45
C GLU A 997 -21.05 36.18 17.34
N SER A 998 -21.08 34.86 17.56
CA SER A 998 -22.04 34.20 18.45
C SER A 998 -21.87 34.62 19.92
N ASN A 999 -20.65 34.68 20.43
CA ASN A 999 -20.38 35.12 21.81
C ASN A 999 -20.78 36.58 22.06
N ALA A 1000 -20.70 37.46 21.04
CA ALA A 1000 -21.16 38.84 21.16
C ALA A 1000 -22.70 38.95 21.29
N THR A 1001 -23.46 38.05 20.65
CA THR A 1001 -24.94 38.06 20.69
C THR A 1001 -25.53 37.22 21.83
N LYS A 1002 -24.75 36.29 22.41
CA LYS A 1002 -25.10 35.41 23.54
C LYS A 1002 -25.84 36.10 24.69
N GLY A 1003 -25.42 37.31 25.08
CA GLY A 1003 -26.06 38.08 26.15
C GLY A 1003 -27.45 38.64 25.79
N MET A 1004 -27.73 38.86 24.50
CA MET A 1004 -29.03 39.32 24.02
C MET A 1004 -30.05 38.19 23.95
N ALA A 1005 -29.61 36.97 23.63
CA ALA A 1005 -30.43 35.79 23.36
C ALA A 1005 -31.52 35.48 24.42
N GLY A 1006 -31.21 35.70 25.71
CA GLY A 1006 -32.15 35.49 26.82
C GLY A 1006 -33.13 36.65 27.07
N THR A 1007 -33.01 37.76 26.33
CA THR A 1007 -33.83 38.98 26.47
C THR A 1007 -34.62 39.33 25.20
N SER A 1008 -34.16 38.87 24.03
CA SER A 1008 -34.83 39.02 22.74
C SER A 1008 -35.98 38.01 22.57
N ARG A 1009 -36.97 38.35 21.74
CA ARG A 1009 -37.95 37.39 21.25
C ARG A 1009 -37.40 36.62 20.05
N TRP A 1010 -37.81 35.37 19.90
CA TRP A 1010 -37.38 34.44 18.85
C TRP A 1010 -38.54 34.20 17.87
N ASP A 1011 -39.05 35.30 17.29
CA ASP A 1011 -40.27 35.30 16.45
C ASP A 1011 -39.95 35.36 14.93
N GLU A 1012 -38.68 35.47 14.54
CA GLU A 1012 -38.24 35.63 13.14
C GLU A 1012 -38.02 34.26 12.46
N GLN A 1013 -38.84 33.94 11.45
CA GLN A 1013 -38.69 32.74 10.65
C GLN A 1013 -37.69 32.97 9.50
N ILE A 1014 -36.56 32.25 9.53
CA ILE A 1014 -35.52 32.33 8.48
C ILE A 1014 -35.96 31.61 7.20
N ASN A 1015 -36.52 30.39 7.32
CA ASN A 1015 -36.82 29.54 6.16
C ASN A 1015 -37.97 28.55 6.44
N SER A 1016 -38.42 27.82 5.42
CA SER A 1016 -39.39 26.71 5.51
C SER A 1016 -39.00 25.61 4.53
N MET A 1017 -38.75 24.41 5.05
CA MET A 1017 -38.32 23.23 4.28
C MET A 1017 -39.37 22.14 4.39
N TYR A 1018 -39.56 21.35 3.34
CA TYR A 1018 -40.55 20.28 3.27
C TYR A 1018 -39.84 18.93 3.14
N ASN A 1019 -40.12 18.01 4.06
CA ASN A 1019 -39.63 16.64 4.01
C ASN A 1019 -40.74 15.70 3.55
N ASP A 1020 -40.41 14.68 2.75
CA ASP A 1020 -41.39 13.70 2.25
C ASP A 1020 -41.90 12.76 3.34
N THR A 1021 -41.11 12.58 4.41
CA THR A 1021 -41.41 11.76 5.59
C THR A 1021 -41.42 12.59 6.88
N GLU A 1022 -42.06 12.10 7.93
CA GLU A 1022 -42.08 12.77 9.23
C GLU A 1022 -40.68 12.79 9.86
N ALA A 1023 -40.14 13.99 10.11
CA ALA A 1023 -38.83 14.16 10.75
C ALA A 1023 -38.96 13.92 12.26
N THR A 1024 -38.31 12.85 12.76
CA THR A 1024 -38.32 12.48 14.18
C THR A 1024 -37.17 13.09 14.97
N LEU A 1025 -36.03 13.33 14.31
CA LEU A 1025 -34.83 13.93 14.89
C LEU A 1025 -34.33 15.04 13.99
N LEU A 1026 -33.84 16.11 14.61
CA LEU A 1026 -33.22 17.26 13.95
C LEU A 1026 -31.86 17.52 14.59
N LEU A 1027 -30.82 17.71 13.78
CA LEU A 1027 -29.47 18.06 14.24
C LEU A 1027 -28.93 19.23 13.43
N LEU A 1028 -28.60 20.33 14.12
CA LEU A 1028 -27.93 21.49 13.54
C LEU A 1028 -26.41 21.32 13.67
N HIS A 1029 -25.69 21.66 12.62
CA HIS A 1029 -24.22 21.72 12.64
C HIS A 1029 -23.74 23.05 13.25
N GLN A 1030 -22.66 23.04 14.03
CA GLN A 1030 -22.17 24.20 14.78
C GLN A 1030 -21.65 25.35 13.88
N PHE A 1031 -20.98 25.02 12.77
CA PHE A 1031 -20.31 26.00 11.90
C PHE A 1031 -20.89 26.12 10.47
N GLU A 1032 -21.06 25.00 9.77
CA GLU A 1032 -21.75 24.96 8.48
C GLU A 1032 -23.25 25.25 8.61
N PRO A 1033 -23.92 25.78 7.58
CA PRO A 1033 -25.36 26.02 7.59
C PRO A 1033 -26.18 24.74 7.38
N HIS A 1034 -25.73 23.61 7.93
CA HIS A 1034 -26.33 22.29 7.70
C HIS A 1034 -27.37 21.95 8.79
N LEU A 1035 -28.52 21.45 8.36
CA LEU A 1035 -29.55 20.82 9.19
C LEU A 1035 -29.76 19.40 8.69
N VAL A 1036 -29.57 18.40 9.57
CA VAL A 1036 -29.90 17.00 9.28
C VAL A 1036 -31.27 16.69 9.87
N ALA A 1037 -32.15 16.13 9.05
CA ALA A 1037 -33.44 15.58 9.47
C ALA A 1037 -33.45 14.06 9.26
N ALA A 1038 -33.75 13.29 10.31
CA ALA A 1038 -33.98 11.84 10.22
C ALA A 1038 -35.46 11.52 10.25
N ASP A 1039 -35.89 10.55 9.46
CA ASP A 1039 -37.24 9.99 9.54
C ASP A 1039 -37.38 8.94 10.66
N SER A 1040 -38.53 8.27 10.72
CA SER A 1040 -38.83 7.21 11.69
C SER A 1040 -38.30 5.83 11.32
N TYR A 1041 -37.47 5.69 10.27
CA TYR A 1041 -37.04 4.42 9.71
C TYR A 1041 -35.53 4.42 9.36
N ASN A 1042 -35.17 4.95 8.19
CA ASN A 1042 -33.84 4.85 7.59
C ASN A 1042 -33.43 6.05 6.73
N CYS A 1043 -34.31 7.00 6.43
CA CYS A 1043 -33.99 8.14 5.58
C CYS A 1043 -33.42 9.31 6.38
N LEU A 1044 -32.32 9.87 5.88
CA LEU A 1044 -31.69 11.08 6.38
C LEU A 1044 -31.62 12.10 5.25
N VAL A 1045 -32.10 13.31 5.49
CA VAL A 1045 -32.01 14.42 4.52
C VAL A 1045 -31.18 15.54 5.13
N VAL A 1046 -30.16 15.97 4.40
CA VAL A 1046 -29.25 17.05 4.79
C VAL A 1046 -29.63 18.29 4.02
N TRP A 1047 -29.93 19.37 4.73
CA TRP A 1047 -30.40 20.64 4.17
C TRP A 1047 -29.39 21.76 4.44
N ASP A 1048 -29.20 22.67 3.48
CA ASP A 1048 -28.68 24.00 3.79
C ASP A 1048 -29.86 24.87 4.25
N TRP A 1049 -29.90 25.21 5.54
CA TRP A 1049 -31.00 25.99 6.11
C TRP A 1049 -31.01 27.46 5.63
N LYS A 1050 -29.90 27.99 5.11
CA LYS A 1050 -29.83 29.36 4.57
C LYS A 1050 -30.45 29.48 3.19
N SER A 1051 -30.20 28.53 2.30
CA SER A 1051 -30.80 28.50 0.95
C SER A 1051 -32.14 27.76 0.91
N GLY A 1052 -32.38 26.82 1.81
CA GLY A 1052 -33.55 25.94 1.83
C GLY A 1052 -33.46 24.77 0.85
N THR A 1053 -32.28 24.50 0.29
CA THR A 1053 -32.09 23.37 -0.66
C THR A 1053 -31.63 22.10 0.06
N PRO A 1054 -32.14 20.92 -0.33
CA PRO A 1054 -31.57 19.65 0.10
C PRO A 1054 -30.21 19.46 -0.58
N LEU A 1055 -29.19 19.15 0.21
CA LEU A 1055 -27.83 18.87 -0.23
C LEU A 1055 -27.65 17.38 -0.56
N SER A 1056 -28.15 16.51 0.33
CA SER A 1056 -28.02 15.05 0.17
C SER A 1056 -29.21 14.30 0.78
N VAL A 1057 -29.37 13.05 0.37
CA VAL A 1057 -30.28 12.06 0.96
C VAL A 1057 -29.50 10.76 1.18
N ILE A 1058 -29.53 10.22 2.39
CA ILE A 1058 -28.77 9.04 2.82
C ILE A 1058 -29.74 7.96 3.33
N ASP A 1059 -29.56 6.74 2.86
CA ASP A 1059 -30.21 5.55 3.41
C ASP A 1059 -29.31 4.92 4.49
N ASN A 1060 -29.76 4.92 5.74
CA ASN A 1060 -29.05 4.36 6.89
C ASN A 1060 -28.98 2.82 6.88
N HIS A 1061 -29.65 2.15 5.93
CA HIS A 1061 -29.74 0.69 5.77
C HIS A 1061 -30.14 -0.03 7.07
N ASN A 1062 -31.13 0.51 7.79
CA ASN A 1062 -31.71 -0.12 8.96
C ASN A 1062 -32.57 -1.34 8.57
N PRO A 1063 -32.63 -2.39 9.42
CA PRO A 1063 -33.61 -3.46 9.29
C PRO A 1063 -35.05 -2.93 9.30
N ALA A 1064 -36.00 -3.61 8.63
CA ALA A 1064 -37.38 -3.15 8.43
C ALA A 1064 -38.24 -2.95 9.72
N HIS A 1065 -37.70 -3.25 10.90
CA HIS A 1065 -38.33 -3.04 12.20
C HIS A 1065 -37.47 -2.17 13.13
N SER A 1066 -36.46 -1.50 12.60
CA SER A 1066 -35.53 -0.64 13.31
C SER A 1066 -35.64 0.80 12.82
N ARG A 1067 -35.48 1.75 13.75
CA ARG A 1067 -35.50 3.19 13.48
C ARG A 1067 -34.19 3.85 13.88
N ILE A 1068 -33.91 5.00 13.28
CA ILE A 1068 -32.90 5.94 13.78
C ILE A 1068 -33.40 6.49 15.12
N SER A 1069 -32.57 6.42 16.15
CA SER A 1069 -32.90 6.85 17.52
C SER A 1069 -31.99 7.97 18.04
N ASP A 1070 -30.83 8.20 17.44
CA ASP A 1070 -29.94 9.30 17.81
C ASP A 1070 -29.08 9.79 16.63
N LEU A 1071 -28.67 11.06 16.69
CA LEU A 1071 -27.76 11.72 15.74
C LEU A 1071 -26.72 12.54 16.50
N LYS A 1072 -25.46 12.51 16.04
CA LYS A 1072 -24.37 13.38 16.51
C LYS A 1072 -23.45 13.75 15.35
N PHE A 1073 -22.75 14.87 15.45
CA PHE A 1073 -21.59 15.13 14.61
C PHE A 1073 -20.30 14.83 15.37
N ILE A 1074 -19.28 14.42 14.63
CA ILE A 1074 -17.89 14.22 15.08
C ILE A 1074 -17.00 15.13 14.23
N ASN A 1075 -15.96 15.73 14.83
CA ASN A 1075 -15.01 16.64 14.16
C ASN A 1075 -15.63 17.91 13.53
N GLU A 1076 -16.71 18.48 14.09
CA GLU A 1076 -17.41 19.67 13.56
C GLU A 1076 -16.51 20.88 13.22
N GLU A 1077 -15.35 20.99 13.88
CA GLU A 1077 -14.42 22.10 13.69
C GLU A 1077 -13.53 22.00 12.43
N ASP A 1078 -13.55 20.87 11.70
CA ASP A 1078 -12.73 20.64 10.52
C ASP A 1078 -13.52 19.88 9.44
N GLU A 1079 -13.38 18.54 9.35
CA GLU A 1079 -14.18 17.69 8.46
C GLU A 1079 -15.15 16.84 9.28
N ALA A 1080 -16.40 17.28 9.30
CA ALA A 1080 -17.44 16.67 10.12
C ALA A 1080 -17.88 15.31 9.57
N LEU A 1081 -18.07 14.36 10.49
CA LEU A 1081 -18.66 13.05 10.23
C LEU A 1081 -20.03 12.98 10.90
N LEU A 1082 -21.02 12.44 10.21
CA LEU A 1082 -22.36 12.22 10.75
C LEU A 1082 -22.44 10.83 11.42
N LEU A 1083 -22.65 10.82 12.73
CA LEU A 1083 -22.95 9.63 13.51
C LEU A 1083 -24.46 9.41 13.55
N THR A 1084 -24.87 8.18 13.25
CA THR A 1084 -26.26 7.72 13.39
C THR A 1084 -26.31 6.56 14.38
N GLY A 1085 -27.26 6.63 15.31
CA GLY A 1085 -27.58 5.56 16.24
C GLY A 1085 -28.95 4.95 15.91
N SER A 1086 -29.05 3.62 15.91
CA SER A 1086 -30.29 2.88 15.65
C SER A 1086 -30.75 2.09 16.88
N ASP A 1087 -32.05 1.89 17.00
CA ASP A 1087 -32.69 1.18 18.13
C ASP A 1087 -32.33 -0.32 18.25
N ASP A 1088 -31.67 -0.90 17.25
CA ASP A 1088 -31.06 -2.23 17.29
C ASP A 1088 -29.66 -2.24 17.95
N GLY A 1089 -29.20 -1.10 18.46
CA GLY A 1089 -27.91 -0.92 19.13
C GLY A 1089 -26.72 -0.69 18.18
N VAL A 1090 -26.98 -0.46 16.88
CA VAL A 1090 -25.94 -0.15 15.88
C VAL A 1090 -25.60 1.34 15.85
N VAL A 1091 -24.31 1.62 15.66
CA VAL A 1091 -23.75 2.93 15.30
C VAL A 1091 -23.20 2.87 13.88
N ARG A 1092 -23.43 3.91 13.07
CA ARG A 1092 -22.82 4.12 11.74
C ARG A 1092 -22.22 5.52 11.65
N LEU A 1093 -21.17 5.67 10.84
CA LEU A 1093 -20.46 6.93 10.60
C LEU A 1093 -20.36 7.23 9.11
N TYR A 1094 -20.81 8.41 8.71
CA TYR A 1094 -20.82 8.86 7.32
C TYR A 1094 -19.88 10.06 7.10
N LYS A 1095 -18.99 9.93 6.11
CA LYS A 1095 -18.15 11.00 5.53
C LYS A 1095 -18.79 11.53 4.25
N ASN A 1096 -18.50 12.78 3.88
CA ASN A 1096 -19.14 13.50 2.75
C ASN A 1096 -20.68 13.46 2.86
N TYR A 1097 -21.21 13.59 4.08
CA TYR A 1097 -22.65 13.52 4.35
C TYR A 1097 -23.43 14.66 3.68
N ASP A 1098 -22.75 15.76 3.35
CA ASP A 1098 -23.27 16.94 2.66
C ASP A 1098 -23.28 16.80 1.12
N GLY A 1099 -22.75 15.71 0.55
CA GLY A 1099 -22.63 15.53 -0.89
C GLY A 1099 -21.55 16.40 -1.55
N SER A 1100 -20.55 16.83 -0.77
CA SER A 1100 -19.35 17.49 -1.28
C SER A 1100 -18.66 16.66 -2.38
N ASP A 1101 -18.02 17.36 -3.33
CA ASP A 1101 -17.30 16.80 -4.49
C ASP A 1101 -18.10 15.87 -5.44
N GLN A 1102 -19.44 15.92 -5.40
CA GLN A 1102 -20.36 15.05 -6.19
C GLN A 1102 -20.30 13.56 -5.82
N GLU A 1103 -19.69 13.22 -4.69
CA GLU A 1103 -19.64 11.85 -4.18
C GLU A 1103 -20.87 11.52 -3.31
N GLN A 1104 -21.25 10.25 -3.26
CA GLN A 1104 -22.28 9.78 -2.33
C GLN A 1104 -21.68 9.63 -0.93
N ALA A 1105 -22.50 9.85 0.11
CA ALA A 1105 -22.06 9.72 1.50
C ALA A 1105 -21.41 8.35 1.77
N LEU A 1106 -20.16 8.37 2.19
CA LEU A 1106 -19.33 7.18 2.39
C LEU A 1106 -19.49 6.65 3.81
N LEU A 1107 -19.90 5.39 3.95
CA LEU A 1107 -19.90 4.70 5.24
C LEU A 1107 -18.45 4.39 5.66
N VAL A 1108 -17.92 5.15 6.63
CA VAL A 1108 -16.56 5.02 7.13
C VAL A 1108 -16.41 3.79 8.02
N SER A 1109 -17.21 3.72 9.07
CA SER A 1109 -17.21 2.62 10.04
C SER A 1109 -18.61 2.41 10.62
N SER A 1110 -18.87 1.20 11.09
CA SER A 1110 -20.14 0.83 11.70
C SER A 1110 -19.99 -0.42 12.56
N TRP A 1111 -20.52 -0.37 13.78
CA TRP A 1111 -20.42 -1.46 14.76
C TRP A 1111 -21.65 -1.53 15.66
N ARG A 1112 -21.83 -2.67 16.35
CA ARG A 1112 -22.91 -2.82 17.32
C ARG A 1112 -22.43 -2.33 18.69
N ALA A 1113 -22.80 -1.10 19.03
CA ALA A 1113 -22.42 -0.46 20.28
C ALA A 1113 -23.11 -1.09 21.49
N LEU A 1114 -24.41 -1.36 21.40
CA LEU A 1114 -25.15 -2.11 22.43
C LEU A 1114 -25.58 -3.46 21.88
N LYS A 1115 -25.18 -4.53 22.57
CA LYS A 1115 -25.55 -5.90 22.21
C LYS A 1115 -26.93 -6.25 22.78
N ASP A 1116 -27.10 -5.97 24.08
CA ASP A 1116 -28.21 -6.49 24.88
C ASP A 1116 -29.32 -5.44 25.00
N MET A 1117 -30.16 -5.33 23.96
CA MET A 1117 -31.35 -4.48 23.95
C MET A 1117 -32.55 -5.23 24.56
N GLU A 1118 -32.98 -4.82 25.75
CA GLU A 1118 -34.14 -5.36 26.45
C GLU A 1118 -35.44 -4.72 25.95
N LYS A 1119 -36.24 -5.46 25.18
CA LYS A 1119 -37.55 -4.98 24.71
C LYS A 1119 -38.51 -4.81 25.88
N SER A 1120 -38.73 -3.56 26.31
CA SER A 1120 -39.77 -3.20 27.26
C SER A 1120 -41.16 -3.27 26.60
N ASN A 1121 -42.20 -3.52 27.41
CA ASN A 1121 -43.59 -3.55 26.95
C ASN A 1121 -44.29 -2.18 26.99
N SER A 1122 -43.66 -1.13 27.54
CA SER A 1122 -44.34 0.12 27.90
C SER A 1122 -43.91 1.34 27.07
N ARG A 1123 -42.62 1.50 26.75
CA ARG A 1123 -42.06 2.49 25.80
C ARG A 1123 -40.56 2.19 25.58
N GLN A 1124 -40.09 2.23 24.35
CA GLN A 1124 -38.70 1.94 23.97
C GLN A 1124 -37.95 3.21 23.60
N SER A 1125 -36.77 3.41 24.19
CA SER A 1125 -35.90 4.55 23.91
C SER A 1125 -35.03 4.32 22.67
N GLY A 1126 -34.72 3.06 22.32
CA GLY A 1126 -33.69 2.72 21.34
C GLY A 1126 -32.28 2.95 21.89
N LEU A 1127 -31.32 3.24 21.01
CA LEU A 1127 -29.95 3.60 21.35
C LEU A 1127 -29.86 5.12 21.57
N VAL A 1128 -29.23 5.53 22.66
CA VAL A 1128 -28.98 6.94 23.02
C VAL A 1128 -27.48 7.13 23.22
N SER A 1129 -26.89 8.17 22.63
CA SER A 1129 -25.46 8.44 22.72
C SER A 1129 -25.12 9.87 23.13
N ASP A 1130 -23.90 10.05 23.64
CA ASP A 1130 -23.27 11.36 23.86
C ASP A 1130 -21.81 11.30 23.41
N TRP A 1131 -21.36 12.34 22.69
CA TRP A 1131 -20.05 12.40 22.06
C TRP A 1131 -19.16 13.44 22.72
N HIS A 1132 -17.97 13.00 23.16
CA HIS A 1132 -17.00 13.85 23.83
C HIS A 1132 -15.73 14.03 22.98
N GLN A 1133 -15.78 14.98 22.04
CA GLN A 1133 -14.72 15.30 21.08
C GLN A 1133 -13.33 15.41 21.73
N ALA A 1134 -13.17 16.14 22.84
CA ALA A 1134 -11.85 16.42 23.42
C ALA A 1134 -11.10 15.21 24.01
N ARG A 1135 -11.72 14.01 24.03
CA ARG A 1135 -11.06 12.75 24.45
C ARG A 1135 -11.36 11.56 23.52
N GLY A 1136 -12.17 11.74 22.47
CA GLY A 1136 -12.55 10.64 21.60
C GLY A 1136 -13.43 9.59 22.28
N LEU A 1137 -14.31 10.01 23.20
CA LEU A 1137 -15.15 9.07 23.96
C LEU A 1137 -16.60 9.16 23.49
N LEU A 1138 -17.18 8.00 23.18
CA LEU A 1138 -18.60 7.86 22.87
C LEU A 1138 -19.28 7.08 24.00
N PHE A 1139 -20.25 7.71 24.64
CA PHE A 1139 -21.12 7.07 25.63
C PHE A 1139 -22.33 6.50 24.92
N THR A 1140 -22.69 5.25 25.20
CA THR A 1140 -23.88 4.61 24.63
C THR A 1140 -24.71 3.95 25.73
N GLY A 1141 -25.97 4.36 25.83
CA GLY A 1141 -27.01 3.77 26.67
C GLY A 1141 -28.30 3.60 25.87
N GLY A 1142 -29.41 3.29 26.53
CA GLY A 1142 -30.70 3.11 25.87
C GLY A 1142 -31.56 2.09 26.59
N ASP A 1143 -32.24 1.24 25.83
CA ASP A 1143 -32.93 0.03 26.32
C ASP A 1143 -31.96 -1.09 26.77
N ALA A 1144 -30.86 -0.73 27.45
CA ALA A 1144 -29.86 -1.62 28.02
C ALA A 1144 -29.57 -1.27 29.49
N ARG A 1145 -29.17 -2.25 30.31
CA ARG A 1145 -28.87 -2.06 31.74
C ARG A 1145 -27.46 -1.54 32.03
N ILE A 1146 -26.70 -1.22 30.98
CA ILE A 1146 -25.35 -0.69 31.06
C ILE A 1146 -25.22 0.58 30.23
N ILE A 1147 -24.44 1.53 30.73
CA ILE A 1147 -23.87 2.62 29.93
C ILE A 1147 -22.48 2.14 29.51
N LYS A 1148 -22.29 1.90 28.21
CA LYS A 1148 -21.00 1.47 27.66
C LYS A 1148 -20.20 2.69 27.21
N VAL A 1149 -18.91 2.70 27.53
CA VAL A 1149 -17.95 3.75 27.20
C VAL A 1149 -17.03 3.21 26.11
N TRP A 1150 -17.11 3.78 24.92
CA TRP A 1150 -16.24 3.48 23.79
C TRP A 1150 -15.10 4.50 23.71
N ASP A 1151 -13.87 4.01 23.53
CA ASP A 1151 -12.75 4.83 23.08
C ASP A 1151 -12.65 4.66 21.56
N VAL A 1152 -12.88 5.77 20.85
CA VAL A 1152 -12.88 5.84 19.39
C VAL A 1152 -11.46 5.75 18.82
N HIS A 1153 -10.43 6.20 19.53
CA HIS A 1153 -9.04 6.06 19.06
C HIS A 1153 -8.60 4.59 19.03
N GLN A 1154 -9.07 3.80 19.99
CA GLN A 1154 -8.81 2.36 20.07
C GLN A 1154 -9.83 1.51 19.30
N GLU A 1155 -10.96 2.10 18.88
CA GLU A 1155 -12.14 1.44 18.35
C GLU A 1155 -12.64 0.29 19.25
N MET A 1156 -12.58 0.48 20.57
CA MET A 1156 -12.85 -0.56 21.57
C MET A 1156 -13.70 -0.06 22.76
N PRO A 1157 -14.49 -0.95 23.39
CA PRO A 1157 -15.19 -0.62 24.62
C PRO A 1157 -14.22 -0.66 25.81
N VAL A 1158 -14.09 0.45 26.53
CA VAL A 1158 -13.13 0.60 27.65
C VAL A 1158 -13.79 0.34 29.01
N MET A 1159 -15.09 0.62 29.16
CA MET A 1159 -15.79 0.40 30.43
C MET A 1159 -17.29 0.17 30.21
N ASP A 1160 -17.85 -0.76 30.99
CA ASP A 1160 -19.29 -0.99 31.10
C ASP A 1160 -19.73 -0.54 32.50
N ILE A 1161 -20.60 0.47 32.57
CA ILE A 1161 -21.10 1.05 33.83
C ILE A 1161 -22.53 0.55 34.06
N PRO A 1162 -22.79 -0.27 35.09
CA PRO A 1162 -24.15 -0.68 35.45
C PRO A 1162 -25.04 0.53 35.77
N THR A 1163 -26.21 0.63 35.14
CA THR A 1163 -27.15 1.73 35.41
C THR A 1163 -27.72 1.65 36.83
N GLN A 1164 -27.85 0.44 37.38
CA GLN A 1164 -28.51 0.16 38.66
C GLN A 1164 -29.96 0.72 38.72
N SER A 1165 -30.64 0.75 37.56
CA SER A 1165 -32.06 1.08 37.40
C SER A 1165 -32.78 -0.03 36.62
N LEU A 1166 -34.11 -0.06 36.72
CA LEU A 1166 -34.99 -0.95 35.93
C LEU A 1166 -35.60 -0.25 34.71
N GLY A 1167 -35.60 1.08 34.68
CA GLY A 1167 -35.96 1.85 33.48
C GLY A 1167 -34.83 1.84 32.46
N CYS A 1168 -35.17 1.98 31.18
CA CYS A 1168 -34.19 2.27 30.13
C CYS A 1168 -33.62 3.69 30.29
N VAL A 1169 -32.41 3.91 29.78
CA VAL A 1169 -31.81 5.25 29.67
C VAL A 1169 -32.46 5.97 28.49
N THR A 1170 -32.97 7.16 28.76
CA THR A 1170 -33.78 7.98 27.85
C THR A 1170 -33.01 9.14 27.24
N SER A 1171 -32.03 9.65 27.98
CA SER A 1171 -31.17 10.76 27.61
C SER A 1171 -29.86 10.65 28.40
N ILE A 1172 -28.74 11.03 27.79
CA ILE A 1172 -27.41 10.96 28.39
C ILE A 1172 -26.61 12.22 28.04
N THR A 1173 -25.82 12.72 29.00
CA THR A 1173 -24.97 13.90 28.82
C THR A 1173 -23.73 13.80 29.73
N SER A 1174 -22.61 14.38 29.33
CA SER A 1174 -21.33 14.29 30.05
C SER A 1174 -20.67 15.66 30.30
N ASP A 1175 -19.84 15.74 31.36
CA ASP A 1175 -18.99 16.90 31.63
C ASP A 1175 -18.04 17.15 30.46
N GLN A 1176 -18.16 18.30 29.81
CA GLN A 1176 -17.39 18.67 28.61
C GLN A 1176 -15.90 18.93 28.89
N VAL A 1177 -15.48 19.07 30.15
CA VAL A 1177 -14.06 19.33 30.48
C VAL A 1177 -13.26 18.03 30.55
N ASN A 1178 -13.80 17.01 31.22
CA ASN A 1178 -13.08 15.76 31.46
C ASN A 1178 -13.81 14.51 30.97
N GLY A 1179 -15.08 14.59 30.60
CA GLY A 1179 -15.92 13.45 30.27
C GLY A 1179 -15.94 12.38 31.35
N ASN A 1180 -15.64 12.71 32.61
CA ASN A 1180 -15.53 11.76 33.72
C ASN A 1180 -16.86 11.59 34.45
N ILE A 1181 -17.66 12.65 34.52
CA ILE A 1181 -19.02 12.63 35.07
C ILE A 1181 -19.99 12.44 33.91
N ILE A 1182 -20.86 11.45 34.04
CA ILE A 1182 -21.90 11.08 33.08
C ILE A 1182 -23.23 11.17 33.82
N ILE A 1183 -24.24 11.74 33.17
CA ILE A 1183 -25.58 11.91 33.75
C ILE A 1183 -26.58 11.27 32.80
N ALA A 1184 -27.42 10.38 33.33
CA ALA A 1184 -28.40 9.61 32.55
C ALA A 1184 -29.79 9.75 33.14
N GLY A 1185 -30.77 10.06 32.29
CA GLY A 1185 -32.19 10.10 32.63
C GLY A 1185 -32.85 8.75 32.34
N PHE A 1186 -33.83 8.36 33.14
CA PHE A 1186 -34.47 7.05 33.04
C PHE A 1186 -35.97 7.13 32.75
N GLY A 1187 -36.49 6.07 32.12
CA GLY A 1187 -37.92 5.95 31.80
C GLY A 1187 -38.82 5.84 33.04
N ASP A 1188 -38.26 5.61 34.23
CA ASP A 1188 -38.95 5.61 35.52
C ASP A 1188 -39.01 7.00 36.20
N GLY A 1189 -38.46 8.04 35.57
CA GLY A 1189 -38.37 9.40 36.12
C GLY A 1189 -37.12 9.65 36.96
N SER A 1190 -36.29 8.64 37.22
CA SER A 1190 -35.04 8.86 37.93
C SER A 1190 -33.94 9.45 37.05
N ILE A 1191 -32.96 10.08 37.69
CA ILE A 1191 -31.74 10.60 37.08
C ILE A 1191 -30.55 10.04 37.85
N GLY A 1192 -29.62 9.39 37.16
CA GLY A 1192 -28.39 8.86 37.75
C GLY A 1192 -27.18 9.74 37.39
N VAL A 1193 -26.31 10.00 38.36
CA VAL A 1193 -25.01 10.65 38.15
C VAL A 1193 -23.91 9.63 38.41
N TYR A 1194 -23.04 9.44 37.42
CA TYR A 1194 -21.99 8.44 37.41
C TYR A 1194 -20.61 9.09 37.30
N ASP A 1195 -19.61 8.58 38.02
CA ASP A 1195 -18.21 9.00 37.92
C ASP A 1195 -17.35 7.80 37.47
N ARG A 1196 -16.82 7.89 36.25
CA ARG A 1196 -15.99 6.84 35.62
C ARG A 1196 -14.65 6.60 36.34
N ARG A 1197 -14.27 7.43 37.33
CA ARG A 1197 -13.04 7.26 38.11
C ARG A 1197 -13.17 6.23 39.24
N LEU A 1198 -14.39 5.84 39.59
CA LEU A 1198 -14.68 4.81 40.58
C LEU A 1198 -14.76 3.43 39.92
N SER A 1199 -14.87 2.38 40.73
CA SER A 1199 -15.18 1.03 40.22
C SER A 1199 -16.57 1.03 39.56
N PRO A 1200 -16.85 0.18 38.55
CA PRO A 1200 -18.16 0.17 37.88
C PRO A 1200 -19.35 0.01 38.83
N ASP A 1201 -19.21 -0.80 39.88
CA ASP A 1201 -20.27 -1.02 40.88
C ASP A 1201 -20.49 0.18 41.80
N GLU A 1202 -19.47 1.01 42.04
CA GLU A 1202 -19.55 2.24 42.83
C GLU A 1202 -19.70 3.50 41.97
N ALA A 1203 -19.71 3.35 40.64
CA ALA A 1203 -19.70 4.47 39.70
C ALA A 1203 -20.91 5.40 39.87
N ARG A 1204 -22.08 4.90 40.30
CA ARG A 1204 -23.26 5.74 40.56
C ARG A 1204 -23.10 6.51 41.87
N VAL A 1205 -22.64 7.75 41.77
CA VAL A 1205 -22.41 8.66 42.91
C VAL A 1205 -23.71 9.26 43.46
N LYS A 1206 -24.70 9.53 42.59
CA LYS A 1206 -26.01 10.05 43.01
C LYS A 1206 -27.16 9.45 42.20
N LYS A 1207 -28.35 9.45 42.83
CA LYS A 1207 -29.66 9.28 42.18
C LYS A 1207 -30.55 10.44 42.63
N TRP A 1208 -31.23 11.08 41.68
CA TRP A 1208 -32.35 11.98 41.93
C TRP A 1208 -33.65 11.33 41.43
N ASP A 1209 -34.75 11.50 42.16
CA ASP A 1209 -36.04 10.84 41.91
C ASP A 1209 -37.23 11.80 42.12
N GLU A 1210 -37.12 13.03 41.61
CA GLU A 1210 -38.18 14.04 41.70
C GLU A 1210 -39.18 14.06 40.53
N HIS A 1211 -38.81 13.55 39.33
CA HIS A 1211 -39.79 13.37 38.24
C HIS A 1211 -40.60 12.10 38.48
N LYS A 1212 -41.91 12.15 38.17
CA LYS A 1212 -42.84 11.03 38.40
C LYS A 1212 -43.04 10.13 37.17
N ALA A 1213 -42.55 10.57 36.02
CA ALA A 1213 -42.73 9.95 34.73
C ALA A 1213 -41.45 10.08 33.88
N TRP A 1214 -41.47 9.43 32.72
CA TRP A 1214 -40.39 9.39 31.73
C TRP A 1214 -39.64 10.73 31.58
N VAL A 1215 -38.31 10.71 31.72
CA VAL A 1215 -37.47 11.88 31.45
C VAL A 1215 -37.35 12.06 29.93
N THR A 1216 -37.80 13.19 29.41
CA THR A 1216 -37.85 13.48 27.96
C THR A 1216 -36.50 13.91 27.40
N GLY A 1217 -35.68 14.56 28.23
CA GLY A 1217 -34.34 14.99 27.88
C GLY A 1217 -33.58 15.50 29.09
N ILE A 1218 -32.26 15.32 29.08
CA ILE A 1218 -31.31 15.89 30.04
C ILE A 1218 -30.18 16.54 29.27
N HIS A 1219 -29.79 17.75 29.68
CA HIS A 1219 -28.66 18.45 29.09
C HIS A 1219 -27.87 19.22 30.15
N LEU A 1220 -26.55 19.06 30.17
CA LEU A 1220 -25.64 19.80 31.03
C LEU A 1220 -25.08 21.01 30.26
N GLN A 1221 -25.40 22.22 30.71
CA GLN A 1221 -24.97 23.43 30.01
C GLN A 1221 -23.42 23.54 29.97
N ARG A 1222 -22.85 23.72 28.77
CA ARG A 1222 -21.39 23.71 28.57
C ARG A 1222 -20.71 24.95 29.15
N GLU A 1223 -21.35 26.11 29.04
CA GLU A 1223 -20.87 27.40 29.55
C GLU A 1223 -21.93 28.11 30.39
N GLY A 1224 -21.49 28.94 31.36
CA GLY A 1224 -22.38 29.62 32.31
C GLY A 1224 -22.29 29.01 33.71
N ASN A 1225 -23.41 28.90 34.41
CA ASN A 1225 -23.46 28.34 35.76
C ASN A 1225 -23.20 26.82 35.82
N ARG A 1226 -23.13 26.13 34.66
CA ARG A 1226 -23.05 24.66 34.55
C ARG A 1226 -24.22 23.95 35.23
N GLU A 1227 -25.39 24.57 35.13
CA GLU A 1227 -26.64 23.98 35.61
C GLU A 1227 -27.04 22.83 34.67
N LEU A 1228 -27.50 21.74 35.25
CA LEU A 1228 -28.12 20.63 34.54
C LEU A 1228 -29.61 20.94 34.39
N VAL A 1229 -30.18 20.73 33.20
CA VAL A 1229 -31.61 20.86 32.97
C VAL A 1229 -32.17 19.49 32.58
N SER A 1230 -33.29 19.11 33.18
CA SER A 1230 -34.05 17.91 32.81
C SER A 1230 -35.53 18.25 32.58
N GLY A 1231 -36.15 17.56 31.63
CA GLY A 1231 -37.59 17.64 31.36
C GLY A 1231 -38.31 16.33 31.66
N GLY A 1232 -39.42 16.38 32.38
CA GLY A 1232 -40.30 15.24 32.60
C GLY A 1232 -41.52 15.24 31.66
N PHE A 1233 -42.01 14.06 31.34
CA PHE A 1233 -43.15 13.87 30.42
C PHE A 1233 -44.45 14.54 30.90
N GLU A 1234 -44.63 14.72 32.22
CA GLU A 1234 -45.75 15.48 32.81
C GLU A 1234 -45.67 17.01 32.58
N GLY A 1235 -44.62 17.51 31.92
CA GLY A 1235 -44.45 18.94 31.62
C GLY A 1235 -43.69 19.73 32.69
N ASP A 1236 -42.95 19.06 33.57
CA ASP A 1236 -42.09 19.70 34.57
C ASP A 1236 -40.63 19.78 34.10
N ILE A 1237 -40.05 20.98 34.11
CA ILE A 1237 -38.64 21.21 33.82
C ILE A 1237 -37.92 21.48 35.14
N LYS A 1238 -36.87 20.71 35.45
CA LYS A 1238 -36.09 20.83 36.67
C LYS A 1238 -34.66 21.28 36.35
N ILE A 1239 -34.14 22.18 37.17
CA ILE A 1239 -32.79 22.72 37.09
C ILE A 1239 -32.01 22.25 38.31
N TRP A 1240 -30.82 21.70 38.11
CA TRP A 1240 -30.01 21.05 39.14
C TRP A 1240 -28.58 21.58 39.17
N ASP A 1241 -28.00 21.57 40.36
CA ASP A 1241 -26.55 21.60 40.55
C ASP A 1241 -26.10 20.18 40.87
N ILE A 1242 -25.11 19.66 40.14
CA ILE A 1242 -24.57 18.30 40.34
C ILE A 1242 -24.05 18.12 41.79
N ARG A 1243 -23.70 19.22 42.48
CA ARG A 1243 -23.23 19.22 43.88
C ARG A 1243 -24.36 19.05 44.90
N GLU A 1244 -25.58 19.47 44.58
CA GLU A 1244 -26.73 19.44 45.49
C GLU A 1244 -27.50 18.10 45.47
N SER A 1245 -28.39 17.87 46.44
CA SER A 1245 -29.21 16.64 46.52
C SER A 1245 -30.61 16.77 45.92
N HIS A 1246 -31.06 17.99 45.64
CA HIS A 1246 -32.40 18.31 45.14
C HIS A 1246 -32.34 19.35 44.01
N SER A 1247 -33.42 19.51 43.25
CA SER A 1247 -33.50 20.54 42.20
C SER A 1247 -33.44 21.96 42.80
N ILE A 1248 -32.67 22.85 42.17
CA ILE A 1248 -32.58 24.28 42.53
C ILE A 1248 -33.91 24.97 42.23
N ARG A 1249 -34.54 24.59 41.12
CA ARG A 1249 -35.77 25.18 40.60
C ARG A 1249 -36.55 24.14 39.80
N THR A 1250 -37.87 24.14 39.98
CA THR A 1250 -38.82 23.48 39.09
C THR A 1250 -39.63 24.55 38.34
N ILE A 1251 -39.90 24.31 37.06
CA ILE A 1251 -40.67 25.17 36.16
C ILE A 1251 -41.78 24.29 35.56
N GLU A 1252 -43.03 24.61 35.84
CA GLU A 1252 -44.19 23.96 35.22
C GLU A 1252 -44.39 24.54 33.81
N ALA A 1253 -43.87 23.84 32.80
CA ALA A 1253 -43.94 24.25 31.40
C ALA A 1253 -45.34 23.99 30.83
N HIS A 1254 -45.91 22.83 31.14
CA HIS A 1254 -47.25 22.41 30.70
C HIS A 1254 -47.99 21.81 31.90
N ILE A 1255 -49.18 22.35 32.21
CA ILE A 1255 -49.96 21.93 33.38
C ILE A 1255 -51.02 20.86 33.00
N HIS A 1256 -51.33 20.74 31.70
CA HIS A 1256 -52.40 19.88 31.16
C HIS A 1256 -52.03 19.25 29.80
N SER A 1257 -50.74 19.17 29.46
CA SER A 1257 -50.25 18.60 28.19
C SER A 1257 -48.97 17.84 28.46
N GLU A 1258 -48.81 16.70 27.80
CA GLU A 1258 -47.57 15.93 27.81
C GLU A 1258 -46.49 16.72 27.06
N MET A 1259 -45.25 16.66 27.55
CA MET A 1259 -44.09 17.27 26.90
C MET A 1259 -43.38 16.20 26.04
N THR A 1260 -43.23 16.45 24.74
CA THR A 1260 -42.67 15.48 23.79
C THR A 1260 -41.16 15.59 23.62
N ALA A 1261 -40.62 16.80 23.71
CA ALA A 1261 -39.20 17.10 23.61
C ALA A 1261 -38.83 18.26 24.55
N VAL A 1262 -37.54 18.38 24.88
CA VAL A 1262 -36.96 19.56 25.53
C VAL A 1262 -35.58 19.77 24.93
N ALA A 1263 -35.23 21.01 24.59
CA ALA A 1263 -33.94 21.36 24.03
C ALA A 1263 -33.31 22.50 24.82
N VAL A 1264 -32.01 22.40 25.10
CA VAL A 1264 -31.26 23.35 25.93
C VAL A 1264 -30.08 23.82 25.11
N HIS A 1265 -29.84 25.13 25.10
CA HIS A 1265 -28.76 25.70 24.31
C HIS A 1265 -27.42 25.51 25.04
N ASP A 1266 -26.42 24.93 24.35
CA ASP A 1266 -25.09 24.62 24.89
C ASP A 1266 -24.40 25.80 25.62
N HIS A 1267 -24.41 26.96 24.97
CA HIS A 1267 -23.74 28.18 25.42
C HIS A 1267 -24.67 29.15 26.14
N SER A 1268 -25.83 29.46 25.55
CA SER A 1268 -26.77 30.49 26.04
C SER A 1268 -27.72 29.92 27.10
N SER A 1269 -28.18 30.72 28.05
CA SER A 1269 -29.18 30.30 29.05
C SER A 1269 -30.60 30.31 28.45
N VAL A 1270 -30.83 29.48 27.43
CA VAL A 1270 -32.09 29.37 26.68
C VAL A 1270 -32.54 27.91 26.65
N ILE A 1271 -33.83 27.69 26.92
CA ILE A 1271 -34.49 26.38 26.91
C ILE A 1271 -35.71 26.50 25.97
N ALA A 1272 -35.81 25.59 25.01
CA ALA A 1272 -37.00 25.36 24.20
C ALA A 1272 -37.75 24.13 24.72
N ARG A 1273 -39.08 24.17 24.59
CA ARG A 1273 -40.06 23.26 25.20
C ARG A 1273 -41.30 23.15 24.32
#